data_AF-J5J1L7-F1
#
_entry.id   AF-J5J1L7-F1
#
_cell.length_a   1.000
_cell.length_b   1.000
_cell.length_c   1.000
_cell.angle_alpha   90.00
_cell.angle_beta   90.00
_cell.angle_gamma   90.00
#
_symmetry.space_group_name_H-M   'P 1'
#
loop_
_entity.id
_entity.type
_entity.pdbx_description
1 polymer ?
#
loop_
_entity_poly.entity_id
_entity_poly.type
_entity_poly.pdbx_seq_one_letter_code
_entity_poly.pdbx_strand_id
1 'polypeptide(L)'
;MSDAQDSSSLSGARSAVKTPLLIPGRGDPVKDAILVFSAGKIDYAGPVSGLPTSLSVPPERTVDVPVLLPGLWDCHVHYIGHLEQSMAGMADPHPFLAGTRTVHDIAATLNAGFTSVRETAGWGAELSQEIDAGRLIGPNIYSVCAAISCTGGHVDHHTMPEHHFHELGCRGLPLVVADGVPQCIKVVRQQLRRGAKCIKICTSGGVSSDRDDPRHQQFSDEEIRAMVEEAARSQRALAAHAHGKPGIMAAVRNGATTVEHGVYLDDEAIALMKEKGTILVPTRSIVEDGLATAESWSTRAYEKLQQVALHHAHAYRSAVAAGIKIASGSDYGISKRGTPLSHGHNGRELELAVQVGGMTPLQAIEAATATAPEVLGPQAPQSGILTQGYDADFIALASNPLDDISIIADPDNVTHAYGPQLNPPNNPTQDVVVLYTCVRIHVLVTLLGDPCRMFNVCGSASSRSVSIFTAMITNAKDKNAATPSNVANAVREEIDKESVLVAHIQASPSSVVTLAEKRLLRKIDFRVLPIPILLVGLSSIDRVNISSAKVAGMAQDLNLGGARYNIAVLELPSNLLVRPIGPVRYLSILLLLWGTVATCLGLVQNFAQLTSLRVLLGLFEGGLNPACVYLISSWYKRYETHRRIAIWYTLASIIAGFAGVISYGCSKLEGLGGLRGWRWIFIVPGLITIACVLLVYFFVSEFPENAKWLNPDELDLVRERLQQDRAEILDDSATLRESFASLKDWRVWTMAMLYFYIAAAYYALAFFTPTILSAFGFSVALSQILQTPPYIFASICSVATGYFADKLHRRAPFMYGHAAVVIGGFLLMGWGPDTGGKLTGVFLSIAGIQCIIPTVLTFMSNNIVSVKDGKVAIALQIVMGAIGGLVGSLIFRPQDAPTYRPGMYAAFALIVLFVVNVFVVTEYFRRQNKKANEAGLIIDGVLISDKRSLYNVSAQLGTIMASGRRLLVNRHHLLLPLSFTFTSFVMALPTPPDAANMTLSFISLNEEKPISIVLLHGGFTCRLEFALVIPHLSDFHLLIPDLPLHSASRQIKPGTIENSASLVAHFIGLHAHGGKAHVVGVSMGGYVGQCLALHQPDLVLSLFVTGAAPLAGKRLLMARWPRFTYCFMIFMLHVIPTSVYRYRSSQLGLMIDDELLSEMRANFTWELVKDMFSWVLLFNLDHVRQLPVRVLSIAGAKGDDVPSIEKTAETLRSRRTGQGELWPEDGSGAVIVRDATHGWDLQFPERFALGVSAWVSGKKLPEEFERL
;
A
#
# COMPACT_ATOMS: atom_id res chain seq x y z
N MET A 1 -23.49 -8.93 -59.33
CA MET A 1 -24.89 -8.66 -58.93
C MET A 1 -25.58 -10.01 -58.81
N SER A 2 -25.93 -10.52 -57.63
CA SER A 2 -25.88 -9.94 -56.28
C SER A 2 -25.21 -10.92 -55.31
N ASP A 3 -24.19 -10.46 -54.59
CA ASP A 3 -23.44 -11.24 -53.59
C ASP A 3 -23.59 -10.62 -52.19
N ALA A 4 -23.18 -11.40 -51.18
CA ALA A 4 -22.88 -11.03 -49.79
C ALA A 4 -24.07 -10.76 -48.83
N GLN A 5 -24.40 -11.78 -48.02
CA GLN A 5 -24.71 -11.61 -46.60
C GLN A 5 -23.90 -12.63 -45.80
N ASP A 6 -23.19 -12.15 -44.77
CA ASP A 6 -22.10 -12.86 -44.11
C ASP A 6 -22.20 -12.75 -42.57
N SER A 7 -21.73 -13.79 -41.87
CA SER A 7 -21.20 -13.82 -40.48
C SER A 7 -21.86 -13.04 -39.32
N SER A 8 -23.20 -12.90 -39.24
CA SER A 8 -23.88 -12.22 -38.11
C SER A 8 -24.59 -13.11 -37.06
N SER A 9 -24.63 -14.44 -37.22
CA SER A 9 -25.70 -15.26 -36.65
C SER A 9 -25.55 -15.80 -35.21
N LEU A 10 -24.73 -15.21 -34.34
CA LEU A 10 -24.53 -15.69 -32.95
C LEU A 10 -24.76 -14.64 -31.84
N SER A 11 -25.16 -13.41 -32.17
CA SER A 11 -25.49 -12.35 -31.18
C SER A 11 -27.01 -12.07 -31.03
N GLY A 12 -27.87 -12.84 -31.72
CA GLY A 12 -29.32 -12.54 -31.86
C GLY A 12 -30.28 -13.62 -31.34
N ALA A 13 -29.87 -14.48 -30.41
CA ALA A 13 -30.75 -15.49 -29.83
C ALA A 13 -31.73 -14.87 -28.82
N ARG A 14 -33.04 -15.04 -29.03
CA ARG A 14 -34.08 -14.72 -28.04
C ARG A 14 -34.17 -15.79 -26.95
N SER A 15 -34.47 -15.31 -25.75
CA SER A 15 -34.85 -16.10 -24.57
C SER A 15 -36.17 -15.58 -24.02
N ALA A 16 -36.86 -16.40 -23.22
CA ALA A 16 -38.12 -16.03 -22.59
C ALA A 16 -38.19 -16.46 -21.12
N VAL A 17 -38.93 -15.71 -20.33
CA VAL A 17 -39.34 -16.07 -18.97
C VAL A 17 -40.86 -16.01 -18.91
N LYS A 18 -41.49 -17.13 -18.57
CA LYS A 18 -42.94 -17.25 -18.42
C LYS A 18 -43.29 -17.29 -16.93
N THR A 19 -44.40 -16.66 -16.55
CA THR A 19 -44.79 -16.56 -15.15
C THR A 19 -46.31 -16.47 -14.95
N PRO A 20 -46.87 -17.05 -13.88
CA PRO A 20 -48.24 -16.78 -13.45
C PRO A 20 -48.50 -15.30 -13.11
N LEU A 21 -47.49 -14.55 -12.65
CA LEU A 21 -47.62 -13.16 -12.22
C LEU A 21 -46.40 -12.31 -12.60
N LEU A 22 -46.61 -11.34 -13.48
CA LEU A 22 -45.63 -10.31 -13.83
C LEU A 22 -46.07 -8.97 -13.22
N ILE A 23 -45.26 -8.40 -12.33
CA ILE A 23 -45.43 -7.06 -11.79
C ILE A 23 -44.60 -6.12 -12.67
N PRO A 24 -45.20 -5.21 -13.47
CA PRO A 24 -44.46 -4.47 -14.50
C PRO A 24 -43.53 -3.37 -13.95
N GLY A 25 -43.59 -3.08 -12.65
CA GLY A 25 -42.90 -1.98 -11.98
C GLY A 25 -43.72 -0.70 -11.88
N ARG A 26 -44.53 -0.39 -12.90
CA ARG A 26 -45.54 0.69 -12.89
C ARG A 26 -46.78 0.23 -13.64
N GLY A 27 -47.95 0.38 -13.03
CA GLY A 27 -49.22 -0.14 -13.56
C GLY A 27 -49.62 -1.52 -13.01
N ASP A 28 -50.75 -2.05 -13.49
CA ASP A 28 -51.38 -3.24 -12.93
C ASP A 28 -50.58 -4.53 -13.19
N PRO A 29 -50.49 -5.46 -12.20
CA PRO A 29 -49.87 -6.77 -12.41
C PRO A 29 -50.58 -7.62 -13.47
N VAL A 30 -49.80 -8.27 -14.33
CA VAL A 30 -50.27 -9.09 -15.44
C VAL A 30 -50.27 -10.57 -15.06
N LYS A 31 -51.39 -11.26 -15.25
CA LYS A 31 -51.52 -12.71 -15.03
C LYS A 31 -51.17 -13.49 -16.30
N ASP A 32 -50.68 -14.72 -16.12
CA ASP A 32 -50.31 -15.65 -17.21
C ASP A 32 -49.45 -14.96 -18.28
N ALA A 33 -48.32 -14.42 -17.83
CA ALA A 33 -47.48 -13.51 -18.57
C ALA A 33 -46.21 -14.17 -19.13
N ILE A 34 -45.60 -13.51 -20.11
CA ILE A 34 -44.30 -13.86 -20.68
C ILE A 34 -43.49 -12.60 -20.97
N LEU A 35 -42.23 -12.64 -20.57
CA LEU A 35 -41.17 -11.70 -20.94
C LEU A 35 -40.32 -12.36 -22.02
N VAL A 36 -40.11 -11.67 -23.15
CA VAL A 36 -39.18 -12.08 -24.21
C VAL A 36 -38.10 -11.01 -24.34
N PHE A 37 -36.84 -11.43 -24.43
CA PHE A 37 -35.70 -10.53 -24.50
C PHE A 37 -34.59 -11.06 -25.41
N SER A 38 -33.82 -10.14 -25.99
CA SER A 38 -32.59 -10.43 -26.73
C SER A 38 -31.61 -9.26 -26.65
N ALA A 39 -30.31 -9.54 -26.77
CA ALA A 39 -29.24 -8.53 -26.75
C ALA A 39 -29.31 -7.52 -25.56
N GLY A 40 -29.77 -7.97 -24.39
CA GLY A 40 -29.92 -7.13 -23.19
C GLY A 40 -31.13 -6.20 -23.18
N LYS A 41 -32.07 -6.35 -24.13
CA LYS A 41 -33.30 -5.55 -24.27
C LYS A 41 -34.56 -6.41 -24.26
N ILE A 42 -35.65 -5.86 -23.74
CA ILE A 42 -36.99 -6.48 -23.73
C ILE A 42 -37.62 -6.34 -25.12
N ASP A 43 -37.92 -7.46 -25.77
CA ASP A 43 -38.65 -7.55 -27.04
C ASP A 43 -40.18 -7.51 -26.79
N TYR A 44 -40.66 -8.12 -25.70
CA TYR A 44 -42.07 -8.16 -25.30
C TYR A 44 -42.21 -8.40 -23.80
N ALA A 45 -43.21 -7.79 -23.16
CA ALA A 45 -43.64 -8.06 -21.79
C ALA A 45 -45.17 -7.96 -21.73
N GLY A 46 -45.86 -9.02 -21.36
CA GLY A 46 -47.33 -9.02 -21.30
C GLY A 46 -47.95 -10.41 -21.25
N PRO A 47 -49.29 -10.54 -21.42
CA PRO A 47 -49.97 -11.82 -21.41
C PRO A 47 -49.43 -12.79 -22.46
N VAL A 48 -49.36 -14.10 -22.15
CA VAL A 48 -48.96 -15.15 -23.11
C VAL A 48 -49.85 -15.13 -24.36
N SER A 49 -51.15 -14.87 -24.20
CA SER A 49 -52.11 -14.77 -25.30
C SER A 49 -51.89 -13.58 -26.23
N GLY A 50 -51.10 -12.59 -25.82
CA GLY A 50 -50.75 -11.40 -26.61
C GLY A 50 -49.42 -11.50 -27.35
N LEU A 51 -48.65 -12.57 -27.14
CA LEU A 51 -47.30 -12.72 -27.73
C LEU A 51 -47.38 -12.82 -29.27
N PRO A 52 -46.74 -11.91 -30.03
CA PRO A 52 -46.68 -12.00 -31.49
C PRO A 52 -45.93 -13.26 -31.94
N THR A 53 -46.45 -13.95 -32.97
CA THR A 53 -45.83 -15.19 -33.50
C THR A 53 -44.37 -15.00 -33.94
N SER A 54 -44.00 -13.80 -34.40
CA SER A 54 -42.64 -13.40 -34.76
C SER A 54 -41.66 -13.31 -33.58
N LEU A 55 -42.16 -13.30 -32.34
CA LEU A 55 -41.40 -13.28 -31.08
C LEU A 55 -41.50 -14.61 -30.33
N SER A 56 -42.02 -15.67 -30.95
CA SER A 56 -42.03 -17.01 -30.36
C SER A 56 -40.62 -17.51 -30.04
N VAL A 57 -40.45 -18.06 -28.83
CA VAL A 57 -39.19 -18.64 -28.33
C VAL A 57 -39.41 -20.14 -28.13
N PRO A 58 -38.45 -21.01 -28.50
CA PRO A 58 -38.59 -22.46 -28.28
C PRO A 58 -38.60 -22.80 -26.78
N PRO A 59 -39.24 -23.91 -26.37
CA PRO A 59 -39.31 -24.32 -24.96
C PRO A 59 -37.93 -24.44 -24.30
N GLU A 60 -36.92 -24.91 -25.04
CA GLU A 60 -35.52 -25.03 -24.59
C GLU A 60 -34.88 -23.71 -24.15
N ARG A 61 -35.46 -22.55 -24.49
CA ARG A 61 -34.99 -21.21 -24.10
C ARG A 61 -36.06 -20.42 -23.33
N THR A 62 -37.04 -21.12 -22.77
CA THR A 62 -38.09 -20.56 -21.93
C THR A 62 -37.92 -21.09 -20.51
N VAL A 63 -37.88 -20.20 -19.52
CA VAL A 63 -37.85 -20.56 -18.10
C VAL A 63 -39.19 -20.19 -17.46
N ASP A 64 -39.81 -21.12 -16.74
CA ASP A 64 -41.02 -20.84 -15.94
C ASP A 64 -40.61 -20.40 -14.51
N VAL A 65 -41.13 -19.26 -14.03
CA VAL A 65 -40.87 -18.73 -12.68
C VAL A 65 -42.16 -18.29 -11.95
N PRO A 66 -42.23 -18.35 -10.60
CA PRO A 66 -43.48 -18.07 -9.88
C PRO A 66 -43.96 -16.62 -10.01
N VAL A 67 -43.05 -15.66 -9.86
CA VAL A 67 -43.32 -14.22 -9.95
C VAL A 67 -42.16 -13.51 -10.61
N LEU A 68 -42.42 -12.55 -11.48
CA LEU A 68 -41.44 -11.75 -12.20
C LEU A 68 -41.66 -10.24 -11.97
N LEU A 69 -40.59 -9.48 -11.75
CA LEU A 69 -40.63 -8.02 -11.63
C LEU A 69 -39.32 -7.39 -12.16
N PRO A 70 -39.26 -6.07 -12.43
CA PRO A 70 -37.99 -5.42 -12.75
C PRO A 70 -36.98 -5.61 -11.62
N GLY A 71 -35.70 -5.58 -11.98
CA GLY A 71 -34.62 -5.65 -11.00
C GLY A 71 -34.68 -4.46 -10.05
N LEU A 72 -34.43 -4.71 -8.76
CA LEU A 72 -34.62 -3.70 -7.73
C LEU A 72 -33.50 -2.66 -7.75
N TRP A 73 -33.86 -1.45 -7.37
CA TRP A 73 -32.96 -0.32 -7.23
C TRP A 73 -32.85 0.14 -5.78
N ASP A 74 -31.63 0.38 -5.34
CA ASP A 74 -31.34 1.12 -4.11
C ASP A 74 -30.72 2.46 -4.49
N CYS A 75 -31.46 3.55 -4.26
CA CYS A 75 -31.04 4.89 -4.62
C CYS A 75 -30.11 5.56 -3.59
N HIS A 76 -29.71 4.87 -2.52
CA HIS A 76 -28.83 5.43 -1.48
C HIS A 76 -27.95 4.34 -0.83
N VAL A 77 -26.78 4.08 -1.40
CA VAL A 77 -25.79 3.13 -0.82
C VAL A 77 -24.39 3.73 -0.70
N HIS A 78 -23.61 3.21 0.25
CA HIS A 78 -22.27 3.71 0.57
C HIS A 78 -21.18 2.63 0.48
N TYR A 79 -20.61 2.44 -0.71
CA TYR A 79 -19.51 1.51 -0.96
C TYR A 79 -18.13 2.10 -0.54
N ILE A 80 -18.02 2.47 0.74
CA ILE A 80 -16.84 3.11 1.34
C ILE A 80 -15.85 2.08 1.91
N GLY A 81 -16.31 0.88 2.27
CA GLY A 81 -15.44 -0.19 2.77
C GLY A 81 -15.07 -0.06 4.26
N HIS A 82 -15.84 0.67 5.07
CA HIS A 82 -15.63 0.81 6.51
C HIS A 82 -16.31 -0.29 7.33
N LEU A 83 -15.96 -0.41 8.61
CA LEU A 83 -16.46 -1.48 9.51
C LEU A 83 -17.31 -0.97 10.68
N GLU A 84 -17.35 0.36 10.90
CA GLU A 84 -17.94 1.02 12.07
C GLU A 84 -18.59 2.34 11.64
N GLN A 85 -19.79 2.66 12.14
CA GLN A 85 -20.60 3.79 11.66
C GLN A 85 -20.16 5.11 12.30
N SER A 86 -18.97 5.58 11.93
CA SER A 86 -18.39 6.85 12.41
C SER A 86 -17.57 7.56 11.32
N MET A 87 -17.46 8.89 11.40
CA MET A 87 -16.60 9.68 10.50
C MET A 87 -15.14 9.21 10.51
N ALA A 88 -14.63 8.77 11.67
CA ALA A 88 -13.29 8.19 11.79
C ALA A 88 -13.16 6.87 10.99
N GLY A 89 -14.15 5.99 11.10
CA GLY A 89 -14.19 4.73 10.33
C GLY A 89 -14.26 4.95 8.82
N MET A 90 -14.91 6.03 8.36
CA MET A 90 -15.03 6.38 6.94
C MET A 90 -13.76 7.00 6.34
N ALA A 91 -12.90 7.63 7.16
CA ALA A 91 -11.67 8.30 6.70
C ALA A 91 -10.39 7.43 6.76
N ASP A 92 -10.39 6.32 7.52
CA ASP A 92 -9.18 5.53 7.83
C ASP A 92 -8.77 4.44 6.79
N PRO A 93 -9.67 3.75 6.04
CA PRO A 93 -9.24 2.62 5.21
C PRO A 93 -8.51 3.08 3.94
N HIS A 94 -7.25 2.66 3.79
CA HIS A 94 -6.49 2.81 2.53
C HIS A 94 -7.34 2.28 1.34
N PRO A 95 -7.46 2.99 0.20
CA PRO A 95 -8.44 2.68 -0.86
C PRO A 95 -8.44 1.23 -1.36
N PHE A 96 -7.27 0.58 -1.39
CA PHE A 96 -7.17 -0.85 -1.70
C PHE A 96 -7.94 -1.76 -0.71
N LEU A 97 -7.89 -1.49 0.60
CA LEU A 97 -8.63 -2.25 1.61
C LEU A 97 -10.12 -1.93 1.58
N ALA A 98 -10.48 -0.67 1.33
CA ALA A 98 -11.85 -0.26 1.11
C ALA A 98 -12.47 -1.01 -0.08
N GLY A 99 -11.80 -0.99 -1.23
CA GLY A 99 -12.23 -1.70 -2.44
C GLY A 99 -12.34 -3.22 -2.25
N THR A 100 -11.40 -3.87 -1.55
CA THR A 100 -11.49 -5.34 -1.33
C THR A 100 -12.64 -5.76 -0.42
N ARG A 101 -13.07 -4.91 0.51
CA ARG A 101 -14.29 -5.12 1.30
C ARG A 101 -15.53 -4.91 0.44
N THR A 102 -15.57 -3.78 -0.25
CA THR A 102 -16.65 -3.33 -1.14
C THR A 102 -17.06 -4.37 -2.19
N VAL A 103 -16.12 -5.14 -2.75
CA VAL A 103 -16.44 -6.23 -3.71
C VAL A 103 -17.44 -7.25 -3.13
N HIS A 104 -17.42 -7.50 -1.82
CA HIS A 104 -18.40 -8.36 -1.18
C HIS A 104 -19.74 -7.68 -0.93
N ASP A 105 -19.73 -6.39 -0.65
CA ASP A 105 -20.93 -5.58 -0.41
C ASP A 105 -21.75 -5.42 -1.71
N ILE A 106 -21.06 -5.19 -2.83
CA ILE A 106 -21.60 -5.21 -4.20
C ILE A 106 -22.27 -6.55 -4.52
N ALA A 107 -21.61 -7.67 -4.20
CA ALA A 107 -22.15 -9.01 -4.46
C ALA A 107 -23.35 -9.35 -3.55
N ALA A 108 -23.31 -8.95 -2.27
CA ALA A 108 -24.42 -9.13 -1.34
C ALA A 108 -25.65 -8.34 -1.78
N THR A 109 -25.44 -7.11 -2.27
CA THR A 109 -26.51 -6.25 -2.81
C THR A 109 -27.18 -6.91 -4.03
N LEU A 110 -26.40 -7.46 -4.99
CA LEU A 110 -26.98 -8.18 -6.14
C LEU A 110 -27.79 -9.41 -5.72
N ASN A 111 -27.27 -10.20 -4.77
CA ASN A 111 -27.94 -11.41 -4.31
C ASN A 111 -29.29 -11.10 -3.62
N ALA A 112 -29.45 -9.90 -3.04
CA ALA A 112 -30.72 -9.41 -2.50
C ALA A 112 -31.71 -8.92 -3.58
N GLY A 113 -31.44 -9.18 -4.87
CA GLY A 113 -32.31 -8.79 -5.99
C GLY A 113 -32.11 -7.36 -6.48
N PHE A 114 -31.14 -6.62 -5.92
CA PHE A 114 -30.83 -5.26 -6.35
C PHE A 114 -29.84 -5.27 -7.50
N THR A 115 -30.34 -5.14 -8.72
CA THR A 115 -29.57 -5.19 -9.97
C THR A 115 -29.02 -3.83 -10.40
N SER A 116 -29.45 -2.74 -9.76
CA SER A 116 -28.99 -1.39 -10.03
C SER A 116 -28.92 -0.58 -8.72
N VAL A 117 -27.95 0.31 -8.58
CA VAL A 117 -27.81 1.14 -7.38
C VAL A 117 -27.30 2.55 -7.69
N ARG A 118 -27.75 3.56 -6.94
CA ARG A 118 -27.11 4.88 -6.89
C ARG A 118 -26.25 4.95 -5.63
N GLU A 119 -24.95 4.87 -5.82
CA GLU A 119 -23.99 5.07 -4.73
C GLU A 119 -23.85 6.56 -4.43
N THR A 120 -24.12 6.95 -3.19
CA THR A 120 -24.14 8.34 -2.68
C THR A 120 -22.83 8.76 -2.00
N ALA A 121 -21.89 7.83 -1.76
CA ALA A 121 -20.45 8.08 -1.63
C ALA A 121 -19.68 6.74 -1.59
N GLY A 122 -18.54 6.63 -2.26
CA GLY A 122 -17.67 5.46 -2.17
C GLY A 122 -16.74 5.26 -3.38
N TRP A 123 -16.40 3.99 -3.64
CA TRP A 123 -15.48 3.54 -4.69
C TRP A 123 -16.17 2.85 -5.88
N GLY A 124 -17.49 2.99 -5.97
CA GLY A 124 -18.35 2.35 -6.96
C GLY A 124 -18.05 2.76 -8.40
N ALA A 125 -17.67 4.02 -8.67
CA ALA A 125 -17.24 4.47 -10.00
C ALA A 125 -15.95 3.80 -10.48
N GLU A 126 -15.03 3.53 -9.55
CA GLU A 126 -13.77 2.85 -9.83
C GLU A 126 -13.97 1.32 -9.99
N LEU A 127 -14.98 0.74 -9.33
CA LEU A 127 -15.31 -0.69 -9.42
C LEU A 127 -16.28 -1.04 -10.55
N SER A 128 -17.17 -0.12 -10.97
CA SER A 128 -18.16 -0.37 -12.03
C SER A 128 -17.48 -0.80 -13.33
N GLN A 129 -16.32 -0.23 -13.65
CA GLN A 129 -15.52 -0.56 -14.85
C GLN A 129 -15.08 -2.04 -14.89
N GLU A 130 -15.02 -2.72 -13.75
CA GLU A 130 -14.73 -4.15 -13.67
C GLU A 130 -16.01 -5.00 -13.79
N ILE A 131 -17.18 -4.45 -13.43
CA ILE A 131 -18.50 -5.06 -13.65
C ILE A 131 -18.88 -4.93 -15.15
N ASP A 132 -18.80 -3.71 -15.69
CA ASP A 132 -19.00 -3.37 -17.11
C ASP A 132 -18.16 -4.26 -18.05
N ALA A 133 -16.98 -4.68 -17.58
CA ALA A 133 -16.05 -5.51 -18.34
C ALA A 133 -16.09 -7.01 -17.95
N GLY A 134 -17.12 -7.45 -17.21
CA GLY A 134 -17.39 -8.85 -16.87
C GLY A 134 -16.33 -9.52 -15.98
N ARG A 135 -15.55 -8.76 -15.20
CA ARG A 135 -14.52 -9.27 -14.28
C ARG A 135 -14.98 -9.32 -12.83
N LEU A 136 -15.94 -8.47 -12.46
CA LEU A 136 -16.72 -8.57 -11.23
C LEU A 136 -18.19 -8.84 -11.57
N ILE A 137 -18.92 -9.39 -10.61
CA ILE A 137 -20.37 -9.57 -10.66
C ILE A 137 -20.96 -8.61 -9.63
N GLY A 138 -22.00 -7.86 -10.02
CA GLY A 138 -22.65 -6.85 -9.18
C GLY A 138 -23.77 -6.11 -9.93
N PRO A 139 -24.48 -5.19 -9.26
CA PRO A 139 -25.43 -4.30 -9.91
C PRO A 139 -24.78 -3.31 -10.89
N ASN A 140 -25.60 -2.68 -11.73
CA ASN A 140 -25.23 -1.43 -12.40
C ASN A 140 -25.02 -0.33 -11.34
N ILE A 141 -23.82 0.27 -11.29
CA ILE A 141 -23.49 1.29 -10.26
C ILE A 141 -23.50 2.71 -10.85
N TYR A 142 -24.45 3.51 -10.39
CA TYR A 142 -24.58 4.93 -10.73
C TYR A 142 -23.99 5.81 -9.63
N SER A 143 -22.66 5.86 -9.62
CA SER A 143 -21.87 6.52 -8.57
C SER A 143 -21.89 8.06 -8.63
N VAL A 144 -21.91 8.71 -7.45
CA VAL A 144 -21.56 10.14 -7.30
C VAL A 144 -20.07 10.39 -7.03
N CYS A 145 -19.29 9.32 -6.88
CA CYS A 145 -17.92 9.26 -6.38
C CYS A 145 -17.80 9.75 -4.93
N ALA A 146 -17.86 11.07 -4.71
CA ALA A 146 -17.76 11.66 -3.38
C ALA A 146 -18.97 12.51 -3.01
N ALA A 147 -19.42 12.38 -1.76
CA ALA A 147 -20.33 13.35 -1.16
C ALA A 147 -19.58 14.66 -0.85
N ILE A 148 -20.26 15.79 -1.07
CA ILE A 148 -19.70 17.13 -0.91
C ILE A 148 -20.39 17.85 0.27
N SER A 149 -19.62 18.48 1.15
CA SER A 149 -20.10 19.30 2.27
C SER A 149 -19.34 20.63 2.34
N CYS A 150 -19.85 21.63 3.04
CA CYS A 150 -19.04 22.74 3.50
C CYS A 150 -18.10 22.30 4.64
N THR A 151 -17.07 23.09 4.92
CA THR A 151 -16.24 22.94 6.12
C THR A 151 -17.10 23.02 7.38
N GLY A 152 -16.83 22.17 8.37
CA GLY A 152 -17.68 22.01 9.56
C GLY A 152 -19.03 21.34 9.29
N GLY A 153 -19.29 20.84 8.08
CA GLY A 153 -20.56 20.22 7.70
C GLY A 153 -20.60 18.70 7.84
N HIS A 154 -21.62 18.04 7.26
CA HIS A 154 -21.95 16.64 7.58
C HIS A 154 -20.85 15.64 7.20
N VAL A 155 -20.22 15.77 6.03
CA VAL A 155 -19.12 14.86 5.63
C VAL A 155 -17.73 15.36 5.99
N ASP A 156 -17.63 16.39 6.85
CA ASP A 156 -16.35 16.87 7.37
C ASP A 156 -15.93 16.09 8.62
N HIS A 157 -14.66 15.74 8.70
CA HIS A 157 -14.11 15.00 9.84
C HIS A 157 -13.67 15.98 10.94
N HIS A 158 -14.63 16.51 11.70
CA HIS A 158 -14.48 17.62 12.67
C HIS A 158 -13.31 17.52 13.69
N THR A 159 -12.80 16.32 13.97
CA THR A 159 -11.67 16.09 14.90
C THR A 159 -10.31 15.93 14.19
N MET A 160 -10.27 15.93 12.86
CA MET A 160 -9.06 15.92 12.04
C MET A 160 -8.73 17.37 11.63
N PRO A 161 -7.43 17.74 11.50
CA PRO A 161 -7.07 19.04 10.94
C PRO A 161 -7.63 19.22 9.52
N GLU A 162 -8.37 20.30 9.29
CA GLU A 162 -9.06 20.63 8.02
C GLU A 162 -8.19 20.38 6.78
N HIS A 163 -6.96 20.93 6.76
CA HIS A 163 -6.01 20.79 5.66
C HIS A 163 -5.65 19.33 5.33
N HIS A 164 -5.67 18.44 6.33
CA HIS A 164 -5.41 17.01 6.16
C HIS A 164 -6.61 16.34 5.49
N PHE A 165 -7.82 16.62 5.96
CA PHE A 165 -9.04 16.06 5.39
C PHE A 165 -9.27 16.57 3.95
N HIS A 166 -9.01 17.85 3.69
CA HIS A 166 -9.00 18.44 2.35
C HIS A 166 -7.97 17.78 1.42
N GLU A 167 -6.75 17.50 1.91
CA GLU A 167 -5.75 16.77 1.14
C GLU A 167 -6.18 15.32 0.83
N LEU A 168 -6.84 14.62 1.76
CA LEU A 168 -7.42 13.29 1.50
C LEU A 168 -8.52 13.35 0.43
N GLY A 169 -9.42 14.35 0.51
CA GLY A 169 -10.41 14.63 -0.54
C GLY A 169 -9.77 14.87 -1.91
N CYS A 170 -8.72 15.70 -1.96
CA CYS A 170 -7.95 15.95 -3.19
C CYS A 170 -7.21 14.70 -3.72
N ARG A 171 -6.93 13.72 -2.86
CA ARG A 171 -6.34 12.42 -3.22
C ARG A 171 -7.38 11.34 -3.57
N GLY A 172 -8.67 11.68 -3.59
CA GLY A 172 -9.75 10.83 -4.08
C GLY A 172 -10.63 10.17 -3.01
N LEU A 173 -10.54 10.58 -1.74
CA LEU A 173 -11.47 10.12 -0.69
C LEU A 173 -12.95 10.30 -1.15
N PRO A 174 -13.87 9.38 -0.81
CA PRO A 174 -15.29 9.50 -1.15
C PRO A 174 -16.05 10.58 -0.35
N LEU A 175 -15.35 11.43 0.39
CA LEU A 175 -15.89 12.57 1.15
C LEU A 175 -15.01 13.79 0.84
N VAL A 176 -15.61 14.94 0.51
CA VAL A 176 -14.88 16.16 0.15
C VAL A 176 -15.56 17.40 0.72
N VAL A 177 -14.74 18.33 1.23
CA VAL A 177 -15.19 19.67 1.67
C VAL A 177 -14.96 20.76 0.61
N ALA A 178 -15.94 21.65 0.44
CA ALA A 178 -15.95 22.75 -0.51
C ALA A 178 -16.60 24.00 0.08
N ASP A 179 -15.94 25.16 -0.01
CA ASP A 179 -16.47 26.43 0.50
C ASP A 179 -16.33 27.53 -0.55
N GLY A 180 -17.40 28.30 -0.74
CA GLY A 180 -17.54 29.29 -1.79
C GLY A 180 -17.85 28.67 -3.16
N VAL A 181 -18.66 29.40 -3.94
CA VAL A 181 -19.06 29.04 -5.32
C VAL A 181 -17.89 28.54 -6.20
N PRO A 182 -16.69 29.16 -6.20
CA PRO A 182 -15.58 28.68 -7.03
C PRO A 182 -15.05 27.28 -6.64
N GLN A 183 -15.00 26.95 -5.35
CA GLN A 183 -14.58 25.61 -4.91
C GLN A 183 -15.67 24.59 -5.14
N CYS A 184 -16.93 24.94 -4.90
CA CYS A 184 -18.10 24.10 -5.16
C CYS A 184 -18.13 23.63 -6.64
N ILE A 185 -18.03 24.57 -7.60
CA ILE A 185 -17.94 24.27 -9.04
C ILE A 185 -16.72 23.37 -9.35
N LYS A 186 -15.56 23.65 -8.74
CA LYS A 186 -14.34 22.86 -8.93
C LYS A 186 -14.50 21.41 -8.44
N VAL A 187 -15.12 21.20 -7.29
CA VAL A 187 -15.31 19.87 -6.70
C VAL A 187 -16.37 19.06 -7.47
N VAL A 188 -17.44 19.69 -7.96
CA VAL A 188 -18.38 19.06 -8.91
C VAL A 188 -17.65 18.58 -10.16
N ARG A 189 -16.82 19.44 -10.78
CA ARG A 189 -15.98 19.06 -11.93
C ARG A 189 -14.98 17.94 -11.62
N GLN A 190 -14.48 17.84 -10.38
CA GLN A 190 -13.63 16.72 -9.98
C GLN A 190 -14.39 15.39 -9.92
N GLN A 191 -15.64 15.37 -9.44
CA GLN A 191 -16.44 14.13 -9.45
C GLN A 191 -16.86 13.75 -10.88
N LEU A 192 -17.26 14.73 -11.70
CA LEU A 192 -17.51 14.52 -13.14
C LEU A 192 -16.28 13.92 -13.85
N ARG A 193 -15.07 14.39 -13.53
CA ARG A 193 -13.79 13.84 -14.03
C ARG A 193 -13.54 12.39 -13.58
N ARG A 194 -14.03 11.98 -12.41
CA ARG A 194 -13.96 10.59 -11.92
C ARG A 194 -14.98 9.65 -12.58
N GLY A 195 -15.94 10.21 -13.33
CA GLY A 195 -16.99 9.44 -14.03
C GLY A 195 -18.37 9.53 -13.39
N ALA A 196 -18.56 10.38 -12.39
CA ALA A 196 -19.82 10.50 -11.65
C ALA A 196 -21.07 10.62 -12.56
N LYS A 197 -22.11 9.85 -12.22
CA LYS A 197 -23.41 9.75 -12.90
C LYS A 197 -24.49 10.61 -12.24
N CYS A 198 -24.28 11.01 -10.99
CA CYS A 198 -25.06 11.98 -10.24
C CYS A 198 -24.09 12.80 -9.38
N ILE A 199 -24.51 13.90 -8.77
CA ILE A 199 -23.74 14.65 -7.77
C ILE A 199 -24.46 14.52 -6.41
N LYS A 200 -23.72 14.45 -5.30
CA LYS A 200 -24.27 14.44 -3.93
C LYS A 200 -23.71 15.62 -3.13
N ILE A 201 -24.59 16.38 -2.48
CA ILE A 201 -24.22 17.47 -1.57
C ILE A 201 -24.93 17.32 -0.21
N CYS A 202 -24.42 18.00 0.81
CA CYS A 202 -25.03 18.08 2.14
C CYS A 202 -25.59 19.48 2.40
N THR A 203 -26.93 19.61 2.36
CA THR A 203 -27.66 20.88 2.54
C THR A 203 -28.21 21.06 3.96
N SER A 204 -28.04 20.07 4.82
CA SER A 204 -28.17 20.21 6.27
C SER A 204 -27.04 19.46 6.97
N GLY A 205 -26.92 19.64 8.28
CA GLY A 205 -26.16 18.69 9.08
C GLY A 205 -26.74 17.29 9.05
N GLY A 206 -26.01 16.33 9.62
CA GLY A 206 -26.40 14.93 9.66
C GLY A 206 -26.20 14.25 11.01
N VAL A 207 -26.52 12.96 11.02
CA VAL A 207 -26.56 12.11 12.22
C VAL A 207 -25.16 11.64 12.62
N SER A 208 -24.40 11.07 11.69
CA SER A 208 -23.11 10.38 11.93
C SER A 208 -21.91 11.29 12.24
N SER A 209 -22.07 12.60 12.11
CA SER A 209 -21.05 13.63 12.34
C SER A 209 -21.23 14.28 13.71
N ASP A 210 -20.15 14.73 14.37
CA ASP A 210 -20.24 15.07 15.80
C ASP A 210 -20.73 16.52 16.09
N ARG A 211 -20.24 17.53 15.34
CA ARG A 211 -20.39 18.95 15.72
C ARG A 211 -21.52 19.73 15.05
N ASP A 212 -22.01 19.27 13.91
CA ASP A 212 -23.12 19.90 13.18
C ASP A 212 -24.49 19.51 13.78
N ASP A 213 -25.59 20.01 13.21
CA ASP A 213 -26.95 19.68 13.65
C ASP A 213 -27.85 19.35 12.45
N PRO A 214 -28.58 18.22 12.46
CA PRO A 214 -29.55 17.85 11.42
C PRO A 214 -30.55 18.95 11.03
N ARG A 215 -30.89 19.86 11.97
CA ARG A 215 -31.91 20.90 11.77
C ARG A 215 -31.38 22.13 11.05
N HIS A 216 -30.06 22.34 11.03
CA HIS A 216 -29.44 23.53 10.45
C HIS A 216 -29.13 23.34 8.96
N GLN A 217 -29.33 24.38 8.16
CA GLN A 217 -28.92 24.42 6.76
C GLN A 217 -27.38 24.42 6.65
N GLN A 218 -26.88 23.73 5.62
CA GLN A 218 -25.49 23.78 5.15
C GLN A 218 -25.48 24.23 3.69
N PHE A 219 -24.40 24.89 3.27
CA PHE A 219 -24.29 25.72 2.06
C PHE A 219 -25.27 26.91 2.00
N SER A 220 -24.81 27.97 1.33
CA SER A 220 -25.64 29.09 0.86
C SER A 220 -26.48 28.70 -0.37
N ASP A 221 -27.56 29.45 -0.62
CA ASP A 221 -28.39 29.27 -1.82
C ASP A 221 -27.56 29.46 -3.11
N GLU A 222 -26.55 30.33 -3.08
CA GLU A 222 -25.60 30.58 -4.18
C GLU A 222 -24.72 29.35 -4.48
N GLU A 223 -24.20 28.68 -3.45
CA GLU A 223 -23.36 27.48 -3.60
C GLU A 223 -24.16 26.29 -4.09
N ILE A 224 -25.36 26.06 -3.53
CA ILE A 224 -26.26 24.99 -3.96
C ILE A 224 -26.62 25.18 -5.44
N ARG A 225 -27.05 26.40 -5.82
CA ARG A 225 -27.41 26.73 -7.21
C ARG A 225 -26.23 26.53 -8.17
N ALA A 226 -25.03 26.98 -7.79
CA ALA A 226 -23.84 26.80 -8.62
C ALA A 226 -23.49 25.32 -8.84
N MET A 227 -23.67 24.46 -7.84
CA MET A 227 -23.47 23.01 -7.98
C MET A 227 -24.54 22.35 -8.83
N VAL A 228 -25.81 22.73 -8.67
CA VAL A 228 -26.92 22.26 -9.53
C VAL A 228 -26.69 22.66 -10.99
N GLU A 229 -26.35 23.92 -11.25
CA GLU A 229 -26.09 24.43 -12.61
C GLU A 229 -24.89 23.72 -13.28
N GLU A 230 -23.82 23.46 -12.54
CA GLU A 230 -22.64 22.76 -13.08
C GLU A 230 -22.89 21.26 -13.32
N ALA A 231 -23.68 20.61 -12.46
CA ALA A 231 -24.16 19.25 -12.67
C ALA A 231 -25.07 19.17 -13.93
N ALA A 232 -26.05 20.06 -14.03
CA ALA A 232 -26.99 20.14 -15.15
C ALA A 232 -26.30 20.45 -16.49
N ARG A 233 -25.28 21.32 -16.48
CA ARG A 233 -24.41 21.59 -17.66
C ARG A 233 -23.74 20.32 -18.20
N SER A 234 -23.50 19.35 -17.34
CA SER A 234 -22.94 18.03 -17.66
C SER A 234 -23.99 16.92 -17.73
N GLN A 235 -25.28 17.26 -17.78
CA GLN A 235 -26.42 16.32 -17.82
C GLN A 235 -26.48 15.37 -16.61
N ARG A 236 -26.08 15.83 -15.41
CA ARG A 236 -26.20 15.09 -14.14
C ARG A 236 -27.34 15.65 -13.29
N ALA A 237 -28.06 14.75 -12.62
CA ALA A 237 -28.90 15.07 -11.47
C ALA A 237 -28.05 15.44 -10.23
N LEU A 238 -28.70 16.06 -9.24
CA LEU A 238 -28.11 16.36 -7.93
C LEU A 238 -28.99 15.84 -6.80
N ALA A 239 -28.37 15.09 -5.90
CA ALA A 239 -28.95 14.55 -4.68
C ALA A 239 -28.52 15.40 -3.46
N ALA A 240 -29.47 15.77 -2.62
CA ALA A 240 -29.23 16.59 -1.44
C ALA A 240 -29.52 15.81 -0.15
N HIS A 241 -28.50 15.59 0.68
CA HIS A 241 -28.71 15.23 2.08
C HIS A 241 -29.39 16.40 2.79
N ALA A 242 -30.59 16.16 3.33
CA ALA A 242 -31.39 17.17 4.01
C ALA A 242 -32.33 16.56 5.05
N HIS A 243 -32.03 16.73 6.34
CA HIS A 243 -32.96 16.38 7.42
C HIS A 243 -33.86 17.58 7.76
N GLY A 244 -33.27 18.71 8.16
CA GLY A 244 -34.00 19.89 8.65
C GLY A 244 -34.70 20.67 7.53
N LYS A 245 -35.90 21.18 7.81
CA LYS A 245 -36.70 21.99 6.88
C LYS A 245 -35.90 23.11 6.17
N PRO A 246 -35.03 23.89 6.83
CA PRO A 246 -34.23 24.92 6.13
C PRO A 246 -33.38 24.35 5.00
N GLY A 247 -32.67 23.25 5.25
CA GLY A 247 -31.86 22.55 4.26
C GLY A 247 -32.69 21.92 3.14
N ILE A 248 -33.81 21.27 3.48
CA ILE A 248 -34.75 20.72 2.48
C ILE A 248 -35.24 21.85 1.56
N MET A 249 -35.73 22.94 2.14
CA MET A 249 -36.24 24.08 1.37
C MET A 249 -35.16 24.72 0.50
N ALA A 250 -33.90 24.81 0.97
CA ALA A 250 -32.78 25.32 0.18
C ALA A 250 -32.41 24.39 -0.99
N ALA A 251 -32.36 23.08 -0.76
CA ALA A 251 -32.12 22.08 -1.80
C ALA A 251 -33.17 22.16 -2.92
N VAL A 252 -34.46 22.13 -2.54
CA VAL A 252 -35.57 22.13 -3.50
C VAL A 252 -35.68 23.48 -4.24
N ARG A 253 -35.54 24.63 -3.54
CA ARG A 253 -35.59 25.96 -4.18
C ARG A 253 -34.53 26.15 -5.26
N ASN A 254 -33.33 25.59 -5.07
CA ASN A 254 -32.22 25.73 -6.01
C ASN A 254 -32.08 24.57 -7.01
N GLY A 255 -33.04 23.63 -7.05
CA GLY A 255 -33.16 22.63 -8.11
C GLY A 255 -32.49 21.28 -7.85
N ALA A 256 -32.36 20.85 -6.59
CA ALA A 256 -32.01 19.47 -6.28
C ALA A 256 -33.05 18.50 -6.88
N THR A 257 -32.56 17.44 -7.52
CA THR A 257 -33.38 16.40 -8.17
C THR A 257 -33.99 15.47 -7.12
N THR A 258 -33.21 15.14 -6.08
CA THR A 258 -33.67 14.33 -4.95
C THR A 258 -33.31 14.95 -3.60
N VAL A 259 -34.19 14.76 -2.63
CA VAL A 259 -33.95 15.02 -1.20
C VAL A 259 -33.82 13.67 -0.53
N GLU A 260 -32.71 13.46 0.16
CA GLU A 260 -32.45 12.26 0.95
C GLU A 260 -32.87 12.49 2.41
N HIS A 261 -33.37 11.44 3.06
CA HIS A 261 -33.89 11.41 4.43
C HIS A 261 -35.19 12.22 4.63
N GLY A 262 -35.18 13.56 4.45
CA GLY A 262 -36.39 14.37 4.56
C GLY A 262 -37.06 14.36 5.96
N VAL A 263 -36.29 14.14 7.03
CA VAL A 263 -36.78 13.91 8.41
C VAL A 263 -37.80 14.94 8.91
N TYR A 264 -37.60 16.21 8.58
CA TYR A 264 -38.46 17.32 9.02
C TYR A 264 -39.26 17.92 7.85
N LEU A 265 -39.75 17.08 6.93
CA LEU A 265 -40.74 17.48 5.92
C LEU A 265 -42.06 17.88 6.59
N ASP A 266 -42.61 19.00 6.13
CA ASP A 266 -43.95 19.48 6.43
C ASP A 266 -44.68 19.89 5.14
N ASP A 267 -45.95 20.31 5.27
CA ASP A 267 -46.83 20.60 4.13
C ASP A 267 -46.24 21.63 3.15
N GLU A 268 -45.48 22.62 3.63
CA GLU A 268 -44.82 23.62 2.79
C GLU A 268 -43.70 22.99 1.95
N ALA A 269 -42.83 22.21 2.58
CA ALA A 269 -41.74 21.53 1.89
C ALA A 269 -42.27 20.46 0.91
N ILE A 270 -43.31 19.73 1.30
CA ILE A 270 -44.01 18.74 0.46
C ILE A 270 -44.65 19.43 -0.76
N ALA A 271 -45.34 20.56 -0.56
CA ALA A 271 -45.94 21.32 -1.66
C ALA A 271 -44.88 21.82 -2.65
N LEU A 272 -43.76 22.34 -2.15
CA LEU A 272 -42.66 22.79 -3.00
C LEU A 272 -41.97 21.63 -3.74
N MET A 273 -41.72 20.49 -3.08
CA MET A 273 -41.20 19.29 -3.75
C MET A 273 -42.13 18.83 -4.88
N LYS A 274 -43.45 18.88 -4.65
CA LYS A 274 -44.46 18.55 -5.66
C LYS A 274 -44.48 19.54 -6.82
N GLU A 275 -44.29 20.84 -6.55
CA GLU A 275 -44.17 21.89 -7.58
C GLU A 275 -42.91 21.69 -8.45
N LYS A 276 -41.76 21.38 -7.84
CA LYS A 276 -40.48 21.19 -8.55
C LYS A 276 -40.29 19.79 -9.13
N GLY A 277 -41.12 18.82 -8.75
CA GLY A 277 -40.97 17.42 -9.13
C GLY A 277 -39.80 16.71 -8.44
N THR A 278 -39.31 17.24 -7.31
CA THR A 278 -38.20 16.65 -6.54
C THR A 278 -38.65 15.34 -5.89
N ILE A 279 -37.83 14.30 -6.03
CA ILE A 279 -38.10 12.95 -5.50
C ILE A 279 -37.58 12.85 -4.06
N LEU A 280 -38.35 12.23 -3.16
CA LEU A 280 -37.88 11.87 -1.82
C LEU A 280 -37.23 10.49 -1.83
N VAL A 281 -36.08 10.35 -1.17
CA VAL A 281 -35.43 9.05 -0.88
C VAL A 281 -35.36 8.91 0.65
N PRO A 282 -36.31 8.18 1.28
CA PRO A 282 -36.54 8.26 2.73
C PRO A 282 -35.43 7.65 3.61
N THR A 283 -34.84 6.52 3.21
CA THR A 283 -33.84 5.81 4.02
C THR A 283 -34.32 5.51 5.43
N ARG A 284 -35.51 4.88 5.55
CA ARG A 284 -36.04 4.47 6.87
C ARG A 284 -35.19 3.37 7.52
N SER A 285 -34.56 2.52 6.72
CA SER A 285 -33.74 1.38 7.16
C SER A 285 -32.60 1.81 8.10
N ILE A 286 -31.75 2.76 7.69
CA ILE A 286 -30.67 3.29 8.55
C ILE A 286 -31.18 3.88 9.88
N VAL A 287 -32.43 4.37 9.91
CA VAL A 287 -33.04 4.91 11.14
C VAL A 287 -33.46 3.80 12.09
N GLU A 288 -34.20 2.80 11.62
CA GLU A 288 -34.68 1.69 12.45
C GLU A 288 -33.54 0.77 12.90
N ASP A 289 -32.68 0.36 11.95
CA ASP A 289 -31.60 -0.59 12.21
C ASP A 289 -30.43 0.07 12.92
N GLY A 290 -30.26 1.39 12.76
CA GLY A 290 -29.36 2.19 13.56
C GLY A 290 -29.78 2.25 15.03
N LEU A 291 -31.08 2.43 15.31
CA LEU A 291 -31.61 2.42 16.68
C LEU A 291 -31.37 1.06 17.37
N ALA A 292 -31.47 -0.04 16.61
CA ALA A 292 -31.22 -1.41 17.07
C ALA A 292 -29.74 -1.75 17.29
N THR A 293 -28.79 -0.88 16.88
CA THR A 293 -27.34 -1.16 16.88
C THR A 293 -26.52 -0.07 17.60
N ALA A 294 -27.00 0.37 18.78
CA ALA A 294 -26.42 1.49 19.54
C ALA A 294 -24.89 1.44 19.71
N GLU A 295 -24.32 0.24 19.87
CA GLU A 295 -22.89 -0.02 19.99
C GLU A 295 -22.06 0.28 18.73
N SER A 296 -22.72 0.51 17.59
CA SER A 296 -22.08 0.83 16.30
C SER A 296 -21.90 2.33 16.05
N TRP A 297 -22.39 3.20 16.93
CA TRP A 297 -22.43 4.67 16.78
C TRP A 297 -21.63 5.39 17.89
N SER A 298 -21.22 6.64 17.64
CA SER A 298 -20.76 7.52 18.74
C SER A 298 -21.96 7.93 19.61
N THR A 299 -21.74 8.21 20.90
CA THR A 299 -22.80 8.68 21.82
C THR A 299 -23.59 9.85 21.21
N ARG A 300 -22.86 10.82 20.63
CA ARG A 300 -23.44 12.01 20.03
C ARG A 300 -24.22 11.72 18.74
N ALA A 301 -23.74 10.80 17.91
CA ALA A 301 -24.45 10.37 16.72
C ALA A 301 -25.72 9.59 17.09
N TYR A 302 -25.68 8.75 18.12
CA TYR A 302 -26.84 7.99 18.59
C TYR A 302 -27.92 8.90 19.23
N GLU A 303 -27.53 9.93 20.00
CA GLU A 303 -28.46 10.97 20.47
C GLU A 303 -29.21 11.66 19.30
N LYS A 304 -28.47 12.04 18.25
CA LYS A 304 -29.05 12.63 17.04
C LYS A 304 -29.97 11.64 16.33
N LEU A 305 -29.59 10.36 16.26
CA LEU A 305 -30.37 9.29 15.65
C LEU A 305 -31.73 9.14 16.35
N GLN A 306 -31.73 9.09 17.69
CA GLN A 306 -32.95 9.08 18.50
C GLN A 306 -33.84 10.30 18.23
N GLN A 307 -33.25 11.50 18.10
CA GLN A 307 -34.00 12.72 17.78
C GLN A 307 -34.64 12.68 16.38
N VAL A 308 -33.90 12.29 15.34
CA VAL A 308 -34.47 12.23 13.97
C VAL A 308 -35.54 11.14 13.85
N ALA A 309 -35.41 10.02 14.57
CA ALA A 309 -36.35 8.92 14.50
C ALA A 309 -37.78 9.31 14.92
N LEU A 310 -37.92 10.23 15.89
CA LEU A 310 -39.21 10.75 16.37
C LEU A 310 -40.02 11.46 15.28
N HIS A 311 -39.35 12.12 14.33
CA HIS A 311 -39.99 12.94 13.30
C HIS A 311 -40.12 12.21 11.96
N HIS A 312 -39.11 11.43 11.59
CA HIS A 312 -38.98 10.83 10.26
C HIS A 312 -40.18 9.95 9.86
N ALA A 313 -40.74 9.17 10.80
CA ALA A 313 -41.89 8.31 10.52
C ALA A 313 -43.17 9.12 10.18
N HIS A 314 -43.34 10.30 10.75
CA HIS A 314 -44.45 11.19 10.42
C HIS A 314 -44.22 11.85 9.05
N ALA A 315 -43.04 12.42 8.84
CA ALA A 315 -42.63 13.02 7.56
C ALA A 315 -42.82 12.07 6.37
N TYR A 316 -42.41 10.80 6.52
CA TYR A 316 -42.57 9.78 5.48
C TYR A 316 -44.06 9.50 5.16
N ARG A 317 -44.91 9.33 6.18
CA ARG A 317 -46.36 9.16 5.96
C ARG A 317 -47.01 10.36 5.29
N SER A 318 -46.65 11.57 5.71
CA SER A 318 -47.17 12.81 5.10
C SER A 318 -46.76 12.93 3.62
N ALA A 319 -45.51 12.56 3.28
CA ALA A 319 -45.03 12.49 1.90
C ALA A 319 -45.82 11.48 1.03
N VAL A 320 -46.04 10.25 1.55
CA VAL A 320 -46.83 9.21 0.86
C VAL A 320 -48.28 9.69 0.67
N ALA A 321 -48.92 10.20 1.73
CA ALA A 321 -50.30 10.69 1.68
C ALA A 321 -50.49 11.89 0.72
N ALA A 322 -49.48 12.76 0.61
CA ALA A 322 -49.49 13.87 -0.34
C ALA A 322 -49.22 13.45 -1.80
N GLY A 323 -48.79 12.20 -2.03
CA GLY A 323 -48.47 11.67 -3.36
C GLY A 323 -47.31 12.39 -4.03
N ILE A 324 -46.23 12.68 -3.30
CA ILE A 324 -44.96 13.07 -3.93
C ILE A 324 -44.23 11.84 -4.47
N LYS A 325 -43.35 12.01 -5.47
CA LYS A 325 -42.53 10.91 -5.98
C LYS A 325 -41.56 10.45 -4.90
N ILE A 326 -41.49 9.14 -4.68
CA ILE A 326 -40.61 8.51 -3.70
C ILE A 326 -39.84 7.40 -4.42
N ALA A 327 -38.53 7.30 -4.15
CA ALA A 327 -37.69 6.21 -4.58
C ALA A 327 -37.08 5.50 -3.37
N SER A 328 -36.87 4.18 -3.48
CA SER A 328 -36.28 3.37 -2.41
C SER A 328 -34.79 3.66 -2.25
N GLY A 329 -34.29 3.70 -1.01
CA GLY A 329 -32.86 3.68 -0.73
C GLY A 329 -32.59 3.35 0.74
N SER A 330 -31.55 2.57 1.05
CA SER A 330 -31.35 2.03 2.41
C SER A 330 -30.46 2.89 3.32
N ASP A 331 -29.49 3.61 2.75
CA ASP A 331 -28.35 4.23 3.44
C ASP A 331 -27.48 3.21 4.22
N TYR A 332 -27.31 2.02 3.64
CA TYR A 332 -26.33 1.04 4.11
C TYR A 332 -24.93 1.30 3.53
N GLY A 333 -23.92 1.10 4.39
CA GLY A 333 -22.50 1.25 4.03
C GLY A 333 -21.50 0.47 4.88
N ILE A 334 -21.97 -0.41 5.77
CA ILE A 334 -21.11 -1.14 6.70
C ILE A 334 -20.68 -2.47 6.08
N SER A 335 -19.37 -2.64 5.80
CA SER A 335 -18.79 -3.89 5.30
C SER A 335 -18.60 -4.97 6.40
N LYS A 336 -19.03 -4.70 7.63
CA LYS A 336 -19.03 -5.65 8.75
C LYS A 336 -20.24 -6.59 8.61
N ARG A 337 -20.00 -7.73 7.95
CA ARG A 337 -21.02 -8.75 7.63
C ARG A 337 -21.82 -9.22 8.84
N GLY A 338 -23.08 -9.60 8.59
CA GLY A 338 -23.97 -10.17 9.59
C GLY A 338 -24.44 -9.15 10.64
N THR A 339 -24.36 -7.86 10.30
CA THR A 339 -24.95 -6.77 11.09
C THR A 339 -26.16 -6.19 10.35
N PRO A 340 -27.17 -5.64 11.05
CA PRO A 340 -28.34 -5.03 10.41
C PRO A 340 -27.98 -3.94 9.38
N LEU A 341 -26.90 -3.21 9.60
CA LEU A 341 -26.41 -2.12 8.73
C LEU A 341 -25.59 -2.59 7.51
N SER A 342 -25.44 -3.91 7.31
CA SER A 342 -24.61 -4.46 6.23
C SER A 342 -25.41 -4.74 4.95
N HIS A 343 -24.73 -4.60 3.81
CA HIS A 343 -25.30 -4.85 2.49
C HIS A 343 -25.87 -6.28 2.37
N GLY A 344 -26.96 -6.40 1.59
CA GLY A 344 -27.73 -7.64 1.43
C GLY A 344 -29.08 -7.63 2.17
N HIS A 345 -29.30 -6.69 3.09
CA HIS A 345 -30.61 -6.50 3.75
C HIS A 345 -31.45 -5.39 3.10
N ASN A 346 -31.04 -4.90 1.92
CA ASN A 346 -31.55 -3.68 1.28
C ASN A 346 -33.07 -3.71 1.01
N GLY A 347 -33.67 -4.90 0.85
CA GLY A 347 -35.12 -5.09 0.65
C GLY A 347 -35.98 -4.62 1.83
N ARG A 348 -35.37 -4.46 3.01
CA ARG A 348 -36.01 -3.93 4.23
C ARG A 348 -36.57 -2.53 4.07
N GLU A 349 -36.05 -1.71 3.17
CA GLU A 349 -36.62 -0.39 2.89
C GLU A 349 -38.04 -0.49 2.30
N LEU A 350 -38.35 -1.54 1.53
CA LEU A 350 -39.70 -1.75 0.97
C LEU A 350 -40.67 -2.24 2.05
N GLU A 351 -40.20 -3.09 2.97
CA GLU A 351 -40.97 -3.48 4.17
C GLU A 351 -41.36 -2.24 4.98
N LEU A 352 -40.39 -1.36 5.25
CA LEU A 352 -40.58 -0.13 6.00
C LEU A 352 -41.40 0.94 5.23
N ALA A 353 -41.34 0.95 3.90
CA ALA A 353 -42.21 1.80 3.07
C ALA A 353 -43.69 1.45 3.26
N VAL A 354 -44.02 0.17 3.39
CA VAL A 354 -45.38 -0.30 3.71
C VAL A 354 -45.71 -0.07 5.19
N GLN A 355 -44.92 -0.62 6.10
CA GLN A 355 -45.21 -0.63 7.54
C GLN A 355 -45.16 0.76 8.20
N VAL A 356 -44.17 1.58 7.84
CA VAL A 356 -43.94 2.90 8.45
C VAL A 356 -44.46 4.01 7.54
N GLY A 357 -44.13 3.96 6.25
CA GLY A 357 -44.53 4.97 5.26
C GLY A 357 -46.00 4.92 4.85
N GLY A 358 -46.68 3.78 5.02
CA GLY A 358 -48.09 3.61 4.63
C GLY A 358 -48.32 3.40 3.13
N MET A 359 -47.30 3.00 2.38
CA MET A 359 -47.45 2.58 0.98
C MET A 359 -48.21 1.25 0.88
N THR A 360 -48.87 1.02 -0.25
CA THR A 360 -49.22 -0.34 -0.68
C THR A 360 -47.97 -1.10 -1.15
N PRO A 361 -47.95 -2.45 -1.11
CA PRO A 361 -46.83 -3.24 -1.63
C PRO A 361 -46.47 -2.90 -3.08
N LEU A 362 -47.46 -2.64 -3.94
CA LEU A 362 -47.23 -2.24 -5.34
C LEU A 362 -46.55 -0.86 -5.44
N GLN A 363 -46.90 0.11 -4.59
CA GLN A 363 -46.22 1.41 -4.53
C GLN A 363 -44.78 1.28 -3.99
N ALA A 364 -44.53 0.40 -3.02
CA ALA A 364 -43.19 0.13 -2.51
C ALA A 364 -42.28 -0.49 -3.60
N ILE A 365 -42.83 -1.42 -4.41
CA ILE A 365 -42.14 -1.95 -5.59
C ILE A 365 -41.92 -0.85 -6.63
N GLU A 366 -42.92 -0.01 -6.94
CA GLU A 366 -42.76 1.09 -7.90
C GLU A 366 -41.69 2.11 -7.48
N ALA A 367 -41.55 2.37 -6.17
CA ALA A 367 -40.48 3.20 -5.61
C ALA A 367 -39.09 2.55 -5.77
N ALA A 368 -39.02 1.22 -5.73
CA ALA A 368 -37.79 0.45 -5.93
C ALA A 368 -37.54 0.03 -7.39
N THR A 369 -38.45 0.30 -8.33
CA THR A 369 -38.24 -0.04 -9.75
C THR A 369 -38.50 1.13 -10.70
N ALA A 370 -39.73 1.58 -10.92
CA ALA A 370 -40.01 2.49 -12.03
C ALA A 370 -39.68 3.96 -11.71
N THR A 371 -39.81 4.36 -10.44
CA THR A 371 -39.44 5.71 -9.99
C THR A 371 -37.94 5.84 -9.74
N ALA A 372 -37.27 4.73 -9.45
CA ALA A 372 -35.86 4.72 -9.07
C ALA A 372 -34.87 5.24 -10.14
N PRO A 373 -34.92 4.86 -11.43
CA PRO A 373 -34.08 5.46 -12.48
C PRO A 373 -34.23 6.98 -12.59
N GLU A 374 -35.42 7.52 -12.28
CA GLU A 374 -35.73 8.94 -12.41
C GLU A 374 -34.84 9.83 -11.50
N VAL A 375 -34.27 9.27 -10.42
CA VAL A 375 -33.33 9.99 -9.52
C VAL A 375 -32.02 10.42 -10.20
N LEU A 376 -31.71 9.84 -11.36
CA LEU A 376 -30.52 10.17 -12.16
C LEU A 376 -30.79 11.26 -13.20
N GLY A 377 -32.04 11.69 -13.36
CA GLY A 377 -32.43 12.70 -14.35
C GLY A 377 -31.98 12.31 -15.76
N PRO A 378 -31.23 13.15 -16.50
CA PRO A 378 -30.76 12.83 -17.84
C PRO A 378 -29.77 11.65 -17.96
N GLN A 379 -29.27 11.08 -16.86
CA GLN A 379 -28.49 9.83 -16.87
C GLN A 379 -29.33 8.56 -16.65
N ALA A 380 -30.66 8.68 -16.48
CA ALA A 380 -31.54 7.55 -16.27
C ALA A 380 -31.47 6.55 -17.45
N PRO A 381 -31.20 5.26 -17.19
CA PRO A 381 -31.38 4.21 -18.20
C PRO A 381 -32.86 4.01 -18.51
N GLN A 382 -33.15 3.32 -19.62
CA GLN A 382 -34.49 2.77 -19.85
C GLN A 382 -34.62 1.45 -19.09
N SER A 383 -34.60 1.49 -17.75
CA SER A 383 -34.77 0.34 -16.84
C SER A 383 -35.93 0.59 -15.86
N GLY A 384 -36.16 -0.31 -14.91
CA GLY A 384 -37.16 -0.18 -13.84
C GLY A 384 -38.61 -0.49 -14.24
N ILE A 385 -38.87 -0.76 -15.52
CA ILE A 385 -40.19 -1.12 -16.06
C ILE A 385 -40.02 -2.29 -17.03
N LEU A 386 -40.83 -3.34 -16.87
CA LEU A 386 -40.87 -4.46 -17.83
C LEU A 386 -41.73 -4.07 -19.04
N THR A 387 -41.12 -3.43 -20.03
CA THR A 387 -41.80 -3.02 -21.28
C THR A 387 -40.84 -3.03 -22.47
N GLN A 388 -41.39 -3.02 -23.69
CA GLN A 388 -40.59 -3.14 -24.92
C GLN A 388 -39.54 -2.02 -25.05
N GLY A 389 -38.31 -2.39 -25.43
CA GLY A 389 -37.18 -1.48 -25.63
C GLY A 389 -36.43 -1.08 -24.35
N TYR A 390 -36.99 -1.37 -23.17
CA TYR A 390 -36.29 -1.21 -21.90
C TYR A 390 -35.22 -2.30 -21.75
N ASP A 391 -34.26 -2.04 -20.87
CA ASP A 391 -33.21 -2.97 -20.48
C ASP A 391 -33.83 -4.25 -19.90
N ALA A 392 -33.29 -5.40 -20.31
CA ALA A 392 -33.64 -6.69 -19.73
C ALA A 392 -32.96 -6.78 -18.36
N ASP A 393 -33.60 -6.15 -17.37
CA ASP A 393 -33.14 -5.96 -16.00
C ASP A 393 -34.28 -6.38 -15.05
N PHE A 394 -34.25 -7.63 -14.58
CA PHE A 394 -35.39 -8.29 -13.93
C PHE A 394 -34.95 -9.35 -12.91
N ILE A 395 -35.81 -9.58 -11.92
CA ILE A 395 -35.65 -10.64 -10.91
C ILE A 395 -36.90 -11.52 -10.85
N ALA A 396 -36.72 -12.77 -10.42
CA ALA A 396 -37.82 -13.69 -10.16
C ALA A 396 -37.85 -14.12 -8.69
N LEU A 397 -39.03 -14.04 -8.07
CA LEU A 397 -39.24 -14.37 -6.67
C LEU A 397 -39.92 -15.73 -6.50
N ALA A 398 -39.63 -16.38 -5.37
CA ALA A 398 -40.25 -17.65 -4.99
C ALA A 398 -41.74 -17.52 -4.61
N SER A 399 -42.22 -16.31 -4.30
CA SER A 399 -43.58 -16.03 -3.82
C SER A 399 -44.04 -14.62 -4.18
N ASN A 400 -45.32 -14.30 -3.95
CA ASN A 400 -45.94 -13.04 -4.35
C ASN A 400 -45.70 -11.91 -3.33
N PRO A 401 -44.92 -10.86 -3.68
CA PRO A 401 -44.60 -9.77 -2.75
C PRO A 401 -45.78 -8.80 -2.54
N LEU A 402 -46.88 -8.97 -3.29
CA LEU A 402 -48.11 -8.18 -3.10
C LEU A 402 -48.98 -8.72 -1.96
N ASP A 403 -48.83 -10.00 -1.60
CA ASP A 403 -49.52 -10.63 -0.47
C ASP A 403 -48.74 -10.40 0.83
N ASP A 404 -47.41 -10.48 0.77
CA ASP A 404 -46.48 -10.13 1.85
C ASP A 404 -45.21 -9.50 1.27
N ILE A 405 -44.97 -8.21 1.58
CA ILE A 405 -43.82 -7.47 1.08
C ILE A 405 -42.50 -7.89 1.74
N SER A 406 -42.55 -8.50 2.94
CA SER A 406 -41.35 -8.86 3.71
C SER A 406 -40.49 -9.93 3.02
N ILE A 407 -41.07 -10.71 2.09
CA ILE A 407 -40.32 -11.69 1.30
C ILE A 407 -39.20 -11.05 0.46
N ILE A 408 -39.30 -9.76 0.10
CA ILE A 408 -38.25 -9.04 -0.63
C ILE A 408 -37.08 -8.68 0.30
N ALA A 409 -37.29 -8.59 1.62
CA ALA A 409 -36.23 -8.32 2.58
C ALA A 409 -35.33 -9.54 2.84
N ASP A 410 -35.75 -10.75 2.44
CA ASP A 410 -34.98 -11.99 2.55
C ASP A 410 -34.42 -12.42 1.17
N PRO A 411 -33.08 -12.34 0.97
CA PRO A 411 -32.43 -12.73 -0.28
C PRO A 411 -32.70 -14.16 -0.75
N ASP A 412 -33.00 -15.10 0.15
CA ASP A 412 -33.25 -16.51 -0.22
C ASP A 412 -34.54 -16.68 -1.04
N ASN A 413 -35.42 -15.66 -1.08
CA ASN A 413 -36.60 -15.63 -1.97
C ASN A 413 -36.26 -15.19 -3.41
N VAL A 414 -35.07 -14.66 -3.69
CA VAL A 414 -34.63 -14.24 -5.03
C VAL A 414 -34.08 -15.44 -5.79
N THR A 415 -34.95 -16.09 -6.57
CA THR A 415 -34.62 -17.32 -7.30
C THR A 415 -33.75 -17.06 -8.54
N HIS A 416 -33.94 -15.92 -9.20
CA HIS A 416 -33.21 -15.53 -10.40
C HIS A 416 -32.98 -14.02 -10.42
N ALA A 417 -31.82 -13.60 -10.93
CA ALA A 417 -31.53 -12.21 -11.27
C ALA A 417 -30.90 -12.14 -12.66
N TYR A 418 -31.38 -11.21 -13.49
CA TYR A 418 -30.92 -10.97 -14.84
C TYR A 418 -30.71 -9.48 -15.07
N GLY A 419 -29.67 -9.13 -15.81
CA GLY A 419 -29.32 -7.74 -16.11
C GLY A 419 -28.38 -7.66 -17.32
N PRO A 420 -28.27 -6.49 -18.00
CA PRO A 420 -27.55 -6.39 -19.28
C PRO A 420 -26.07 -6.77 -19.24
N GLN A 421 -25.44 -6.69 -18.06
CA GLN A 421 -24.02 -7.00 -17.84
C GLN A 421 -23.80 -8.41 -17.26
N LEU A 422 -24.86 -9.08 -16.81
CA LEU A 422 -24.82 -10.47 -16.35
C LEU A 422 -24.85 -11.36 -17.60
N ASN A 423 -23.67 -11.86 -18.01
CA ASN A 423 -23.47 -12.62 -19.25
C ASN A 423 -24.59 -13.64 -19.53
N PRO A 424 -25.10 -13.73 -20.77
CA PRO A 424 -26.18 -14.65 -21.10
C PRO A 424 -25.77 -16.11 -20.85
N PRO A 425 -26.67 -16.95 -20.33
CA PRO A 425 -26.36 -18.34 -20.03
C PRO A 425 -26.15 -19.13 -21.33
N ASN A 426 -24.94 -19.68 -21.51
CA ASN A 426 -24.67 -20.70 -22.53
C ASN A 426 -25.31 -22.06 -22.20
N ASN A 427 -26.07 -22.16 -21.10
CA ASN A 427 -26.88 -23.33 -20.78
C ASN A 427 -28.05 -22.94 -19.84
N PRO A 428 -29.33 -23.11 -20.23
CA PRO A 428 -30.49 -22.74 -19.40
C PRO A 428 -30.76 -23.71 -18.23
N THR A 429 -29.78 -24.53 -17.88
CA THR A 429 -29.81 -25.52 -16.78
C THR A 429 -28.69 -25.31 -15.75
N GLN A 430 -28.07 -24.12 -15.73
CA GLN A 430 -27.22 -23.72 -14.61
C GLN A 430 -27.99 -22.78 -13.68
N ASP A 431 -28.61 -23.38 -12.67
CA ASP A 431 -29.15 -22.67 -11.52
C ASP A 431 -28.09 -21.74 -10.94
N VAL A 432 -28.48 -20.52 -10.53
CA VAL A 432 -27.60 -19.59 -9.80
C VAL A 432 -27.50 -20.05 -8.33
N VAL A 433 -26.92 -21.23 -8.14
CA VAL A 433 -26.70 -21.84 -6.84
C VAL A 433 -25.22 -21.68 -6.45
N VAL A 434 -24.99 -20.71 -5.56
CA VAL A 434 -23.89 -20.69 -4.58
C VAL A 434 -22.47 -20.57 -5.16
N LEU A 435 -22.00 -19.32 -5.31
CA LEU A 435 -20.58 -19.01 -5.60
C LEU A 435 -19.73 -18.85 -4.32
N TYR A 436 -19.89 -19.77 -3.35
CA TYR A 436 -19.20 -19.74 -2.04
C TYR A 436 -17.86 -20.52 -2.00
N THR A 437 -17.10 -20.57 -3.10
CA THR A 437 -15.87 -21.42 -3.16
C THR A 437 -14.60 -20.76 -3.71
N CYS A 438 -14.59 -19.48 -4.11
CA CYS A 438 -13.37 -18.84 -4.64
C CYS A 438 -12.55 -18.01 -3.63
N VAL A 439 -13.10 -17.60 -2.49
CA VAL A 439 -12.35 -16.78 -1.49
C VAL A 439 -11.77 -17.61 -0.33
N ARG A 440 -12.29 -18.82 -0.05
CA ARG A 440 -11.74 -19.69 1.00
C ARG A 440 -10.40 -20.36 0.64
N ILE A 441 -10.11 -20.58 -0.65
CA ILE A 441 -8.91 -21.34 -1.08
C ILE A 441 -7.61 -20.52 -0.93
N HIS A 442 -7.66 -19.19 -0.92
CA HIS A 442 -6.44 -18.36 -0.76
C HIS A 442 -6.07 -18.04 0.70
N VAL A 443 -6.91 -18.42 1.67
CA VAL A 443 -6.65 -18.21 3.11
C VAL A 443 -6.48 -19.54 3.85
N LEU A 444 -7.13 -20.62 3.41
CA LEU A 444 -7.03 -21.93 4.08
C LEU A 444 -5.74 -22.70 3.74
N VAL A 445 -5.10 -22.43 2.60
CA VAL A 445 -3.83 -23.07 2.17
C VAL A 445 -2.60 -22.57 2.97
N THR A 446 -2.78 -21.61 3.88
CA THR A 446 -1.70 -21.04 4.71
C THR A 446 -1.68 -21.57 6.15
N LEU A 447 -2.63 -22.43 6.57
CA LEU A 447 -2.77 -22.81 7.98
C LEU A 447 -2.86 -24.32 8.32
N LEU A 448 -3.04 -25.21 7.36
CA LEU A 448 -3.02 -26.66 7.62
C LEU A 448 -2.20 -27.40 6.56
N GLY A 449 -1.15 -28.11 7.00
CA GLY A 449 -0.34 -28.95 6.13
C GLY A 449 -0.62 -30.42 6.36
N ASP A 450 -1.05 -31.13 5.31
CA ASP A 450 -0.72 -32.53 5.04
C ASP A 450 -1.06 -32.88 3.57
N PRO A 451 -0.11 -33.33 2.72
CA PRO A 451 -0.35 -33.56 1.29
C PRO A 451 -0.62 -35.05 0.97
N CYS A 452 -1.72 -35.64 1.45
CA CYS A 452 -2.02 -37.06 1.16
C CYS A 452 -3.51 -37.47 1.23
N ARG A 453 -4.35 -37.05 0.25
CA ARG A 453 -5.54 -37.78 -0.28
C ARG A 453 -6.36 -36.92 -1.25
N MET A 454 -6.44 -37.35 -2.52
CA MET A 454 -7.61 -37.36 -3.42
C MET A 454 -7.16 -37.49 -4.89
N PHE A 455 -6.67 -38.67 -5.24
CA PHE A 455 -6.93 -39.23 -6.58
C PHE A 455 -8.28 -39.98 -6.52
N ASN A 456 -8.98 -40.04 -7.66
CA ASN A 456 -10.24 -40.76 -7.91
C ASN A 456 -11.51 -40.22 -7.20
N VAL A 457 -12.39 -39.55 -7.96
CA VAL A 457 -13.70 -40.10 -8.40
C VAL A 457 -13.98 -39.57 -9.83
N CYS A 458 -14.57 -40.43 -10.67
CA CYS A 458 -15.08 -40.33 -12.07
C CYS A 458 -15.08 -38.98 -12.85
N GLY A 459 -14.98 -38.96 -14.19
CA GLY A 459 -14.78 -40.05 -15.17
C GLY A 459 -15.83 -40.11 -16.30
N SER A 460 -15.38 -39.99 -17.56
CA SER A 460 -16.14 -40.10 -18.84
C SER A 460 -17.15 -38.96 -19.14
N ALA A 461 -17.46 -38.60 -20.40
CA ALA A 461 -17.11 -39.21 -21.69
C ALA A 461 -16.75 -38.20 -22.81
N SER A 462 -16.11 -38.75 -23.85
CA SER A 462 -15.55 -38.15 -25.08
C SER A 462 -16.52 -37.46 -26.06
N SER A 463 -15.99 -36.53 -26.87
CA SER A 463 -15.89 -36.74 -28.34
C SER A 463 -14.81 -35.85 -28.99
N ARG A 464 -14.23 -36.30 -30.12
CA ARG A 464 -13.14 -35.63 -30.87
C ARG A 464 -13.43 -35.72 -32.37
N SER A 465 -13.11 -34.65 -33.10
CA SER A 465 -12.65 -34.66 -34.51
C SER A 465 -13.55 -35.22 -35.63
N VAL A 466 -14.37 -34.35 -36.24
CA VAL A 466 -14.86 -34.39 -37.64
C VAL A 466 -15.07 -32.91 -38.06
N SER A 467 -14.63 -32.35 -39.19
CA SER A 467 -13.74 -32.82 -40.28
C SER A 467 -12.92 -31.65 -40.88
N ILE A 468 -12.16 -31.93 -41.95
CA ILE A 468 -11.64 -30.98 -42.96
C ILE A 468 -12.15 -31.50 -44.34
N PHE A 469 -12.06 -30.71 -45.42
CA PHE A 469 -12.30 -31.05 -46.84
C PHE A 469 -13.75 -31.06 -47.39
N THR A 470 -14.27 -29.87 -47.75
CA THR A 470 -15.02 -29.55 -48.98
C THR A 470 -15.22 -28.02 -49.03
N ALA A 471 -15.10 -27.27 -50.12
CA ALA A 471 -14.70 -27.58 -51.50
C ALA A 471 -13.93 -26.39 -52.13
N MET A 472 -13.00 -26.67 -53.05
CA MET A 472 -12.58 -25.70 -54.08
C MET A 472 -13.55 -25.77 -55.28
N ILE A 473 -13.47 -24.74 -56.15
CA ILE A 473 -13.88 -24.69 -57.59
C ILE A 473 -15.09 -23.77 -57.91
N THR A 474 -14.93 -23.01 -59.00
CA THR A 474 -15.81 -22.00 -59.64
C THR A 474 -15.94 -20.65 -58.90
N ASN A 475 -15.97 -19.48 -59.58
CA ASN A 475 -15.84 -19.21 -61.02
C ASN A 475 -15.17 -17.85 -61.28
N ALA A 476 -14.46 -17.71 -62.41
CA ALA A 476 -13.89 -16.44 -62.87
C ALA A 476 -14.41 -16.12 -64.28
N LYS A 477 -14.89 -14.89 -64.51
CA LYS A 477 -15.21 -14.37 -65.85
C LYS A 477 -15.01 -12.85 -65.99
N ASP A 478 -14.02 -12.52 -66.83
CA ASP A 478 -13.94 -11.40 -67.79
C ASP A 478 -14.19 -9.93 -67.39
N LYS A 479 -13.61 -8.92 -68.07
CA LYS A 479 -12.25 -8.71 -68.61
C LYS A 479 -12.13 -7.26 -69.13
N ASN A 480 -10.94 -6.68 -69.03
CA ASN A 480 -10.42 -5.54 -69.81
C ASN A 480 -11.10 -4.16 -69.71
N ALA A 481 -10.55 -3.28 -68.84
CA ALA A 481 -10.02 -1.97 -69.25
C ALA A 481 -9.10 -1.40 -68.14
N ALA A 482 -7.96 -0.81 -68.55
CA ALA A 482 -6.88 -0.27 -67.69
C ALA A 482 -6.14 -1.29 -66.78
N THR A 483 -4.82 -1.15 -66.68
CA THR A 483 -3.96 -2.05 -65.89
C THR A 483 -4.06 -1.76 -64.38
N PRO A 484 -4.41 -2.74 -63.53
CA PRO A 484 -4.63 -2.49 -62.09
C PRO A 484 -3.39 -2.02 -61.32
N SER A 485 -2.17 -2.28 -61.81
CA SER A 485 -0.93 -1.99 -61.09
C SER A 485 -0.73 -0.51 -60.76
N ASN A 486 -1.09 0.40 -61.67
CA ASN A 486 -0.71 1.80 -61.54
C ASN A 486 -1.71 2.59 -60.68
N VAL A 487 -2.99 2.23 -60.73
CA VAL A 487 -4.02 2.80 -59.84
C VAL A 487 -3.90 2.19 -58.44
N ALA A 488 -3.67 0.87 -58.33
CA ALA A 488 -3.47 0.24 -57.03
C ALA A 488 -2.21 0.75 -56.31
N ASN A 489 -1.11 1.03 -57.02
CA ASN A 489 0.09 1.58 -56.40
C ASN A 489 -0.07 3.05 -56.00
N ALA A 490 -0.74 3.88 -56.81
CA ALA A 490 -1.00 5.28 -56.45
C ALA A 490 -1.94 5.41 -55.23
N VAL A 491 -3.05 4.66 -55.23
CA VAL A 491 -3.99 4.62 -54.11
C VAL A 491 -3.35 4.03 -52.86
N ARG A 492 -2.45 3.05 -53.01
CA ARG A 492 -1.71 2.47 -51.88
C ARG A 492 -0.65 3.40 -51.31
N GLU A 493 0.04 4.21 -52.14
CA GLU A 493 0.94 5.24 -51.63
C GLU A 493 0.21 6.39 -50.91
N GLU A 494 -1.00 6.76 -51.31
CA GLU A 494 -1.80 7.76 -50.57
C GLU A 494 -2.39 7.18 -49.28
N ILE A 495 -2.93 5.94 -49.31
CA ILE A 495 -3.40 5.24 -48.11
C ILE A 495 -2.27 4.95 -47.12
N ASP A 496 -1.07 4.60 -47.58
CA ASP A 496 0.11 4.42 -46.71
C ASP A 496 0.58 5.76 -46.13
N LYS A 497 0.45 6.88 -46.85
CA LYS A 497 0.78 8.23 -46.32
C LYS A 497 -0.24 8.72 -45.28
N GLU A 498 -1.54 8.49 -45.49
CA GLU A 498 -2.57 8.85 -44.50
C GLU A 498 -2.56 7.93 -43.28
N SER A 499 -2.39 6.62 -43.47
CA SER A 499 -2.33 5.67 -42.35
C SER A 499 -1.08 5.85 -41.47
N VAL A 500 0.08 6.23 -42.04
CA VAL A 500 1.28 6.60 -41.26
C VAL A 500 1.06 7.91 -40.47
N LEU A 501 0.28 8.86 -41.00
CA LEU A 501 -0.06 10.10 -40.31
C LEU A 501 -1.07 9.87 -39.16
N VAL A 502 -2.09 9.03 -39.38
CA VAL A 502 -3.05 8.62 -38.34
C VAL A 502 -2.38 7.78 -37.25
N ALA A 503 -1.47 6.87 -37.61
CA ALA A 503 -0.68 6.09 -36.66
C ALA A 503 0.21 6.96 -35.76
N HIS A 504 0.76 8.07 -36.29
CA HIS A 504 1.54 9.02 -35.48
C HIS A 504 0.69 9.88 -34.53
N ILE A 505 -0.61 10.03 -34.77
CA ILE A 505 -1.54 10.80 -33.91
C ILE A 505 -2.16 9.90 -32.81
N GLN A 506 -2.29 8.59 -33.06
CA GLN A 506 -2.86 7.65 -32.08
C GLN A 506 -1.85 7.07 -31.06
N ALA A 507 -0.56 7.38 -31.18
CA ALA A 507 0.49 6.90 -30.28
C ALA A 507 0.50 7.58 -28.88
N SER A 508 -0.59 7.48 -28.12
CA SER A 508 -0.58 7.64 -26.66
C SER A 508 -0.36 6.26 -26.01
N PRO A 509 0.75 6.01 -25.30
CA PRO A 509 1.05 4.69 -24.76
C PRO A 509 0.11 4.35 -23.60
N SER A 510 -0.92 3.56 -23.89
CA SER A 510 -1.85 3.01 -22.89
C SER A 510 -1.15 1.91 -22.09
N SER A 511 -0.86 2.16 -20.81
CA SER A 511 -0.25 1.19 -19.88
C SER A 511 -1.21 0.10 -19.37
N VAL A 512 -2.19 -0.30 -20.20
CA VAL A 512 -3.17 -1.34 -19.89
C VAL A 512 -2.61 -2.71 -20.29
N VAL A 513 -2.00 -3.40 -19.32
CA VAL A 513 -1.47 -4.75 -19.54
C VAL A 513 -2.61 -5.73 -19.85
N THR A 514 -2.73 -6.17 -21.11
CA THR A 514 -3.91 -6.89 -21.59
C THR A 514 -4.04 -8.30 -20.99
N LEU A 515 -5.24 -8.89 -21.07
CA LEU A 515 -5.47 -10.29 -20.65
C LEU A 515 -4.66 -11.27 -21.52
N ALA A 516 -4.48 -10.98 -22.81
CA ALA A 516 -3.59 -11.71 -23.70
C ALA A 516 -2.13 -11.60 -23.23
N GLU A 517 -1.66 -10.40 -22.91
CA GLU A 517 -0.33 -10.12 -22.40
C GLU A 517 -0.03 -10.86 -21.07
N LYS A 518 -1.00 -10.95 -20.15
CA LYS A 518 -0.89 -11.76 -18.91
C LYS A 518 -0.93 -13.27 -19.13
N ARG A 519 -1.56 -13.76 -20.21
CA ARG A 519 -1.52 -15.19 -20.60
C ARG A 519 -0.18 -15.53 -21.25
N LEU A 520 0.27 -14.68 -22.17
CA LEU A 520 1.57 -14.75 -22.84
C LEU A 520 2.73 -14.75 -21.82
N LEU A 521 2.75 -13.80 -20.88
CA LEU A 521 3.78 -13.78 -19.83
C LEU A 521 3.85 -15.08 -19.03
N ARG A 522 2.71 -15.66 -18.65
CA ARG A 522 2.69 -16.97 -17.95
C ARG A 522 3.24 -18.10 -18.83
N LYS A 523 2.89 -18.10 -20.12
CA LYS A 523 3.42 -19.07 -21.11
C LYS A 523 4.95 -18.97 -21.22
N ILE A 524 5.49 -17.74 -21.25
CA ILE A 524 6.93 -17.46 -21.26
C ILE A 524 7.56 -17.88 -19.92
N ASP A 525 6.98 -17.51 -18.77
CA ASP A 525 7.48 -17.86 -17.44
C ASP A 525 7.64 -19.40 -17.29
N PHE A 526 6.63 -20.19 -17.71
CA PHE A 526 6.70 -21.65 -17.68
C PHE A 526 7.65 -22.28 -18.72
N ARG A 527 7.96 -21.60 -19.84
CA ARG A 527 8.80 -22.16 -20.91
C ARG A 527 10.29 -21.74 -20.79
N VAL A 528 10.56 -20.55 -20.24
CA VAL A 528 11.90 -19.94 -20.19
C VAL A 528 12.59 -20.17 -18.85
N LEU A 529 11.89 -20.16 -17.71
CA LEU A 529 12.53 -20.20 -16.39
C LEU A 529 12.96 -21.60 -15.88
N PRO A 530 12.20 -22.71 -16.08
CA PRO A 530 12.49 -23.97 -15.39
C PRO A 530 13.86 -24.59 -15.68
N ILE A 531 14.33 -24.54 -16.94
CA ILE A 531 15.63 -25.13 -17.29
C ILE A 531 16.80 -24.30 -16.73
N PRO A 532 16.87 -22.96 -16.89
CA PRO A 532 17.85 -22.12 -16.20
C PRO A 532 17.88 -22.30 -14.67
N ILE A 533 16.73 -22.54 -14.02
CA ILE A 533 16.66 -22.84 -12.57
C ILE A 533 17.38 -24.16 -12.27
N LEU A 534 17.05 -25.23 -13.00
CA LEU A 534 17.65 -26.55 -12.82
C LEU A 534 19.18 -26.50 -13.02
N LEU A 535 19.64 -25.84 -14.09
CA LEU A 535 21.07 -25.78 -14.41
C LEU A 535 21.89 -25.03 -13.36
N VAL A 536 21.39 -23.90 -12.85
CA VAL A 536 22.11 -23.17 -11.79
C VAL A 536 22.00 -23.88 -10.44
N GLY A 537 20.91 -24.62 -10.19
CA GLY A 537 20.81 -25.52 -9.04
C GLY A 537 21.89 -26.60 -9.05
N LEU A 538 22.07 -27.28 -10.18
CA LEU A 538 23.13 -28.28 -10.39
C LEU A 538 24.54 -27.68 -10.25
N SER A 539 24.82 -26.53 -10.88
CA SER A 539 26.13 -25.85 -10.78
C SER A 539 26.41 -25.38 -9.34
N SER A 540 25.37 -24.96 -8.61
CA SER A 540 25.52 -24.59 -7.20
C SER A 540 25.78 -25.80 -6.30
N ILE A 541 25.19 -26.97 -6.60
CA ILE A 541 25.51 -28.25 -5.94
C ILE A 541 27.00 -28.60 -6.15
N ASP A 542 27.48 -28.62 -7.40
CA ASP A 542 28.85 -29.01 -7.72
C ASP A 542 29.91 -28.08 -7.09
N ARG A 543 29.61 -26.76 -7.00
CA ARG A 543 30.45 -25.80 -6.27
C ARG A 543 30.58 -26.14 -4.78
N VAL A 544 29.49 -26.47 -4.09
CA VAL A 544 29.53 -26.74 -2.64
C VAL A 544 30.00 -28.16 -2.30
N ASN A 545 29.87 -29.12 -3.22
CA ASN A 545 30.24 -30.52 -3.02
C ASN A 545 31.69 -30.71 -2.53
N ILE A 546 32.64 -29.85 -2.94
CA ILE A 546 34.04 -29.90 -2.46
C ILE A 546 34.16 -29.69 -0.93
N SER A 547 33.27 -28.87 -0.34
CA SER A 547 33.24 -28.62 1.10
C SER A 547 32.65 -29.80 1.88
N SER A 548 31.59 -30.43 1.34
CA SER A 548 31.02 -31.67 1.88
C SER A 548 32.02 -32.83 1.81
N ALA A 549 32.66 -33.01 0.66
CA ALA A 549 33.65 -34.08 0.44
C ALA A 549 34.86 -33.95 1.37
N LYS A 550 35.30 -32.71 1.67
CA LYS A 550 36.35 -32.44 2.66
C LYS A 550 36.02 -33.04 4.03
N VAL A 551 34.79 -32.83 4.50
CA VAL A 551 34.32 -33.36 5.80
C VAL A 551 34.05 -34.87 5.73
N ALA A 552 33.73 -35.41 4.56
CA ALA A 552 33.52 -36.84 4.30
C ALA A 552 34.81 -37.65 4.03
N GLY A 553 36.01 -37.12 4.31
CA GLY A 553 37.28 -37.86 4.27
C GLY A 553 38.24 -37.55 3.11
N MET A 554 37.83 -36.71 2.15
CA MET A 554 38.67 -36.32 1.00
C MET A 554 39.96 -35.60 1.44
N ALA A 555 39.93 -34.87 2.56
CA ALA A 555 41.08 -34.10 3.06
C ALA A 555 42.26 -35.00 3.44
N GLN A 556 41.97 -36.16 4.05
CA GLN A 556 42.94 -37.18 4.41
C GLN A 556 43.44 -37.91 3.15
N ASP A 557 42.51 -38.44 2.34
CA ASP A 557 42.82 -39.28 1.18
C ASP A 557 43.66 -38.55 0.11
N LEU A 558 43.48 -37.23 -0.06
CA LEU A 558 44.22 -36.41 -1.05
C LEU A 558 45.31 -35.51 -0.43
N ASN A 559 45.57 -35.63 0.88
CA ASN A 559 46.57 -34.85 1.62
C ASN A 559 46.46 -33.32 1.42
N LEU A 560 45.26 -32.78 1.66
CA LEU A 560 44.88 -31.38 1.37
C LEU A 560 45.27 -30.39 2.49
N GLY A 561 46.40 -30.62 3.17
CA GLY A 561 46.87 -29.81 4.29
C GLY A 561 47.19 -28.34 3.95
N GLY A 562 46.97 -27.45 4.91
CA GLY A 562 47.31 -26.02 4.82
C GLY A 562 46.53 -25.28 3.73
N ALA A 563 47.23 -24.43 2.96
CA ALA A 563 46.63 -23.62 1.89
C ALA A 563 46.21 -24.43 0.64
N ARG A 564 46.54 -25.73 0.55
CA ARG A 564 46.24 -26.54 -0.65
C ARG A 564 44.74 -26.67 -0.91
N TYR A 565 43.92 -26.88 0.12
CA TYR A 565 42.46 -26.90 -0.02
C TYR A 565 41.94 -25.62 -0.69
N ASN A 566 42.47 -24.45 -0.30
CA ASN A 566 42.06 -23.16 -0.85
C ASN A 566 42.49 -22.95 -2.31
N ILE A 567 43.64 -23.52 -2.71
CA ILE A 567 44.14 -23.45 -4.10
C ILE A 567 43.29 -24.31 -5.05
N ALA A 568 42.73 -25.44 -4.59
CA ALA A 568 41.82 -26.27 -5.39
C ALA A 568 40.44 -25.62 -5.68
N VAL A 569 40.21 -24.39 -5.22
CA VAL A 569 38.97 -23.63 -5.46
C VAL A 569 39.10 -22.64 -6.63
N LEU A 570 40.25 -22.57 -7.30
CA LEU A 570 40.49 -21.71 -8.49
C LEU A 570 39.56 -22.07 -9.67
N GLU A 571 38.75 -21.12 -10.11
CA GLU A 571 37.88 -21.19 -11.30
C GLU A 571 38.30 -20.11 -12.32
N LEU A 572 38.44 -20.48 -13.60
CA LEU A 572 38.84 -19.57 -14.70
C LEU A 572 37.62 -19.24 -15.59
N PRO A 573 37.39 -17.96 -15.97
CA PRO A 573 36.18 -17.55 -16.70
C PRO A 573 36.21 -17.86 -18.21
N SER A 574 35.04 -18.13 -18.78
CA SER A 574 34.88 -18.67 -20.16
C SER A 574 33.77 -18.01 -20.99
N ASN A 575 33.72 -16.68 -21.02
CA ASN A 575 32.52 -15.93 -21.42
C ASN A 575 32.65 -15.03 -22.66
N LEU A 576 32.65 -15.60 -23.87
CA LEU A 576 32.57 -14.82 -25.14
C LEU A 576 31.77 -15.46 -26.31
N LEU A 577 31.17 -16.66 -26.18
CA LEU A 577 30.73 -17.46 -27.36
C LEU A 577 29.20 -17.75 -27.48
N VAL A 578 28.33 -17.05 -26.75
CA VAL A 578 26.90 -17.43 -26.63
C VAL A 578 26.10 -17.28 -27.93
N ARG A 579 26.22 -16.17 -28.67
CA ARG A 579 25.33 -15.85 -29.81
C ARG A 579 25.57 -16.64 -31.11
N PRO A 580 26.80 -16.89 -31.60
CA PRO A 580 26.99 -17.58 -32.90
C PRO A 580 26.65 -19.08 -32.87
N ILE A 581 26.57 -19.69 -31.69
CA ILE A 581 26.30 -21.14 -31.51
C ILE A 581 24.81 -21.40 -31.21
N GLY A 582 24.10 -20.41 -30.66
CA GLY A 582 22.71 -20.51 -30.19
C GLY A 582 22.62 -21.12 -28.78
N PRO A 583 21.65 -20.67 -27.94
CA PRO A 583 21.62 -20.99 -26.52
C PRO A 583 21.43 -22.48 -26.24
N VAL A 584 20.61 -23.18 -27.04
CA VAL A 584 20.37 -24.64 -26.89
C VAL A 584 21.66 -25.43 -27.05
N ARG A 585 22.40 -25.21 -28.15
CA ARG A 585 23.66 -25.92 -28.44
C ARG A 585 24.76 -25.54 -27.46
N TYR A 586 24.89 -24.25 -27.16
CA TYR A 586 25.90 -23.74 -26.22
C TYR A 586 25.71 -24.33 -24.82
N LEU A 587 24.50 -24.26 -24.24
CA LEU A 587 24.21 -24.82 -22.93
C LEU A 587 24.34 -26.35 -22.90
N SER A 588 23.95 -27.05 -23.97
CA SER A 588 24.09 -28.52 -24.06
C SER A 588 25.56 -28.96 -24.07
N ILE A 589 26.42 -28.28 -24.83
CA ILE A 589 27.86 -28.57 -24.89
C ILE A 589 28.51 -28.27 -23.54
N LEU A 590 28.22 -27.11 -22.93
CA LEU A 590 28.74 -26.78 -21.61
C LEU A 590 28.33 -27.80 -20.56
N LEU A 591 27.04 -28.18 -20.51
CA LEU A 591 26.52 -29.13 -19.52
C LEU A 591 27.15 -30.52 -19.67
N LEU A 592 27.37 -30.99 -20.90
CA LEU A 592 28.03 -32.27 -21.15
C LEU A 592 29.49 -32.26 -20.69
N LEU A 593 30.26 -31.21 -21.04
CA LEU A 593 31.67 -31.08 -20.66
C LEU A 593 31.82 -30.90 -19.14
N TRP A 594 31.00 -30.04 -18.54
CA TRP A 594 30.92 -29.84 -17.09
C TRP A 594 30.56 -31.15 -16.37
N GLY A 595 29.44 -31.79 -16.68
CA GLY A 595 29.00 -33.01 -16.00
C GLY A 595 30.02 -34.15 -16.11
N THR A 596 30.72 -34.24 -17.24
CA THR A 596 31.84 -35.18 -17.42
C THR A 596 32.99 -34.86 -16.47
N VAL A 597 33.45 -33.61 -16.41
CA VAL A 597 34.52 -33.18 -15.49
C VAL A 597 34.11 -33.34 -14.02
N ALA A 598 32.87 -33.02 -13.66
CA ALA A 598 32.32 -33.20 -12.33
C ALA A 598 32.33 -34.68 -11.92
N THR A 599 31.91 -35.58 -12.81
CA THR A 599 31.99 -37.04 -12.58
C THR A 599 33.45 -37.49 -12.38
N CYS A 600 34.39 -36.98 -13.18
CA CYS A 600 35.81 -37.28 -13.06
C CYS A 600 36.45 -36.79 -11.75
N LEU A 601 35.90 -35.78 -11.06
CA LEU A 601 36.40 -35.36 -9.73
C LEU A 601 36.32 -36.48 -8.68
N GLY A 602 35.37 -37.41 -8.79
CA GLY A 602 35.31 -38.58 -7.91
C GLY A 602 36.42 -39.60 -8.16
N LEU A 603 37.15 -39.52 -9.27
CA LEU A 603 38.17 -40.48 -9.68
C LEU A 603 39.61 -40.02 -9.34
N VAL A 604 39.79 -38.79 -8.85
CA VAL A 604 41.12 -38.23 -8.56
C VAL A 604 41.86 -38.99 -7.45
N GLN A 605 43.18 -39.01 -7.54
CA GLN A 605 44.07 -39.69 -6.60
C GLN A 605 45.09 -38.75 -5.94
N ASN A 606 45.18 -37.49 -6.39
CA ASN A 606 46.09 -36.50 -5.83
C ASN A 606 45.62 -35.05 -6.04
N PHE A 607 46.27 -34.13 -5.32
CA PHE A 607 45.99 -32.69 -5.36
C PHE A 607 46.15 -32.05 -6.76
N ALA A 608 47.09 -32.51 -7.58
CA ALA A 608 47.30 -31.97 -8.92
C ALA A 608 46.13 -32.31 -9.85
N GLN A 609 45.67 -33.56 -9.86
CA GLN A 609 44.47 -33.99 -10.59
C GLN A 609 43.21 -33.23 -10.13
N LEU A 610 43.02 -33.08 -8.81
CA LEU A 610 41.91 -32.30 -8.25
C LEU A 610 41.92 -30.84 -8.75
N THR A 611 43.07 -30.18 -8.70
CA THR A 611 43.20 -28.77 -9.10
C THR A 611 43.01 -28.59 -10.62
N SER A 612 43.60 -29.46 -11.44
CA SER A 612 43.45 -29.42 -12.90
C SER A 612 41.99 -29.63 -13.34
N LEU A 613 41.28 -30.59 -12.74
CA LEU A 613 39.86 -30.78 -13.03
C LEU A 613 38.98 -29.63 -12.50
N ARG A 614 39.32 -29.01 -11.36
CA ARG A 614 38.61 -27.82 -10.86
C ARG A 614 38.78 -26.59 -11.76
N VAL A 615 39.96 -26.40 -12.36
CA VAL A 615 40.19 -25.37 -13.38
C VAL A 615 39.33 -25.62 -14.63
N LEU A 616 39.29 -26.87 -15.14
CA LEU A 616 38.44 -27.25 -16.26
C LEU A 616 36.95 -27.13 -15.93
N LEU A 617 36.56 -27.45 -14.70
CA LEU A 617 35.18 -27.31 -14.22
C LEU A 617 34.75 -25.85 -14.24
N GLY A 618 35.57 -24.93 -13.69
CA GLY A 618 35.33 -23.49 -13.77
C GLY A 618 35.25 -22.97 -15.21
N LEU A 619 36.10 -23.51 -16.10
CA LEU A 619 36.08 -23.18 -17.53
C LEU A 619 34.77 -23.62 -18.22
N PHE A 620 34.11 -24.70 -17.79
CA PHE A 620 32.83 -25.13 -18.40
C PHE A 620 31.61 -24.53 -17.69
N GLU A 621 31.64 -24.39 -16.37
CA GLU A 621 30.57 -23.73 -15.60
C GLU A 621 30.49 -22.21 -15.81
N GLY A 622 31.62 -21.56 -16.10
CA GLY A 622 31.70 -20.09 -16.22
C GLY A 622 30.72 -19.50 -17.24
N GLY A 623 30.42 -20.27 -18.30
CA GLY A 623 29.48 -19.94 -19.38
C GLY A 623 28.00 -19.91 -18.97
N LEU A 624 27.61 -20.61 -17.90
CA LEU A 624 26.21 -20.89 -17.58
C LEU A 624 25.45 -19.65 -17.08
N ASN A 625 25.95 -18.99 -16.03
CA ASN A 625 25.26 -17.86 -15.40
C ASN A 625 25.01 -16.67 -16.34
N PRO A 626 25.98 -16.18 -17.15
CA PRO A 626 25.72 -15.06 -18.05
C PRO A 626 24.81 -15.47 -19.21
N ALA A 627 24.90 -16.71 -19.71
CA ALA A 627 23.94 -17.22 -20.69
C ALA A 627 22.51 -17.25 -20.14
N CYS A 628 22.31 -17.65 -18.88
CA CYS A 628 21.00 -17.64 -18.22
C CYS A 628 20.48 -16.22 -17.96
N VAL A 629 21.30 -15.31 -17.41
CA VAL A 629 20.91 -13.90 -17.19
C VAL A 629 20.59 -13.20 -18.52
N TYR A 630 21.40 -13.43 -19.55
CA TYR A 630 21.17 -12.87 -20.88
C TYR A 630 19.90 -13.43 -21.53
N LEU A 631 19.69 -14.75 -21.47
CA LEU A 631 18.46 -15.38 -21.95
C LEU A 631 17.23 -14.80 -21.21
N ILE A 632 17.21 -14.80 -19.88
CA ILE A 632 16.09 -14.25 -19.10
C ILE A 632 15.87 -12.77 -19.45
N SER A 633 16.91 -11.93 -19.42
CA SER A 633 16.79 -10.50 -19.76
C SER A 633 16.38 -10.23 -21.21
N SER A 634 16.53 -11.18 -22.14
CA SER A 634 16.02 -11.03 -23.51
C SER A 634 14.50 -11.20 -23.64
N TRP A 635 13.84 -11.84 -22.66
CA TRP A 635 12.43 -12.24 -22.72
C TRP A 635 11.45 -11.30 -21.97
N TYR A 636 11.94 -10.34 -21.18
CA TYR A 636 11.12 -9.52 -20.27
C TYR A 636 11.47 -8.02 -20.29
N LYS A 637 10.50 -7.16 -19.90
CA LYS A 637 10.68 -5.69 -19.75
C LYS A 637 11.52 -5.35 -18.51
N ARG A 638 12.13 -4.15 -18.46
CA ARG A 638 13.00 -3.65 -17.38
C ARG A 638 12.47 -3.83 -15.95
N TYR A 639 11.16 -3.71 -15.74
CA TYR A 639 10.50 -3.85 -14.43
C TYR A 639 9.74 -5.18 -14.25
N GLU A 640 10.03 -6.14 -15.11
CA GLU A 640 9.56 -7.53 -15.02
C GLU A 640 10.72 -8.51 -14.73
N THR A 641 11.95 -8.12 -15.12
CA THR A 641 13.16 -8.93 -15.05
C THR A 641 13.63 -9.23 -13.62
N HIS A 642 13.49 -8.32 -12.65
CA HIS A 642 14.10 -8.54 -11.32
C HIS A 642 13.40 -9.67 -10.57
N ARG A 643 12.06 -9.66 -10.54
CA ARG A 643 11.28 -10.78 -9.98
C ARG A 643 11.70 -12.13 -10.57
N ARG A 644 12.06 -12.17 -11.84
CA ARG A 644 12.37 -13.40 -12.59
C ARG A 644 13.80 -13.87 -12.40
N ILE A 645 14.76 -12.94 -12.37
CA ILE A 645 16.14 -13.22 -11.93
C ILE A 645 16.14 -13.66 -10.46
N ALA A 646 15.32 -13.05 -9.59
CA ALA A 646 15.16 -13.48 -8.21
C ALA A 646 14.59 -14.91 -8.12
N ILE A 647 13.47 -15.22 -8.80
CA ILE A 647 12.92 -16.59 -8.86
C ILE A 647 13.95 -17.59 -9.39
N TRP A 648 14.64 -17.27 -10.48
CA TRP A 648 15.68 -18.11 -11.07
C TRP A 648 16.80 -18.44 -10.08
N TYR A 649 17.37 -17.40 -9.46
CA TYR A 649 18.52 -17.52 -8.58
C TYR A 649 18.17 -18.14 -7.22
N THR A 650 16.98 -17.86 -6.69
CA THR A 650 16.53 -18.37 -5.39
C THR A 650 16.09 -19.82 -5.46
N LEU A 651 15.33 -20.24 -6.49
CA LEU A 651 14.97 -21.65 -6.63
C LEU A 651 16.21 -22.52 -6.87
N ALA A 652 17.19 -22.03 -7.64
CA ALA A 652 18.51 -22.66 -7.74
C ALA A 652 19.23 -22.72 -6.37
N SER A 653 19.13 -21.67 -5.55
CA SER A 653 19.70 -21.63 -4.20
C SER A 653 18.99 -22.57 -3.20
N ILE A 654 17.69 -22.86 -3.36
CA ILE A 654 16.99 -23.90 -2.59
C ILE A 654 17.53 -25.27 -2.98
N ILE A 655 17.67 -25.56 -4.28
CA ILE A 655 18.27 -26.82 -4.78
C ILE A 655 19.69 -26.99 -4.20
N ALA A 656 20.49 -25.92 -4.18
CA ALA A 656 21.81 -25.91 -3.54
C ALA A 656 21.76 -26.12 -2.02
N GLY A 657 20.73 -25.61 -1.34
CA GLY A 657 20.51 -25.82 0.10
C GLY A 657 20.32 -27.30 0.48
N PHE A 658 19.79 -28.12 -0.43
CA PHE A 658 19.70 -29.58 -0.25
C PHE A 658 21.00 -30.34 -0.57
N ALA A 659 22.05 -29.67 -1.09
CA ALA A 659 23.33 -30.31 -1.39
C ALA A 659 23.97 -31.00 -0.18
N GLY A 660 23.80 -30.46 1.03
CA GLY A 660 24.26 -31.09 2.28
C GLY A 660 23.58 -32.43 2.55
N VAL A 661 22.26 -32.53 2.30
CA VAL A 661 21.47 -33.76 2.45
C VAL A 661 21.84 -34.79 1.37
N ILE A 662 22.00 -34.34 0.12
CA ILE A 662 22.46 -35.19 -1.00
C ILE A 662 23.87 -35.73 -0.70
N SER A 663 24.78 -34.87 -0.24
CA SER A 663 26.15 -35.24 0.16
C SER A 663 26.15 -36.27 1.29
N TYR A 664 25.31 -36.10 2.30
CA TYR A 664 25.15 -37.06 3.38
C TYR A 664 24.68 -38.42 2.85
N GLY A 665 23.67 -38.45 1.98
CA GLY A 665 23.19 -39.66 1.31
C GLY A 665 24.29 -40.36 0.51
N CYS A 666 25.02 -39.64 -0.35
CA CYS A 666 26.14 -40.17 -1.12
C CYS A 666 27.28 -40.69 -0.21
N SER A 667 27.55 -40.05 0.93
CA SER A 667 28.57 -40.52 1.88
C SER A 667 28.26 -41.88 2.51
N LYS A 668 26.99 -42.32 2.51
CA LYS A 668 26.59 -43.66 2.97
C LYS A 668 26.93 -44.78 1.98
N LEU A 669 27.43 -44.45 0.79
CA LEU A 669 27.89 -45.42 -0.21
C LEU A 669 29.38 -45.82 -0.01
N GLU A 670 29.95 -45.61 1.20
CA GLU A 670 31.29 -46.06 1.58
C GLU A 670 31.43 -47.58 1.33
N GLY A 671 32.47 -47.97 0.58
CA GLY A 671 32.77 -49.36 0.23
C GLY A 671 32.03 -49.89 -1.00
N LEU A 672 30.97 -49.22 -1.47
CA LEU A 672 30.27 -49.62 -2.69
C LEU A 672 31.21 -49.49 -3.91
N GLY A 673 31.36 -50.57 -4.67
CA GLY A 673 32.30 -50.62 -5.80
C GLY A 673 33.78 -50.49 -5.40
N GLY A 674 34.13 -50.67 -4.12
CA GLY A 674 35.48 -50.43 -3.60
C GLY A 674 35.84 -48.95 -3.47
N LEU A 675 34.87 -48.04 -3.58
CA LEU A 675 35.10 -46.59 -3.52
C LEU A 675 34.76 -45.99 -2.15
N ARG A 676 35.46 -44.91 -1.81
CA ARG A 676 35.20 -44.06 -0.65
C ARG A 676 33.95 -43.22 -0.86
N GLY A 677 33.15 -43.02 0.19
CA GLY A 677 31.87 -42.31 0.19
C GLY A 677 31.97 -40.88 -0.34
N TRP A 678 33.09 -40.18 -0.10
CA TRP A 678 33.30 -38.84 -0.65
C TRP A 678 33.40 -38.80 -2.19
N ARG A 679 33.81 -39.89 -2.84
CA ARG A 679 33.89 -39.97 -4.31
C ARG A 679 32.50 -39.96 -4.95
N TRP A 680 31.54 -40.62 -4.30
CA TRP A 680 30.14 -40.65 -4.74
C TRP A 680 29.45 -39.28 -4.69
N ILE A 681 29.93 -38.36 -3.83
CA ILE A 681 29.44 -36.96 -3.76
C ILE A 681 29.71 -36.22 -5.08
N PHE A 682 30.72 -36.62 -5.86
CA PHE A 682 30.99 -36.06 -7.19
C PHE A 682 30.37 -36.90 -8.33
N ILE A 683 30.46 -38.23 -8.23
CA ILE A 683 30.00 -39.15 -9.30
C ILE A 683 28.49 -39.06 -9.50
N VAL A 684 27.68 -39.09 -8.43
CA VAL A 684 26.22 -39.13 -8.57
C VAL A 684 25.65 -37.82 -9.14
N PRO A 685 26.00 -36.62 -8.62
CA PRO A 685 25.56 -35.36 -9.22
C PRO A 685 26.10 -35.17 -10.65
N GLY A 686 27.37 -35.52 -10.91
CA GLY A 686 27.95 -35.41 -12.26
C GLY A 686 27.20 -36.23 -13.32
N LEU A 687 26.80 -37.46 -13.00
CA LEU A 687 25.99 -38.30 -13.89
C LEU A 687 24.57 -37.73 -14.11
N ILE A 688 23.95 -37.16 -13.07
CA ILE A 688 22.65 -36.47 -13.19
C ILE A 688 22.78 -35.24 -14.10
N THR A 689 23.86 -34.47 -13.96
CA THR A 689 24.20 -33.32 -14.81
C THR A 689 24.36 -33.74 -16.28
N ILE A 690 25.02 -34.87 -16.58
CA ILE A 690 25.10 -35.43 -17.95
C ILE A 690 23.71 -35.85 -18.45
N ALA A 691 22.91 -36.54 -17.65
CA ALA A 691 21.56 -36.96 -18.05
C ALA A 691 20.64 -35.76 -18.40
N CYS A 692 20.83 -34.63 -17.71
CA CYS A 692 20.09 -33.40 -17.99
C CYS A 692 20.42 -32.76 -19.36
N VAL A 693 21.47 -33.17 -20.07
CA VAL A 693 21.78 -32.69 -21.43
C VAL A 693 20.62 -32.96 -22.40
N LEU A 694 19.94 -34.10 -22.26
CA LEU A 694 18.74 -34.40 -23.05
C LEU A 694 17.61 -33.40 -22.76
N LEU A 695 17.39 -33.07 -21.48
CA LEU A 695 16.38 -32.08 -21.09
C LEU A 695 16.73 -30.68 -21.61
N VAL A 696 18.00 -30.28 -21.55
CA VAL A 696 18.45 -29.00 -22.12
C VAL A 696 18.21 -28.93 -23.62
N TYR A 697 18.59 -29.97 -24.35
CA TYR A 697 18.52 -29.99 -25.81
C TYR A 697 17.07 -29.85 -26.34
N PHE A 698 16.09 -30.47 -25.67
CA PHE A 698 14.69 -30.41 -26.08
C PHE A 698 13.89 -29.26 -25.43
N PHE A 699 14.24 -28.85 -24.20
CA PHE A 699 13.42 -27.92 -23.42
C PHE A 699 14.03 -26.52 -23.20
N VAL A 700 15.28 -26.22 -23.56
CA VAL A 700 15.74 -24.81 -23.58
C VAL A 700 15.00 -24.02 -24.66
N SER A 701 14.58 -22.79 -24.32
CA SER A 701 14.05 -21.83 -25.28
C SER A 701 15.19 -21.11 -26.03
N GLU A 702 15.02 -20.89 -27.33
CA GLU A 702 15.84 -19.92 -28.06
C GLU A 702 15.53 -18.47 -27.64
N PHE A 703 16.24 -17.51 -28.23
CA PHE A 703 15.89 -16.09 -28.12
C PHE A 703 14.51 -15.81 -28.75
N PRO A 704 13.81 -14.73 -28.35
CA PRO A 704 12.47 -14.42 -28.86
C PRO A 704 12.38 -14.46 -30.39
N GLU A 705 13.38 -13.91 -31.07
CA GLU A 705 13.54 -13.87 -32.54
C GLU A 705 13.31 -15.23 -33.23
N ASN A 706 13.70 -16.34 -32.58
CA ASN A 706 13.67 -17.71 -33.11
C ASN A 706 12.64 -18.63 -32.42
N ALA A 707 11.69 -18.08 -31.65
CA ALA A 707 10.84 -18.87 -30.76
C ALA A 707 9.72 -19.66 -31.48
N LYS A 708 10.04 -20.87 -31.95
CA LYS A 708 9.13 -21.78 -32.70
C LYS A 708 7.91 -22.33 -31.92
N TRP A 709 7.77 -22.00 -30.64
CA TRP A 709 6.69 -22.49 -29.75
C TRP A 709 5.63 -21.42 -29.43
N LEU A 710 5.81 -20.20 -29.95
CA LEU A 710 4.82 -19.15 -29.98
C LEU A 710 4.14 -19.12 -31.35
N ASN A 711 2.85 -18.75 -31.38
CA ASN A 711 2.15 -18.44 -32.61
C ASN A 711 2.63 -17.06 -33.15
N PRO A 712 2.46 -16.75 -34.45
CA PRO A 712 2.89 -15.47 -35.02
C PRO A 712 2.40 -14.24 -34.23
N ASP A 713 1.10 -14.19 -33.91
CA ASP A 713 0.50 -13.07 -33.17
C ASP A 713 1.08 -12.92 -31.74
N GLU A 714 1.41 -14.04 -31.08
CA GLU A 714 2.07 -14.03 -29.77
C GLU A 714 3.51 -13.53 -29.87
N LEU A 715 4.21 -13.91 -30.94
CA LEU A 715 5.59 -13.52 -31.20
C LEU A 715 5.71 -12.02 -31.53
N ASP A 716 4.78 -11.48 -32.32
CA ASP A 716 4.73 -10.06 -32.63
C ASP A 716 4.35 -9.23 -31.39
N LEU A 717 3.44 -9.72 -30.53
CA LEU A 717 3.17 -9.10 -29.23
C LEU A 717 4.41 -9.13 -28.30
N VAL A 718 5.26 -10.16 -28.34
CA VAL A 718 6.55 -10.15 -27.62
C VAL A 718 7.50 -9.09 -28.20
N ARG A 719 7.60 -8.97 -29.52
CA ARG A 719 8.47 -7.99 -30.20
C ARG A 719 8.05 -6.56 -29.87
N GLU A 720 6.78 -6.24 -30.06
CA GLU A 720 6.21 -4.91 -29.78
C GLU A 720 6.46 -4.49 -28.33
N ARG A 721 6.15 -5.39 -27.38
CA ARG A 721 6.39 -5.18 -25.94
C ARG A 721 7.84 -4.86 -25.60
N LEU A 722 8.80 -5.52 -26.26
CA LEU A 722 10.23 -5.34 -25.98
C LEU A 722 10.78 -4.09 -26.68
N GLN A 723 10.27 -3.73 -27.86
CA GLN A 723 10.58 -2.48 -28.55
C GLN A 723 10.06 -1.25 -27.80
N GLN A 724 8.85 -1.31 -27.23
CA GLN A 724 8.31 -0.25 -26.37
C GLN A 724 9.17 0.04 -25.12
N ASP A 725 9.89 -0.98 -24.60
CA ASP A 725 10.81 -0.86 -23.45
C ASP A 725 12.25 -0.50 -23.85
N ARG A 726 12.61 -0.62 -25.15
CA ARG A 726 13.96 -0.45 -25.69
C ARG A 726 13.94 0.41 -26.95
N ALA A 727 14.28 1.69 -26.79
CA ALA A 727 14.32 2.67 -27.87
C ALA A 727 15.48 2.52 -28.88
N GLU A 728 16.11 1.33 -28.96
CA GLU A 728 17.13 0.99 -29.95
C GLU A 728 16.61 -0.09 -30.91
N ILE A 729 16.82 0.10 -32.22
CA ILE A 729 16.61 -0.94 -33.22
C ILE A 729 17.61 -2.08 -32.93
N LEU A 730 17.13 -3.33 -32.96
CA LEU A 730 17.95 -4.54 -32.79
C LEU A 730 18.86 -4.79 -34.01
N ASP A 731 19.84 -3.91 -34.24
CA ASP A 731 20.86 -4.07 -35.27
C ASP A 731 22.02 -4.93 -34.73
N ASP A 732 22.02 -6.21 -35.09
CA ASP A 732 23.01 -7.20 -34.61
C ASP A 732 24.27 -7.28 -35.50
N SER A 733 24.54 -6.26 -36.32
CA SER A 733 25.73 -6.14 -37.19
C SER A 733 27.05 -5.85 -36.45
N ALA A 734 27.03 -5.73 -35.12
CA ALA A 734 28.17 -5.30 -34.31
C ALA A 734 29.35 -6.27 -34.36
N THR A 735 30.53 -5.77 -34.72
CA THR A 735 31.77 -6.58 -34.67
C THR A 735 32.23 -6.82 -33.23
N LEU A 736 32.97 -7.92 -32.98
CA LEU A 736 33.57 -8.20 -31.67
C LEU A 736 34.41 -7.02 -31.16
N ARG A 737 35.12 -6.33 -32.07
CA ARG A 737 35.98 -5.17 -31.77
C ARG A 737 35.20 -3.98 -31.21
N GLU A 738 33.99 -3.72 -31.72
CA GLU A 738 33.10 -2.67 -31.20
C GLU A 738 32.58 -3.02 -29.81
N SER A 739 32.18 -4.28 -29.59
CA SER A 739 31.60 -4.72 -28.31
C SER A 739 32.58 -4.52 -27.13
N PHE A 740 33.89 -4.65 -27.36
CA PHE A 740 34.92 -4.39 -26.35
C PHE A 740 35.14 -2.90 -26.02
N ALA A 741 34.54 -1.95 -26.75
CA ALA A 741 34.65 -0.52 -26.43
C ALA A 741 34.06 -0.20 -25.05
N SER A 742 33.00 -0.90 -24.65
CA SER A 742 32.38 -0.88 -23.32
C SER A 742 33.36 -1.01 -22.15
N LEU A 743 34.47 -1.75 -22.30
CA LEU A 743 35.47 -1.92 -21.23
C LEU A 743 36.25 -0.64 -20.90
N LYS A 744 36.14 0.41 -21.74
CA LYS A 744 36.69 1.74 -21.44
C LYS A 744 35.76 2.57 -20.54
N ASP A 745 34.51 2.16 -20.36
CA ASP A 745 33.56 2.86 -19.52
C ASP A 745 33.69 2.41 -18.05
N TRP A 746 34.10 3.36 -17.19
CA TRP A 746 34.24 3.15 -15.75
C TRP A 746 32.93 2.74 -15.07
N ARG A 747 31.76 3.11 -15.65
CA ARG A 747 30.43 2.72 -15.15
C ARG A 747 30.28 1.20 -15.16
N VAL A 748 30.73 0.55 -16.24
CA VAL A 748 30.65 -0.91 -16.43
C VAL A 748 31.50 -1.64 -15.37
N TRP A 749 32.73 -1.17 -15.14
CA TRP A 749 33.59 -1.70 -14.07
C TRP A 749 32.99 -1.52 -12.68
N THR A 750 32.44 -0.34 -12.40
CA THR A 750 31.87 -0.02 -11.08
C THR A 750 30.62 -0.86 -10.79
N MET A 751 29.80 -1.14 -11.82
CA MET A 751 28.66 -2.07 -11.75
C MET A 751 29.08 -3.55 -11.67
N ALA A 752 30.18 -3.93 -12.31
CA ALA A 752 30.73 -5.28 -12.17
C ALA A 752 31.27 -5.52 -10.75
N MET A 753 31.93 -4.53 -10.16
CA MET A 753 32.44 -4.57 -8.78
C MET A 753 31.34 -4.78 -7.72
N LEU A 754 30.10 -4.32 -7.95
CA LEU A 754 28.98 -4.62 -7.05
C LEU A 754 28.76 -6.12 -6.87
N TYR A 755 28.97 -6.93 -7.92
CA TYR A 755 28.82 -8.38 -7.82
C TYR A 755 30.07 -9.04 -7.20
N PHE A 756 31.27 -8.50 -7.44
CA PHE A 756 32.51 -8.96 -6.78
C PHE A 756 32.38 -8.97 -5.24
N TYR A 757 31.96 -7.85 -4.63
CA TYR A 757 31.92 -7.74 -3.16
C TYR A 757 30.95 -8.75 -2.54
N ILE A 758 29.76 -8.88 -3.13
CA ILE A 758 28.73 -9.76 -2.58
C ILE A 758 29.00 -11.24 -2.88
N ALA A 759 29.62 -11.56 -4.03
CA ALA A 759 30.09 -12.91 -4.32
C ALA A 759 31.20 -13.33 -3.35
N ALA A 760 32.15 -12.44 -3.04
CA ALA A 760 33.18 -12.71 -2.04
C ALA A 760 32.59 -13.04 -0.67
N ALA A 761 31.61 -12.26 -0.20
CA ALA A 761 30.89 -12.56 1.04
C ALA A 761 30.07 -13.86 0.96
N TYR A 762 29.40 -14.12 -0.17
CA TYR A 762 28.60 -15.34 -0.40
C TYR A 762 29.46 -16.60 -0.33
N TYR A 763 30.52 -16.68 -1.12
CA TYR A 763 31.39 -17.87 -1.18
C TYR A 763 32.14 -18.09 0.14
N ALA A 764 32.52 -17.02 0.84
CA ALA A 764 33.10 -17.10 2.17
C ALA A 764 32.14 -17.74 3.19
N LEU A 765 30.83 -17.51 3.10
CA LEU A 765 29.85 -18.26 3.90
C LEU A 765 29.60 -19.66 3.32
N ALA A 766 29.37 -19.80 2.03
CA ALA A 766 28.95 -21.06 1.41
C ALA A 766 29.96 -22.21 1.64
N PHE A 767 31.27 -21.94 1.46
CA PHE A 767 32.31 -22.95 1.66
C PHE A 767 32.61 -23.28 3.13
N PHE A 768 32.32 -22.35 4.05
CA PHE A 768 32.70 -22.48 5.46
C PHE A 768 31.52 -22.70 6.41
N THR A 769 30.26 -22.56 5.98
CA THR A 769 29.06 -22.76 6.82
C THR A 769 29.07 -24.11 7.54
N PRO A 770 29.34 -25.27 6.91
CA PRO A 770 29.45 -26.55 7.64
C PRO A 770 30.56 -26.56 8.70
N THR A 771 31.66 -25.84 8.48
CA THR A 771 32.77 -25.72 9.43
C THR A 771 32.42 -24.78 10.58
N ILE A 772 31.74 -23.67 10.30
CA ILE A 772 31.24 -22.70 11.28
C ILE A 772 30.19 -23.35 12.19
N LEU A 773 29.24 -24.09 11.62
CA LEU A 773 28.23 -24.84 12.38
C LEU A 773 28.87 -25.93 13.26
N SER A 774 29.87 -26.67 12.74
CA SER A 774 30.63 -27.63 13.55
C SER A 774 31.39 -26.94 14.70
N ALA A 775 31.98 -25.76 14.45
CA ALA A 775 32.61 -24.94 15.48
C ALA A 775 31.63 -24.36 16.52
N PHE A 776 30.32 -24.35 16.24
CA PHE A 776 29.27 -24.03 17.22
C PHE A 776 28.87 -25.23 18.09
N GLY A 777 29.47 -26.41 17.88
CA GLY A 777 29.23 -27.64 18.65
C GLY A 777 28.25 -28.62 17.99
N PHE A 778 27.77 -28.36 16.77
CA PHE A 778 26.91 -29.30 16.05
C PHE A 778 27.72 -30.48 15.47
N SER A 779 27.13 -31.67 15.44
CA SER A 779 27.77 -32.83 14.81
C SER A 779 27.96 -32.61 13.29
N VAL A 780 28.85 -33.38 12.66
CA VAL A 780 29.07 -33.32 11.19
C VAL A 780 27.77 -33.48 10.41
N ALA A 781 26.97 -34.50 10.75
CA ALA A 781 25.69 -34.77 10.08
C ALA A 781 24.68 -33.63 10.32
N LEU A 782 24.59 -33.13 11.54
CA LEU A 782 23.66 -32.04 11.88
C LEU A 782 24.08 -30.72 11.22
N SER A 783 25.38 -30.45 11.11
CA SER A 783 25.93 -29.26 10.41
C SER A 783 25.62 -29.25 8.91
N GLN A 784 25.60 -30.42 8.26
CA GLN A 784 25.20 -30.56 6.85
C GLN A 784 23.68 -30.34 6.66
N ILE A 785 22.85 -30.71 7.63
CA ILE A 785 21.39 -30.52 7.58
C ILE A 785 21.01 -29.06 7.92
N LEU A 786 21.62 -28.47 8.96
CA LEU A 786 21.34 -27.11 9.42
C LEU A 786 21.75 -26.01 8.43
N GLN A 787 22.49 -26.34 7.36
CA GLN A 787 22.74 -25.43 6.26
C GLN A 787 21.48 -25.16 5.40
N THR A 788 20.52 -26.09 5.33
CA THR A 788 19.35 -25.95 4.43
C THR A 788 18.37 -24.84 4.83
N PRO A 789 17.92 -24.72 6.10
CA PRO A 789 16.88 -23.74 6.48
C PRO A 789 17.23 -22.26 6.21
N PRO A 790 18.48 -21.77 6.44
CA PRO A 790 18.88 -20.43 6.04
C PRO A 790 18.63 -20.10 4.56
N TYR A 791 18.88 -21.05 3.65
CA TYR A 791 18.70 -20.85 2.21
C TYR A 791 17.22 -20.81 1.81
N ILE A 792 16.35 -21.57 2.48
CA ILE A 792 14.89 -21.49 2.28
C ILE A 792 14.36 -20.12 2.72
N PHE A 793 14.72 -19.68 3.94
CA PHE A 793 14.35 -18.36 4.45
C PHE A 793 14.83 -17.22 3.54
N ALA A 794 16.10 -17.28 3.12
CA ALA A 794 16.71 -16.34 2.19
C ALA A 794 15.97 -16.25 0.84
N SER A 795 15.49 -17.38 0.34
CA SER A 795 14.77 -17.46 -0.93
C SER A 795 13.42 -16.74 -0.89
N ILE A 796 12.67 -16.90 0.22
CA ILE A 796 11.41 -16.17 0.46
C ILE A 796 11.67 -14.65 0.48
N CYS A 797 12.69 -14.23 1.25
CA CYS A 797 13.07 -12.82 1.37
C CYS A 797 13.49 -12.20 0.02
N SER A 798 14.20 -12.97 -0.80
CA SER A 798 14.76 -12.52 -2.08
C SER A 798 13.70 -12.43 -3.19
N VAL A 799 12.74 -13.37 -3.27
CA VAL A 799 11.57 -13.24 -4.16
C VAL A 799 10.70 -12.05 -3.76
N ALA A 800 10.46 -11.83 -2.46
CA ALA A 800 9.74 -10.65 -1.98
C ALA A 800 10.47 -9.35 -2.34
N THR A 801 11.81 -9.32 -2.17
CA THR A 801 12.66 -8.19 -2.57
C THR A 801 12.55 -7.92 -4.07
N GLY A 802 12.59 -8.94 -4.92
CA GLY A 802 12.37 -8.82 -6.37
C GLY A 802 11.03 -8.16 -6.70
N TYR A 803 9.94 -8.65 -6.09
CA TYR A 803 8.59 -8.12 -6.28
C TYR A 803 8.45 -6.64 -5.84
N PHE A 804 8.93 -6.28 -4.65
CA PHE A 804 8.82 -4.90 -4.16
C PHE A 804 9.76 -3.93 -4.88
N ALA A 805 10.95 -4.37 -5.27
CA ALA A 805 11.90 -3.53 -6.00
C ALA A 805 11.46 -3.26 -7.45
N ASP A 806 10.78 -4.21 -8.09
CA ASP A 806 10.06 -3.96 -9.35
C ASP A 806 8.85 -3.05 -9.11
N LYS A 807 7.97 -3.34 -8.14
CA LYS A 807 6.76 -2.52 -7.86
C LYS A 807 7.06 -1.05 -7.49
N LEU A 808 8.18 -0.78 -6.82
CA LEU A 808 8.60 0.58 -6.45
C LEU A 808 9.51 1.25 -7.48
N HIS A 809 9.83 0.57 -8.60
CA HIS A 809 10.79 1.01 -9.62
C HIS A 809 12.18 1.45 -9.06
N ARG A 810 12.58 0.96 -7.87
CA ARG A 810 13.77 1.39 -7.13
C ARG A 810 14.49 0.19 -6.52
N ARG A 811 15.80 0.05 -6.80
CA ARG A 811 16.63 -1.11 -6.39
C ARG A 811 17.66 -0.78 -5.30
N ALA A 812 18.27 0.42 -5.34
CA ALA A 812 19.28 0.83 -4.35
C ALA A 812 18.82 0.78 -2.87
N PRO A 813 17.58 1.18 -2.50
CA PRO A 813 17.12 1.08 -1.10
C PRO A 813 17.16 -0.35 -0.54
N PHE A 814 16.84 -1.35 -1.37
CA PHE A 814 16.89 -2.76 -0.99
C PHE A 814 18.34 -3.25 -0.84
N MET A 815 19.27 -2.78 -1.69
CA MET A 815 20.70 -3.07 -1.53
C MET A 815 21.23 -2.55 -0.18
N TYR A 816 20.85 -1.34 0.25
CA TYR A 816 21.25 -0.80 1.55
C TYR A 816 20.62 -1.54 2.72
N GLY A 817 19.31 -1.80 2.67
CA GLY A 817 18.59 -2.52 3.73
C GLY A 817 19.18 -3.91 3.95
N HIS A 818 19.39 -4.67 2.88
CA HIS A 818 20.00 -6.00 2.98
C HIS A 818 21.47 -5.94 3.39
N ALA A 819 22.26 -4.94 2.96
CA ALA A 819 23.64 -4.80 3.41
C ALA A 819 23.72 -4.57 4.94
N ALA A 820 22.77 -3.82 5.51
CA ALA A 820 22.65 -3.68 6.97
C ALA A 820 22.26 -5.00 7.66
N VAL A 821 21.38 -5.81 7.06
CA VAL A 821 21.05 -7.17 7.56
C VAL A 821 22.27 -8.09 7.52
N VAL A 822 23.07 -8.07 6.45
CA VAL A 822 24.32 -8.83 6.36
C VAL A 822 25.33 -8.40 7.43
N ILE A 823 25.48 -7.09 7.66
CA ILE A 823 26.31 -6.55 8.74
C ILE A 823 25.84 -7.06 10.12
N GLY A 824 24.54 -6.96 10.42
CA GLY A 824 23.98 -7.48 11.66
C GLY A 824 24.17 -8.99 11.81
N GLY A 825 24.03 -9.73 10.72
CA GLY A 825 24.30 -11.17 10.66
C GLY A 825 25.73 -11.54 11.00
N PHE A 826 26.73 -10.89 10.40
CA PHE A 826 28.15 -11.12 10.72
C PHE A 826 28.48 -10.75 12.18
N LEU A 827 27.89 -9.67 12.71
CA LEU A 827 28.08 -9.29 14.11
C LEU A 827 27.51 -10.34 15.08
N LEU A 828 26.31 -10.85 14.83
CA LEU A 828 25.71 -11.93 15.64
C LEU A 828 26.45 -13.26 15.48
N MET A 829 26.97 -13.56 14.28
CA MET A 829 27.76 -14.79 14.05
C MET A 829 29.10 -14.76 14.82
N GLY A 830 29.75 -13.60 14.90
CA GLY A 830 31.04 -13.44 15.59
C GLY A 830 30.96 -13.18 17.10
N TRP A 831 29.94 -12.42 17.55
CA TRP A 831 29.80 -11.93 18.93
C TRP A 831 28.44 -12.25 19.57
N GLY A 832 27.64 -13.14 18.97
CA GLY A 832 26.40 -13.62 19.55
C GLY A 832 26.62 -14.24 20.94
N PRO A 833 25.73 -13.99 21.91
CA PRO A 833 25.93 -14.39 23.32
C PRO A 833 25.92 -15.90 23.51
N ASP A 834 25.16 -16.61 22.67
CA ASP A 834 24.92 -18.04 22.73
C ASP A 834 24.93 -18.67 21.32
N THR A 835 24.76 -19.99 21.25
CA THR A 835 24.67 -20.71 19.96
C THR A 835 23.44 -20.31 19.15
N GLY A 836 22.32 -19.93 19.78
CA GLY A 836 21.11 -19.46 19.11
C GLY A 836 21.31 -18.12 18.39
N GLY A 837 21.94 -17.15 19.06
CA GLY A 837 22.31 -15.86 18.47
C GLY A 837 23.30 -16.01 17.31
N LYS A 838 24.29 -16.90 17.44
CA LYS A 838 25.25 -17.19 16.36
C LYS A 838 24.59 -17.85 15.14
N LEU A 839 23.69 -18.80 15.36
CA LEU A 839 22.89 -19.41 14.29
C LEU A 839 21.96 -18.38 13.62
N THR A 840 21.35 -17.48 14.40
CA THR A 840 20.57 -16.35 13.87
C THR A 840 21.43 -15.44 12.99
N GLY A 841 22.69 -15.20 13.37
CA GLY A 841 23.67 -14.51 12.54
C GLY A 841 23.90 -15.17 11.18
N VAL A 842 23.97 -16.50 11.13
CA VAL A 842 24.08 -17.27 9.86
C VAL A 842 22.82 -17.07 8.99
N PHE A 843 21.61 -17.16 9.56
CA PHE A 843 20.36 -16.91 8.85
C PHE A 843 20.31 -15.52 8.22
N LEU A 844 20.60 -14.46 9.00
CA LEU A 844 20.54 -13.09 8.52
C LEU A 844 21.62 -12.80 7.46
N SER A 845 22.83 -13.31 7.64
CA SER A 845 23.92 -13.13 6.68
C SER A 845 23.59 -13.76 5.32
N ILE A 846 23.10 -15.00 5.33
CA ILE A 846 22.70 -15.70 4.10
C ILE A 846 21.48 -15.01 3.47
N ALA A 847 20.47 -14.62 4.25
CA ALA A 847 19.29 -13.93 3.73
C ALA A 847 19.62 -12.61 3.02
N GLY A 848 20.39 -11.73 3.67
CA GLY A 848 20.74 -10.45 3.07
C GLY A 848 21.59 -10.60 1.80
N ILE A 849 22.57 -11.51 1.80
CA ILE A 849 23.42 -11.79 0.63
C ILE A 849 22.58 -12.29 -0.56
N GLN A 850 21.72 -13.27 -0.32
CA GLN A 850 20.87 -13.88 -1.36
C GLN A 850 19.77 -12.93 -1.90
N CYS A 851 19.44 -11.86 -1.17
CA CYS A 851 18.59 -10.77 -1.68
C CYS A 851 19.38 -9.76 -2.53
N ILE A 852 20.63 -9.47 -2.15
CA ILE A 852 21.48 -8.50 -2.89
C ILE A 852 21.87 -9.04 -4.26
N ILE A 853 22.25 -10.31 -4.39
CA ILE A 853 22.75 -10.89 -5.65
C ILE A 853 21.80 -10.68 -6.85
N PRO A 854 20.53 -11.13 -6.83
CA PRO A 854 19.61 -10.90 -7.95
C PRO A 854 19.31 -9.40 -8.17
N THR A 855 19.34 -8.60 -7.09
CA THR A 855 19.20 -7.14 -7.18
C THR A 855 20.35 -6.50 -7.96
N VAL A 856 21.59 -6.95 -7.75
CA VAL A 856 22.80 -6.45 -8.43
C VAL A 856 22.91 -6.91 -9.88
N LEU A 857 22.58 -8.18 -10.16
CA LEU A 857 22.52 -8.70 -11.53
C LEU A 857 21.46 -7.93 -12.36
N THR A 858 20.29 -7.67 -11.76
CA THR A 858 19.25 -6.88 -12.43
C THR A 858 19.61 -5.40 -12.54
N PHE A 859 20.38 -4.85 -11.59
CA PHE A 859 20.81 -3.46 -11.66
C PHE A 859 21.77 -3.20 -12.82
N MET A 860 22.64 -4.16 -13.18
CA MET A 860 23.47 -4.05 -14.39
C MET A 860 22.63 -4.06 -15.66
N SER A 861 21.82 -5.11 -15.86
CA SER A 861 21.00 -5.30 -17.08
C SER A 861 19.99 -4.19 -17.36
N ASN A 862 19.63 -3.40 -16.35
CA ASN A 862 18.65 -2.31 -16.49
C ASN A 862 19.26 -0.91 -16.64
N ASN A 863 20.55 -0.71 -16.32
CA ASN A 863 21.21 0.60 -16.45
C ASN A 863 22.22 0.64 -17.62
N ILE A 864 22.66 -0.49 -18.15
CA ILE A 864 23.40 -0.56 -19.43
C ILE A 864 22.42 -0.95 -20.52
N VAL A 865 22.05 0.02 -21.37
CA VAL A 865 20.90 -0.07 -22.28
C VAL A 865 21.29 -0.61 -23.66
N SER A 866 22.44 -0.15 -24.18
CA SER A 866 23.00 -0.60 -25.46
C SER A 866 23.13 -2.12 -25.50
N VAL A 867 22.56 -2.74 -26.53
CA VAL A 867 22.60 -4.20 -26.72
C VAL A 867 24.03 -4.70 -26.96
N LYS A 868 24.91 -3.83 -27.48
CA LYS A 868 26.33 -4.12 -27.72
C LYS A 868 27.10 -4.12 -26.40
N ASP A 869 26.94 -3.07 -25.60
CA ASP A 869 27.69 -2.88 -24.35
C ASP A 869 27.15 -3.78 -23.22
N GLY A 870 25.84 -4.04 -23.18
CA GLY A 870 25.19 -4.91 -22.20
C GLY A 870 25.71 -6.35 -22.23
N LYS A 871 26.04 -6.89 -23.41
CA LYS A 871 26.65 -8.24 -23.57
C LYS A 871 27.96 -8.35 -22.78
N VAL A 872 28.86 -7.39 -22.99
CA VAL A 872 30.20 -7.37 -22.35
C VAL A 872 30.10 -6.94 -20.89
N ALA A 873 29.17 -6.04 -20.54
CA ALA A 873 28.92 -5.64 -19.16
C ALA A 873 28.43 -6.81 -18.28
N ILE A 874 27.45 -7.59 -18.74
CA ILE A 874 26.96 -8.78 -18.02
C ILE A 874 28.08 -9.83 -17.90
N ALA A 875 28.84 -10.07 -18.97
CA ALA A 875 29.97 -10.99 -18.93
C ALA A 875 31.04 -10.55 -17.92
N LEU A 876 31.44 -9.27 -17.93
CA LEU A 876 32.39 -8.69 -16.97
C LEU A 876 31.85 -8.77 -15.54
N GLN A 877 30.55 -8.52 -15.32
CA GLN A 877 29.94 -8.68 -14.00
C GLN A 877 30.14 -10.09 -13.47
N ILE A 878 29.82 -11.13 -14.26
CA ILE A 878 30.05 -12.52 -13.85
C ILE A 878 31.53 -12.83 -13.61
N VAL A 879 32.45 -12.33 -14.46
CA VAL A 879 33.91 -12.46 -14.24
C VAL A 879 34.31 -11.87 -12.89
N MET A 880 33.85 -10.66 -12.58
CA MET A 880 34.10 -10.01 -11.30
C MET A 880 33.47 -10.78 -10.12
N GLY A 881 32.30 -11.41 -10.31
CA GLY A 881 31.72 -12.33 -9.35
C GLY A 881 32.57 -13.58 -9.09
N ALA A 882 33.17 -14.16 -10.14
CA ALA A 882 34.08 -15.32 -10.01
C ALA A 882 35.38 -14.95 -9.28
N ILE A 883 35.97 -13.79 -9.61
CA ILE A 883 37.14 -13.24 -8.87
C ILE A 883 36.73 -12.95 -7.42
N GLY A 884 35.49 -12.49 -7.18
CA GLY A 884 34.92 -12.36 -5.85
C GLY A 884 34.89 -13.69 -5.10
N GLY A 885 34.38 -14.75 -5.73
CA GLY A 885 34.37 -16.10 -5.17
C GLY A 885 35.76 -16.66 -4.84
N LEU A 886 36.76 -16.36 -5.68
CA LEU A 886 38.15 -16.68 -5.39
C LEU A 886 38.67 -15.93 -4.15
N VAL A 887 38.36 -14.63 -4.00
CA VAL A 887 38.70 -13.91 -2.76
C VAL A 887 37.96 -14.53 -1.56
N GLY A 888 36.68 -14.84 -1.72
CA GLY A 888 35.82 -15.43 -0.69
C GLY A 888 36.34 -16.77 -0.13
N SER A 889 36.89 -17.64 -0.98
CA SER A 889 37.48 -18.91 -0.53
C SER A 889 38.77 -18.75 0.29
N LEU A 890 39.41 -17.57 0.23
CA LEU A 890 40.64 -17.23 0.97
C LEU A 890 40.39 -16.47 2.28
N ILE A 891 39.19 -15.90 2.47
CA ILE A 891 38.84 -15.06 3.63
C ILE A 891 38.91 -15.83 4.96
N PHE A 892 38.37 -17.05 5.00
CA PHE A 892 38.35 -17.88 6.21
C PHE A 892 39.50 -18.89 6.18
N ARG A 893 40.46 -18.75 7.10
CA ARG A 893 41.66 -19.60 7.13
C ARG A 893 41.61 -20.55 8.33
N PRO A 894 42.04 -21.83 8.19
CA PRO A 894 42.03 -22.79 9.30
C PRO A 894 42.81 -22.33 10.53
N GLN A 895 43.89 -21.55 10.34
CA GLN A 895 44.71 -20.97 11.42
C GLN A 895 43.98 -19.93 12.29
N ASP A 896 42.85 -19.38 11.83
CA ASP A 896 42.07 -18.38 12.57
C ASP A 896 40.98 -19.04 13.45
N ALA A 897 40.85 -20.37 13.41
CA ALA A 897 39.91 -21.13 14.24
C ALA A 897 40.22 -21.00 15.74
N PRO A 898 39.21 -21.11 16.63
CA PRO A 898 37.79 -21.33 16.35
C PRO A 898 37.01 -20.02 16.08
N THR A 899 37.63 -18.85 16.24
CA THR A 899 36.91 -17.56 16.25
C THR A 899 36.82 -16.86 14.90
N TYR A 900 37.70 -17.18 13.95
CA TYR A 900 37.70 -16.70 12.56
C TYR A 900 37.64 -15.17 12.36
N ARG A 901 38.07 -14.38 13.38
CA ARG A 901 37.95 -12.91 13.41
C ARG A 901 38.50 -12.18 12.17
N PRO A 902 39.70 -12.51 11.64
CA PRO A 902 40.21 -11.85 10.43
C PRO A 902 39.29 -12.01 9.21
N GLY A 903 38.69 -13.20 9.05
CA GLY A 903 37.74 -13.45 7.97
C GLY A 903 36.45 -12.63 8.11
N MET A 904 35.94 -12.50 9.34
CA MET A 904 34.77 -11.65 9.61
C MET A 904 35.05 -10.16 9.36
N TYR A 905 36.24 -9.66 9.71
CA TYR A 905 36.62 -8.27 9.41
C TYR A 905 36.75 -8.02 7.90
N ALA A 906 37.33 -8.95 7.15
CA ALA A 906 37.43 -8.85 5.69
C ALA A 906 36.04 -8.88 5.02
N ALA A 907 35.15 -9.78 5.45
CA ALA A 907 33.77 -9.83 4.97
C ALA A 907 33.00 -8.54 5.28
N PHE A 908 33.11 -8.00 6.49
CA PHE A 908 32.51 -6.73 6.88
C PHE A 908 33.02 -5.57 6.01
N ALA A 909 34.34 -5.47 5.79
CA ALA A 909 34.94 -4.44 4.94
C ALA A 909 34.43 -4.50 3.49
N LEU A 910 34.26 -5.70 2.92
CA LEU A 910 33.68 -5.89 1.58
C LEU A 910 32.23 -5.39 1.49
N ILE A 911 31.42 -5.61 2.51
CA ILE A 911 30.02 -5.09 2.55
C ILE A 911 29.99 -3.57 2.74
N VAL A 912 30.91 -2.98 3.49
CA VAL A 912 31.05 -1.51 3.58
C VAL A 912 31.46 -0.93 2.22
N LEU A 913 32.44 -1.51 1.54
CA LEU A 913 32.85 -1.09 0.19
C LEU A 913 31.71 -1.23 -0.84
N PHE A 914 30.90 -2.30 -0.72
CA PHE A 914 29.67 -2.45 -1.50
C PHE A 914 28.70 -1.28 -1.28
N VAL A 915 28.39 -0.93 -0.02
CA VAL A 915 27.50 0.20 0.30
C VAL A 915 28.02 1.53 -0.26
N VAL A 916 29.33 1.79 -0.15
CA VAL A 916 29.96 2.99 -0.73
C VAL A 916 29.83 2.99 -2.26
N ASN A 917 30.09 1.88 -2.94
CA ASN A 917 29.94 1.78 -4.39
C ASN A 917 28.46 2.01 -4.83
N VAL A 918 27.49 1.36 -4.16
CA VAL A 918 26.05 1.58 -4.44
C VAL A 918 25.69 3.06 -4.29
N PHE A 919 26.23 3.76 -3.28
CA PHE A 919 26.05 5.21 -3.11
C PHE A 919 26.62 6.03 -4.26
N VAL A 920 27.89 5.80 -4.64
CA VAL A 920 28.54 6.53 -5.75
C VAL A 920 27.72 6.42 -7.03
N VAL A 921 27.27 5.21 -7.38
CA VAL A 921 26.55 5.00 -8.65
C VAL A 921 25.10 5.45 -8.60
N THR A 922 24.40 5.25 -7.48
CA THR A 922 23.03 5.75 -7.31
C THR A 922 23.00 7.27 -7.40
N GLU A 923 23.96 7.96 -6.77
CA GLU A 923 24.07 9.42 -6.85
C GLU A 923 24.46 9.90 -8.25
N TYR A 924 25.35 9.17 -8.95
CA TYR A 924 25.69 9.47 -10.34
C TYR A 924 24.45 9.37 -11.25
N PHE A 925 23.74 8.24 -11.25
CA PHE A 925 22.54 8.09 -12.10
C PHE A 925 21.42 9.05 -11.69
N ARG A 926 21.25 9.36 -10.40
CA ARG A 926 20.30 10.40 -9.93
C ARG A 926 20.62 11.77 -10.52
N ARG A 927 21.90 12.15 -10.61
CA ARG A 927 22.36 13.40 -11.25
C ARG A 927 22.17 13.38 -12.76
N GLN A 928 22.45 12.26 -13.43
CA GLN A 928 22.25 12.16 -14.88
C GLN A 928 20.77 12.22 -15.26
N ASN A 929 19.91 11.49 -14.55
CA ASN A 929 18.45 11.55 -14.78
C ASN A 929 17.89 12.96 -14.52
N LYS A 930 18.40 13.66 -13.50
CA LYS A 930 18.05 15.07 -13.27
C LYS A 930 18.44 15.95 -14.47
N LYS A 931 19.67 15.82 -14.99
CA LYS A 931 20.11 16.56 -16.19
C LYS A 931 19.31 16.22 -17.44
N ALA A 932 18.93 14.95 -17.63
CA ALA A 932 18.09 14.52 -18.74
C ALA A 932 16.71 15.19 -18.70
N ASN A 933 16.08 15.20 -17.51
CA ASN A 933 14.79 15.84 -17.28
C ASN A 933 14.85 17.37 -17.46
N GLU A 934 15.97 18.00 -17.09
CA GLU A 934 16.17 19.46 -17.22
C GLU A 934 16.52 19.90 -18.66
N ALA A 935 17.25 19.07 -19.43
CA ALA A 935 17.76 19.43 -20.75
C ALA A 935 17.05 18.73 -21.93
N GLY A 936 16.11 17.82 -21.67
CA GLY A 936 15.42 17.02 -22.69
C GLY A 936 16.35 16.05 -23.43
N LEU A 937 17.52 15.74 -22.88
CA LEU A 937 18.55 14.92 -23.51
C LEU A 937 18.23 13.42 -23.38
N ILE A 938 18.30 12.71 -24.51
CA ILE A 938 18.32 11.25 -24.57
C ILE A 938 19.69 10.78 -24.06
N ILE A 939 19.72 10.03 -22.96
CA ILE A 939 20.94 9.41 -22.42
C ILE A 939 21.00 7.96 -22.90
N ASP A 940 22.12 7.57 -23.50
CA ASP A 940 22.42 6.20 -23.95
C ASP A 940 21.26 5.52 -24.70
N GLY A 941 20.65 6.26 -25.64
CA GLY A 941 19.56 5.77 -26.50
C GLY A 941 18.16 5.75 -25.88
N VAL A 942 17.98 6.08 -24.59
CA VAL A 942 16.67 6.01 -23.94
C VAL A 942 15.81 7.24 -24.15
N LEU A 943 14.70 7.07 -24.87
CA LEU A 943 13.56 7.97 -24.82
C LEU A 943 12.97 7.96 -23.40
N ILE A 944 13.18 9.02 -22.62
CA ILE A 944 12.47 9.24 -21.36
C ILE A 944 11.05 9.71 -21.70
N SER A 945 10.14 8.76 -21.91
CA SER A 945 8.71 9.01 -22.14
C SER A 945 7.96 9.33 -20.84
N ASP A 946 8.42 10.35 -20.11
CA ASP A 946 7.66 10.98 -19.01
C ASP A 946 7.53 12.51 -19.21
N LYS A 947 7.12 12.91 -20.42
CA LYS A 947 6.61 14.25 -20.70
C LYS A 947 5.13 14.36 -20.30
N ARG A 948 4.78 14.20 -19.02
CA ARG A 948 3.42 14.52 -18.54
C ARG A 948 3.27 15.03 -17.09
N SER A 949 4.35 15.49 -16.45
CA SER A 949 4.31 16.08 -15.10
C SER A 949 4.85 17.52 -14.97
N LEU A 950 5.15 18.20 -16.08
CA LEU A 950 5.61 19.61 -16.08
C LEU A 950 4.96 20.45 -17.19
N TYR A 951 3.71 20.85 -17.00
CA TYR A 951 3.22 22.16 -17.47
C TYR A 951 2.19 22.73 -16.47
N ASN A 952 2.45 23.97 -16.03
CA ASN A 952 1.54 24.89 -15.32
C ASN A 952 1.23 24.69 -13.81
N VAL A 953 2.25 24.84 -12.94
CA VAL A 953 2.19 25.79 -11.79
C VAL A 953 3.56 26.48 -11.56
N SER A 954 4.23 26.91 -12.64
CA SER A 954 5.46 27.74 -12.54
C SER A 954 5.51 28.91 -13.53
N ALA A 955 4.50 29.02 -14.41
CA ALA A 955 4.42 30.05 -15.45
C ALA A 955 3.70 31.35 -15.01
N GLN A 956 3.70 31.68 -13.71
CA GLN A 956 3.13 32.94 -13.20
C GLN A 956 4.01 33.67 -12.16
N LEU A 957 5.25 33.19 -11.93
CA LEU A 957 6.27 33.88 -11.12
C LEU A 957 7.57 34.17 -11.89
N GLY A 958 7.60 33.89 -13.20
CA GLY A 958 8.79 34.02 -14.05
C GLY A 958 9.05 35.42 -14.64
N THR A 959 8.13 36.39 -14.46
CA THR A 959 8.10 37.62 -15.27
C THR A 959 8.52 38.90 -14.53
N ILE A 960 9.21 38.80 -13.38
CA ILE A 960 9.74 39.98 -12.64
C ILE A 960 11.25 39.83 -12.28
N MET A 961 11.97 38.82 -12.81
CA MET A 961 13.42 38.66 -12.57
C MET A 961 14.25 38.43 -13.85
N ALA A 962 13.96 39.22 -14.90
CA ALA A 962 14.72 39.23 -16.15
C ALA A 962 15.22 40.62 -16.57
N SER A 963 15.53 41.50 -15.60
CA SER A 963 16.12 42.82 -15.84
C SER A 963 17.05 43.21 -14.68
N GLY A 964 18.36 42.95 -14.81
CA GLY A 964 19.32 43.32 -13.76
C GLY A 964 20.57 42.44 -13.57
N ARG A 965 21.19 41.94 -14.65
CA ARG A 965 22.57 41.39 -14.53
C ARG A 965 23.61 42.46 -14.87
N ARG A 966 24.36 42.86 -13.85
CA ARG A 966 25.73 43.45 -13.79
C ARG A 966 25.75 44.75 -12.97
N LEU A 967 26.42 44.72 -11.81
CA LEU A 967 27.55 45.60 -11.45
C LEU A 967 28.10 45.25 -10.03
N LEU A 968 29.42 45.05 -9.96
CA LEU A 968 30.37 45.35 -8.86
C LEU A 968 30.15 44.89 -7.39
N VAL A 969 31.03 43.95 -6.96
CA VAL A 969 32.12 44.16 -5.97
C VAL A 969 31.84 44.67 -4.53
N ASN A 970 32.19 43.82 -3.55
CA ASN A 970 32.68 44.04 -2.16
C ASN A 970 31.80 44.57 -0.99
N ARG A 971 31.95 43.83 0.13
CA ARG A 971 32.08 44.23 1.56
C ARG A 971 30.96 44.97 2.35
N HIS A 972 30.64 44.34 3.49
CA HIS A 972 30.27 44.89 4.82
C HIS A 972 28.89 45.56 5.10
N HIS A 973 28.21 44.95 6.09
CA HIS A 973 27.42 45.53 7.20
C HIS A 973 26.05 46.22 7.02
N LEU A 974 25.11 45.68 7.83
CA LEU A 974 24.05 46.32 8.64
C LEU A 974 22.63 46.61 8.07
N LEU A 975 21.65 46.20 8.90
CA LEU A 975 20.29 46.73 9.16
C LEU A 975 19.11 46.48 8.18
N LEU A 976 18.18 45.60 8.63
CA LEU A 976 16.75 45.82 8.99
C LEU A 976 15.93 46.96 8.31
N PRO A 977 14.57 46.90 8.34
CA PRO A 977 13.66 45.75 8.31
C PRO A 977 12.49 45.97 7.32
N LEU A 978 11.58 44.98 7.17
CA LEU A 978 10.19 45.30 6.75
C LEU A 978 9.21 44.27 7.31
N SER A 979 8.38 44.74 8.23
CA SER A 979 7.37 43.99 8.98
C SER A 979 6.08 43.86 8.18
N PHE A 980 5.40 42.71 8.30
CA PHE A 980 3.93 42.67 8.23
C PHE A 980 3.39 41.94 9.46
N THR A 981 2.41 42.56 10.09
CA THR A 981 1.91 42.24 11.43
C THR A 981 0.93 41.08 11.41
N PHE A 982 1.21 40.03 12.18
CA PHE A 982 0.17 39.09 12.63
C PHE A 982 -0.64 39.77 13.73
N THR A 983 -1.94 39.98 13.48
CA THR A 983 -2.86 40.49 14.50
C THR A 983 -3.39 39.30 15.31
N SER A 984 -3.35 39.40 16.63
CA SER A 984 -3.70 38.32 17.54
C SER A 984 -5.16 37.86 17.40
N PHE A 985 -5.36 36.55 17.33
CA PHE A 985 -6.63 35.92 17.71
C PHE A 985 -6.33 34.88 18.79
N VAL A 986 -6.55 35.28 20.05
CA VAL A 986 -6.57 34.36 21.18
C VAL A 986 -7.90 33.59 21.09
N MET A 987 -7.86 32.38 20.53
CA MET A 987 -9.00 31.48 20.62
C MET A 987 -9.12 30.96 22.04
N ALA A 988 -10.20 31.35 22.72
CA ALA A 988 -10.61 30.70 23.97
C ALA A 988 -10.88 29.21 23.68
N LEU A 989 -10.24 28.32 24.44
CA LEU A 989 -10.55 26.89 24.36
C LEU A 989 -12.00 26.66 24.84
N PRO A 990 -12.80 25.84 24.13
CA PRO A 990 -14.02 25.32 24.70
C PRO A 990 -13.66 24.34 25.82
N THR A 991 -14.26 24.53 27.01
CA THR A 991 -14.27 23.49 28.04
C THR A 991 -14.93 22.24 27.46
N PRO A 992 -14.27 21.06 27.48
CA PRO A 992 -14.88 19.85 26.96
C PRO A 992 -16.12 19.47 27.80
N PRO A 993 -17.20 18.98 27.18
CA PRO A 993 -18.26 18.34 27.93
C PRO A 993 -17.68 17.12 28.67
N ASP A 994 -18.18 16.88 29.89
CA ASP A 994 -17.83 15.76 30.78
C ASP A 994 -16.46 15.76 31.50
N ALA A 995 -15.84 16.93 31.68
CA ALA A 995 -14.66 17.06 32.55
C ALA A 995 -14.88 16.66 34.03
N ALA A 996 -16.13 16.51 34.49
CA ALA A 996 -16.48 16.30 35.90
C ALA A 996 -16.11 14.91 36.48
N ASN A 997 -15.76 13.92 35.64
CA ASN A 997 -15.57 12.52 36.07
C ASN A 997 -14.22 11.89 35.69
N MET A 998 -13.24 12.65 35.16
CA MET A 998 -11.89 12.14 34.85
C MET A 998 -10.78 13.00 35.48
N THR A 999 -10.49 12.74 36.75
CA THR A 999 -9.36 13.34 37.48
C THR A 999 -8.04 12.62 37.18
N LEU A 1000 -6.95 13.37 37.00
CA LEU A 1000 -5.59 12.80 36.96
C LEU A 1000 -5.26 12.12 38.29
N SER A 1001 -4.52 11.01 38.26
CA SER A 1001 -3.86 10.49 39.46
C SER A 1001 -2.68 11.39 39.83
N PHE A 1002 -2.47 11.68 41.11
CA PHE A 1002 -1.41 12.56 41.58
C PHE A 1002 -0.97 12.22 43.01
N ILE A 1003 0.14 12.84 43.44
CA ILE A 1003 0.50 12.98 44.85
C ILE A 1003 0.60 14.46 45.23
N SER A 1004 0.23 14.76 46.47
CA SER A 1004 0.28 16.07 47.12
C SER A 1004 1.19 15.97 48.35
N LEU A 1005 2.12 16.90 48.52
CA LEU A 1005 3.12 16.88 49.61
C LEU A 1005 3.37 18.30 50.15
N ASN A 1006 3.51 18.43 51.47
CA ASN A 1006 3.75 19.69 52.19
C ASN A 1006 2.64 20.75 51.95
N GLU A 1007 1.37 20.34 52.07
CA GLU A 1007 0.19 21.20 51.84
C GLU A 1007 0.17 22.47 52.72
N GLU A 1008 0.87 22.46 53.86
CA GLU A 1008 1.02 23.61 54.75
C GLU A 1008 1.93 24.73 54.19
N LYS A 1009 2.68 24.47 53.11
CA LYS A 1009 3.59 25.45 52.51
C LYS A 1009 2.81 26.37 51.54
N PRO A 1010 2.97 27.71 51.63
CA PRO A 1010 2.11 28.66 50.91
C PRO A 1010 2.37 28.76 49.39
N ILE A 1011 3.49 28.22 48.89
CA ILE A 1011 3.89 28.30 47.48
C ILE A 1011 3.71 26.92 46.85
N SER A 1012 2.83 26.84 45.85
CA SER A 1012 2.54 25.59 45.12
C SER A 1012 3.44 25.44 43.89
N ILE A 1013 4.03 24.26 43.72
CA ILE A 1013 4.82 23.85 42.56
C ILE A 1013 4.18 22.59 41.95
N VAL A 1014 3.92 22.60 40.65
CA VAL A 1014 3.54 21.41 39.88
C VAL A 1014 4.77 20.84 39.18
N LEU A 1015 5.05 19.54 39.37
CA LEU A 1015 6.11 18.82 38.68
C LEU A 1015 5.51 17.92 37.58
N LEU A 1016 5.82 18.22 36.31
CA LEU A 1016 5.31 17.50 35.14
C LEU A 1016 6.43 16.65 34.50
N HIS A 1017 6.21 15.35 34.45
CA HIS A 1017 7.23 14.36 34.08
C HIS A 1017 7.44 14.21 32.55
N GLY A 1018 8.50 13.51 32.17
CA GLY A 1018 8.85 13.14 30.79
C GLY A 1018 7.87 12.17 30.12
N GLY A 1019 7.87 12.15 28.78
CA GLY A 1019 6.79 11.56 27.97
C GLY A 1019 6.75 10.03 27.85
N PHE A 1020 7.53 9.34 28.68
CA PHE A 1020 7.42 7.89 28.91
C PHE A 1020 7.58 7.54 30.40
N THR A 1021 7.87 8.51 31.28
CA THR A 1021 8.11 8.31 32.71
C THR A 1021 6.80 8.52 33.50
N CYS A 1022 6.85 8.83 34.79
CA CYS A 1022 5.66 9.07 35.62
C CYS A 1022 6.07 9.92 36.83
N ARG A 1023 5.16 10.15 37.78
CA ARG A 1023 5.45 10.88 39.03
C ARG A 1023 6.70 10.40 39.80
N LEU A 1024 7.11 9.14 39.62
CA LEU A 1024 8.33 8.56 40.22
C LEU A 1024 9.64 9.20 39.68
N GLU A 1025 9.63 9.87 38.53
CA GLU A 1025 10.78 10.61 37.98
C GLU A 1025 11.32 11.64 39.00
N PHE A 1026 10.44 12.24 39.81
CA PHE A 1026 10.81 13.23 40.81
C PHE A 1026 11.16 12.65 42.18
N ALA A 1027 11.17 11.33 42.38
CA ALA A 1027 11.38 10.69 43.69
C ALA A 1027 12.66 11.16 44.40
N LEU A 1028 13.75 11.36 43.65
CA LEU A 1028 15.03 11.85 44.17
C LEU A 1028 15.09 13.39 44.32
N VAL A 1029 14.18 14.12 43.67
CA VAL A 1029 14.11 15.60 43.70
C VAL A 1029 13.26 16.09 44.87
N ILE A 1030 12.16 15.38 45.18
CA ILE A 1030 11.18 15.73 46.22
C ILE A 1030 11.80 16.11 47.58
N PRO A 1031 12.77 15.37 48.16
CA PRO A 1031 13.34 15.70 49.47
C PRO A 1031 13.97 17.10 49.54
N HIS A 1032 14.49 17.58 48.41
CA HIS A 1032 15.20 18.86 48.28
C HIS A 1032 14.27 20.04 47.95
N LEU A 1033 12.96 19.81 47.82
CA LEU A 1033 11.92 20.83 47.60
C LEU A 1033 10.88 20.88 48.75
N SER A 1034 11.26 20.41 49.94
CA SER A 1034 10.41 20.34 51.15
C SER A 1034 9.94 21.71 51.71
N ASP A 1035 10.44 22.83 51.18
CA ASP A 1035 9.95 24.17 51.49
C ASP A 1035 8.71 24.60 50.68
N PHE A 1036 8.28 23.78 49.72
CA PHE A 1036 7.19 24.08 48.81
C PHE A 1036 6.09 23.00 48.87
N HIS A 1037 4.86 23.41 48.57
CA HIS A 1037 3.74 22.49 48.36
C HIS A 1037 3.91 21.87 46.97
N LEU A 1038 4.09 20.55 46.91
CA LEU A 1038 4.40 19.83 45.68
C LEU A 1038 3.19 19.04 45.19
N LEU A 1039 2.80 19.30 43.95
CA LEU A 1039 1.71 18.65 43.24
C LEU A 1039 2.29 17.89 42.04
N ILE A 1040 2.18 16.56 42.04
CA ILE A 1040 2.89 15.71 41.07
C ILE A 1040 1.90 14.73 40.42
N PRO A 1041 1.26 15.13 39.31
CA PRO A 1041 0.32 14.28 38.58
C PRO A 1041 1.02 13.32 37.62
N ASP A 1042 0.42 12.15 37.40
CA ASP A 1042 0.66 11.34 36.22
C ASP A 1042 -0.15 11.89 35.04
N LEU A 1043 0.53 12.16 33.92
CA LEU A 1043 -0.10 12.64 32.69
C LEU A 1043 -0.97 11.54 32.04
N PRO A 1044 -1.95 11.89 31.19
CA PRO A 1044 -2.72 10.93 30.39
C PRO A 1044 -1.83 9.89 29.68
N LEU A 1045 -2.30 8.65 29.56
CA LEU A 1045 -1.55 7.47 29.11
C LEU A 1045 -0.34 7.04 29.98
N HIS A 1046 -0.08 7.66 31.14
CA HIS A 1046 1.02 7.27 32.04
C HIS A 1046 0.53 6.72 33.39
N SER A 1047 1.20 5.69 33.90
CA SER A 1047 1.03 5.10 35.23
C SER A 1047 -0.43 4.94 35.70
N ALA A 1048 -0.84 5.62 36.77
CA ALA A 1048 -2.20 5.53 37.32
C ALA A 1048 -3.23 6.40 36.56
N SER A 1049 -2.78 7.20 35.59
CA SER A 1049 -3.59 7.93 34.60
C SER A 1049 -3.63 7.23 33.22
N ARG A 1050 -3.13 5.99 33.11
CA ARG A 1050 -2.92 5.27 31.83
C ARG A 1050 -4.20 4.99 31.04
N GLN A 1051 -5.34 4.95 31.70
CA GLN A 1051 -6.68 4.85 31.12
C GLN A 1051 -7.16 6.13 30.42
N ILE A 1052 -6.62 7.30 30.77
CA ILE A 1052 -7.06 8.60 30.27
C ILE A 1052 -6.51 8.80 28.86
N LYS A 1053 -7.42 9.05 27.90
CA LYS A 1053 -7.13 9.24 26.47
C LYS A 1053 -7.87 10.49 25.95
N PRO A 1054 -7.33 11.20 24.95
CA PRO A 1054 -6.05 10.97 24.27
C PRO A 1054 -4.83 11.44 25.08
N GLY A 1055 -3.63 10.98 24.71
CA GLY A 1055 -2.35 11.33 25.37
C GLY A 1055 -1.69 12.61 24.84
N THR A 1056 -2.46 13.53 24.25
CA THR A 1056 -1.92 14.73 23.59
C THR A 1056 -1.44 15.78 24.57
N ILE A 1057 -0.56 16.69 24.10
CA ILE A 1057 -0.01 17.78 24.91
C ILE A 1057 -1.13 18.72 25.39
N GLU A 1058 -2.12 18.97 24.53
CA GLU A 1058 -3.25 19.88 24.76
C GLU A 1058 -4.28 19.31 25.74
N ASN A 1059 -4.59 18.00 25.64
CA ASN A 1059 -5.44 17.32 26.63
C ASN A 1059 -4.75 17.27 28.00
N SER A 1060 -3.46 16.93 28.01
CA SER A 1060 -2.62 16.96 29.21
C SER A 1060 -2.60 18.35 29.85
N ALA A 1061 -2.41 19.42 29.07
CA ALA A 1061 -2.42 20.79 29.58
C ALA A 1061 -3.80 21.20 30.13
N SER A 1062 -4.88 20.79 29.49
CA SER A 1062 -6.26 21.09 29.94
C SER A 1062 -6.60 20.40 31.26
N LEU A 1063 -6.21 19.13 31.42
CA LEU A 1063 -6.39 18.38 32.67
C LEU A 1063 -5.48 18.91 33.79
N VAL A 1064 -4.24 19.30 33.48
CA VAL A 1064 -3.33 19.97 34.44
C VAL A 1064 -3.86 21.36 34.85
N ALA A 1065 -4.52 22.11 33.96
CA ALA A 1065 -5.17 23.37 34.30
C ALA A 1065 -6.28 23.17 35.33
N HIS A 1066 -7.16 22.18 35.11
CA HIS A 1066 -8.22 21.83 36.06
C HIS A 1066 -7.65 21.37 37.41
N PHE A 1067 -6.62 20.52 37.37
CA PHE A 1067 -5.88 20.04 38.54
C PHE A 1067 -5.26 21.20 39.35
N ILE A 1068 -4.62 22.18 38.71
CA ILE A 1068 -4.09 23.38 39.38
C ILE A 1068 -5.21 24.19 40.04
N GLY A 1069 -6.31 24.41 39.33
CA GLY A 1069 -7.45 25.17 39.86
C GLY A 1069 -8.10 24.55 41.09
N LEU A 1070 -8.03 23.22 41.24
CA LEU A 1070 -8.58 22.49 42.38
C LEU A 1070 -7.59 22.34 43.56
N HIS A 1071 -6.30 22.12 43.28
CA HIS A 1071 -5.35 21.67 44.30
C HIS A 1071 -4.25 22.69 44.64
N ALA A 1072 -3.97 23.69 43.81
CA ALA A 1072 -2.92 24.67 44.11
C ALA A 1072 -3.44 25.80 45.01
N HIS A 1073 -2.57 26.32 45.89
CA HIS A 1073 -2.88 27.47 46.74
C HIS A 1073 -3.25 28.69 45.91
N GLY A 1074 -4.45 29.25 46.16
CA GLY A 1074 -5.01 30.35 45.36
C GLY A 1074 -5.33 29.99 43.91
N GLY A 1075 -5.37 28.70 43.55
CA GLY A 1075 -5.61 28.22 42.19
C GLY A 1075 -4.45 28.50 41.21
N LYS A 1076 -3.24 28.76 41.71
CA LYS A 1076 -2.06 29.12 40.89
C LYS A 1076 -0.81 28.38 41.36
N ALA A 1077 0.05 28.00 40.42
CA ALA A 1077 1.29 27.29 40.73
C ALA A 1077 2.47 27.73 39.85
N HIS A 1078 3.69 27.53 40.35
CA HIS A 1078 4.87 27.46 39.49
C HIS A 1078 4.91 26.10 38.81
N VAL A 1079 5.19 26.03 37.51
CA VAL A 1079 5.16 24.77 36.76
C VAL A 1079 6.57 24.40 36.31
N VAL A 1080 7.02 23.22 36.72
CA VAL A 1080 8.30 22.61 36.38
C VAL A 1080 8.02 21.46 35.42
N GLY A 1081 8.64 21.46 34.24
CA GLY A 1081 8.35 20.48 33.20
C GLY A 1081 9.60 19.86 32.59
N VAL A 1082 9.69 18.54 32.61
CA VAL A 1082 10.76 17.74 32.00
C VAL A 1082 10.28 17.17 30.67
N SER A 1083 11.01 17.40 29.59
CA SER A 1083 10.74 16.82 28.26
C SER A 1083 9.28 17.04 27.80
N MET A 1084 8.44 15.99 27.71
CA MET A 1084 7.00 16.12 27.41
C MET A 1084 6.28 17.07 28.38
N GLY A 1085 6.50 16.92 29.70
CA GLY A 1085 5.97 17.83 30.71
C GLY A 1085 6.39 19.29 30.50
N GLY A 1086 7.56 19.54 29.91
CA GLY A 1086 8.01 20.87 29.51
C GLY A 1086 7.23 21.46 28.33
N TYR A 1087 6.76 20.63 27.39
CA TYR A 1087 5.85 21.04 26.33
C TYR A 1087 4.41 21.23 26.86
N VAL A 1088 3.96 20.36 27.78
CA VAL A 1088 2.66 20.51 28.47
C VAL A 1088 2.62 21.81 29.27
N GLY A 1089 3.67 22.14 30.03
CA GLY A 1089 3.76 23.41 30.77
C GLY A 1089 3.76 24.65 29.87
N GLN A 1090 4.43 24.59 28.71
CA GLN A 1090 4.39 25.68 27.72
C GLN A 1090 3.01 25.81 27.05
N CYS A 1091 2.36 24.70 26.72
CA CYS A 1091 1.00 24.69 26.19
C CYS A 1091 -0.01 25.24 27.22
N LEU A 1092 0.10 24.83 28.49
CA LEU A 1092 -0.68 25.34 29.62
C LEU A 1092 -0.53 26.86 29.75
N ALA A 1093 0.71 27.37 29.75
CA ALA A 1093 0.96 28.81 29.89
C ALA A 1093 0.48 29.64 28.69
N LEU A 1094 0.38 29.06 27.48
CA LEU A 1094 -0.20 29.74 26.31
C LEU A 1094 -1.72 29.91 26.42
N HIS A 1095 -2.42 28.93 27.01
CA HIS A 1095 -3.89 28.88 27.01
C HIS A 1095 -4.54 29.28 28.34
N GLN A 1096 -3.86 29.07 29.46
CA GLN A 1096 -4.34 29.32 30.83
C GLN A 1096 -3.26 30.04 31.67
N PRO A 1097 -2.76 31.21 31.21
CA PRO A 1097 -1.64 31.89 31.84
C PRO A 1097 -1.91 32.34 33.27
N ASP A 1098 -3.17 32.64 33.61
CA ASP A 1098 -3.56 33.06 34.94
C ASP A 1098 -3.29 32.02 36.03
N LEU A 1099 -3.18 30.73 35.67
CA LEU A 1099 -2.88 29.63 36.59
C LEU A 1099 -1.37 29.41 36.79
N VAL A 1100 -0.51 30.00 35.95
CA VAL A 1100 0.93 29.72 35.87
C VAL A 1100 1.75 30.91 36.37
N LEU A 1101 2.35 30.77 37.55
CA LEU A 1101 3.19 31.82 38.17
C LEU A 1101 4.55 31.97 37.46
N SER A 1102 5.16 30.86 37.06
CA SER A 1102 6.33 30.84 36.17
C SER A 1102 6.60 29.43 35.63
N LEU A 1103 7.27 29.35 34.47
CA LEU A 1103 7.76 28.09 33.90
C LEU A 1103 9.25 27.85 34.19
N PHE A 1104 9.58 26.62 34.56
CA PHE A 1104 10.93 26.06 34.54
C PHE A 1104 10.88 24.82 33.65
N VAL A 1105 11.44 24.88 32.44
CA VAL A 1105 11.28 23.81 31.43
C VAL A 1105 12.63 23.32 30.94
N THR A 1106 12.81 22.00 30.91
CA THR A 1106 14.04 21.37 30.41
C THR A 1106 13.77 20.40 29.28
N GLY A 1107 14.64 20.43 28.27
CA GLY A 1107 14.53 19.56 27.09
C GLY A 1107 13.35 19.84 26.15
N ALA A 1108 12.60 20.93 26.38
CA ALA A 1108 11.37 21.29 25.68
C ALA A 1108 11.52 22.59 24.87
N ALA A 1109 12.07 22.48 23.66
CA ALA A 1109 12.32 23.59 22.74
C ALA A 1109 12.08 23.12 21.29
N PRO A 1110 11.88 24.04 20.31
CA PRO A 1110 11.57 23.67 18.94
C PRO A 1110 12.53 22.61 18.38
N LEU A 1111 12.00 21.52 17.84
CA LEU A 1111 12.85 20.42 17.41
C LEU A 1111 13.73 20.80 16.21
N ALA A 1112 15.03 20.58 16.34
CA ALA A 1112 16.00 20.73 15.28
C ALA A 1112 16.90 19.48 15.15
N GLY A 1113 17.81 19.52 14.17
CA GLY A 1113 18.86 18.53 13.97
C GLY A 1113 18.38 17.07 13.96
N LYS A 1114 19.02 16.24 14.77
CA LYS A 1114 18.75 14.80 14.86
C LYS A 1114 17.40 14.48 15.51
N ARG A 1115 16.94 15.30 16.46
CA ARG A 1115 15.66 15.09 17.15
C ARG A 1115 14.47 15.36 16.24
N LEU A 1116 14.53 16.42 15.42
CA LEU A 1116 13.51 16.67 14.38
C LEU A 1116 13.43 15.52 13.37
N LEU A 1117 14.57 14.94 13.00
CA LEU A 1117 14.59 13.78 12.12
C LEU A 1117 13.90 12.57 12.78
N MET A 1118 14.21 12.25 14.04
CA MET A 1118 13.55 11.14 14.76
C MET A 1118 12.04 11.37 14.93
N ALA A 1119 11.62 12.57 15.32
CA ALA A 1119 10.21 12.91 15.49
C ALA A 1119 9.39 12.80 14.19
N ARG A 1120 9.98 13.13 13.03
CA ARG A 1120 9.34 12.97 11.71
C ARG A 1120 9.09 11.51 11.29
N TRP A 1121 9.69 10.54 11.97
CA TRP A 1121 9.48 9.10 11.72
C TRP A 1121 9.01 8.40 13.00
N PRO A 1122 7.80 8.72 13.53
CA PRO A 1122 7.36 8.21 14.84
C PRO A 1122 7.31 6.69 14.89
N ARG A 1123 6.99 6.00 13.78
CA ARG A 1123 7.07 4.52 13.68
C ARG A 1123 8.49 3.98 13.85
N PHE A 1124 9.51 4.68 13.34
CA PHE A 1124 10.91 4.28 13.54
C PHE A 1124 11.32 4.51 15.00
N THR A 1125 10.95 5.65 15.58
CA THR A 1125 11.19 5.97 17.00
C THR A 1125 10.52 4.96 17.92
N TYR A 1126 9.28 4.56 17.63
CA TYR A 1126 8.56 3.49 18.33
C TYR A 1126 9.31 2.16 18.27
N CYS A 1127 9.65 1.66 17.06
CA CYS A 1127 10.39 0.40 16.92
C CYS A 1127 11.78 0.44 17.59
N PHE A 1128 12.49 1.56 17.52
CA PHE A 1128 13.79 1.74 18.15
C PHE A 1128 13.70 1.75 19.69
N MET A 1129 12.69 2.39 20.25
CA MET A 1129 12.47 2.42 21.71
C MET A 1129 11.89 1.11 22.25
N ILE A 1130 11.00 0.42 21.51
CA ILE A 1130 10.63 -0.98 21.82
C ILE A 1130 11.88 -1.85 21.90
N PHE A 1131 12.79 -1.74 20.92
CA PHE A 1131 14.05 -2.47 20.96
C PHE A 1131 14.88 -2.12 22.22
N MET A 1132 15.05 -0.82 22.53
CA MET A 1132 15.86 -0.38 23.67
C MET A 1132 15.26 -0.72 25.05
N LEU A 1133 13.94 -0.69 25.22
CA LEU A 1133 13.26 -0.91 26.51
C LEU A 1133 12.85 -2.37 26.73
N HIS A 1134 12.42 -3.08 25.69
CA HIS A 1134 11.81 -4.42 25.79
C HIS A 1134 12.68 -5.55 25.22
N VAL A 1135 13.55 -5.29 24.24
CA VAL A 1135 14.39 -6.33 23.61
C VAL A 1135 15.80 -6.41 24.22
N ILE A 1136 16.36 -5.27 24.64
CA ILE A 1136 17.64 -5.24 25.36
C ILE A 1136 17.44 -5.74 26.81
N PRO A 1137 18.30 -6.67 27.31
CA PRO A 1137 18.23 -7.13 28.70
C PRO A 1137 18.34 -5.98 29.71
N THR A 1138 17.53 -6.02 30.78
CA THR A 1138 17.47 -4.98 31.82
C THR A 1138 18.85 -4.61 32.38
N SER A 1139 19.76 -5.59 32.55
CA SER A 1139 21.14 -5.35 33.00
C SER A 1139 21.95 -4.47 32.05
N VAL A 1140 21.77 -4.63 30.74
CA VAL A 1140 22.44 -3.81 29.71
C VAL A 1140 21.83 -2.41 29.65
N TYR A 1141 20.52 -2.28 29.83
CA TYR A 1141 19.85 -0.98 29.95
C TYR A 1141 20.32 -0.21 31.19
N ARG A 1142 20.37 -0.86 32.37
CA ARG A 1142 20.93 -0.25 33.60
C ARG A 1142 22.39 0.16 33.40
N TYR A 1143 23.23 -0.71 32.83
CA TYR A 1143 24.63 -0.37 32.56
C TYR A 1143 24.78 0.85 31.63
N ARG A 1144 23.94 0.96 30.59
CA ARG A 1144 23.94 2.14 29.71
C ARG A 1144 23.45 3.41 30.41
N SER A 1145 22.45 3.28 31.29
CA SER A 1145 21.90 4.40 32.07
C SER A 1145 22.90 4.90 33.12
N SER A 1146 23.61 3.99 33.81
CA SER A 1146 24.66 4.36 34.78
C SER A 1146 25.89 4.98 34.12
N GLN A 1147 26.22 4.61 32.87
CA GLN A 1147 27.27 5.30 32.09
C GLN A 1147 26.89 6.74 31.72
N LEU A 1148 25.60 7.10 31.75
CA LEU A 1148 25.10 8.47 31.60
C LEU A 1148 24.88 9.16 32.96
N GLY A 1149 25.13 8.47 34.08
CA GLY A 1149 24.89 8.95 35.44
C GLY A 1149 23.42 8.97 35.87
N LEU A 1150 22.51 8.36 35.10
CA LEU A 1150 21.07 8.37 35.40
C LEU A 1150 20.73 7.39 36.53
N MET A 1151 20.11 7.89 37.60
CA MET A 1151 19.64 7.10 38.74
C MET A 1151 18.19 6.63 38.50
N ILE A 1152 18.05 5.51 37.79
CA ILE A 1152 16.77 4.88 37.47
C ILE A 1152 16.63 3.60 38.30
N ASP A 1153 15.60 3.53 39.14
CA ASP A 1153 15.24 2.32 39.89
C ASP A 1153 14.36 1.34 39.08
N ASP A 1154 14.01 0.21 39.67
CA ASP A 1154 13.23 -0.84 39.00
C ASP A 1154 11.73 -0.53 38.88
N GLU A 1155 11.18 0.33 39.74
CA GLU A 1155 9.76 0.70 39.71
C GLU A 1155 9.52 1.71 38.59
N LEU A 1156 10.35 2.76 38.52
CA LEU A 1156 10.36 3.72 37.42
C LEU A 1156 10.65 3.03 36.07
N LEU A 1157 11.61 2.09 36.01
CA LEU A 1157 11.90 1.36 34.77
C LEU A 1157 10.75 0.42 34.34
N SER A 1158 10.02 -0.15 35.29
CA SER A 1158 8.82 -0.94 35.01
C SER A 1158 7.70 -0.06 34.43
N GLU A 1159 7.43 1.07 35.07
CA GLU A 1159 6.44 2.04 34.58
C GLU A 1159 6.82 2.61 33.20
N MET A 1160 8.11 2.91 32.96
CA MET A 1160 8.60 3.36 31.65
C MET A 1160 8.31 2.37 30.52
N ARG A 1161 8.41 1.06 30.80
CA ARG A 1161 8.05 0.01 29.84
C ARG A 1161 6.54 -0.02 29.60
N ALA A 1162 5.75 0.00 30.66
CA ALA A 1162 4.29 -0.05 30.59
C ALA A 1162 3.65 1.21 29.96
N ASN A 1163 4.30 2.37 30.05
CA ASN A 1163 3.88 3.62 29.40
C ASN A 1163 4.22 3.63 27.90
N PHE A 1164 5.23 2.88 27.46
CA PHE A 1164 5.74 2.93 26.08
C PHE A 1164 4.79 2.27 25.06
N THR A 1165 3.73 2.99 24.70
CA THR A 1165 2.68 2.56 23.76
C THR A 1165 2.78 3.29 22.42
N TRP A 1166 2.21 2.71 21.36
CA TRP A 1166 2.18 3.35 20.05
C TRP A 1166 1.30 4.60 20.05
N GLU A 1167 0.20 4.53 20.79
CA GLU A 1167 -0.76 5.61 21.04
C GLU A 1167 -0.06 6.83 21.65
N LEU A 1168 0.68 6.66 22.75
CA LEU A 1168 1.42 7.75 23.38
C LEU A 1168 2.50 8.35 22.48
N VAL A 1169 3.24 7.52 21.72
CA VAL A 1169 4.23 8.02 20.75
C VAL A 1169 3.57 8.82 19.63
N LYS A 1170 2.43 8.37 19.11
CA LYS A 1170 1.65 9.07 18.08
C LYS A 1170 1.13 10.41 18.61
N ASP A 1171 0.51 10.40 19.79
CA ASP A 1171 -0.14 11.57 20.38
C ASP A 1171 0.89 12.63 20.80
N MET A 1172 1.97 12.24 21.49
CA MET A 1172 3.03 13.17 21.92
C MET A 1172 3.72 13.88 20.75
N PHE A 1173 4.14 13.14 19.71
CA PHE A 1173 4.89 13.75 18.60
C PHE A 1173 4.04 14.63 17.68
N SER A 1174 2.70 14.51 17.73
CA SER A 1174 1.80 15.34 16.92
C SER A 1174 2.00 16.84 17.17
N TRP A 1175 2.03 17.26 18.44
CA TRP A 1175 2.20 18.66 18.84
C TRP A 1175 3.67 19.09 18.90
N VAL A 1176 4.56 18.21 19.38
CA VAL A 1176 6.01 18.51 19.50
C VAL A 1176 6.66 18.81 18.14
N LEU A 1177 6.11 18.28 17.04
CA LEU A 1177 6.53 18.63 15.68
C LEU A 1177 6.05 20.01 15.19
N LEU A 1178 4.98 20.55 15.77
CA LEU A 1178 4.40 21.86 15.44
C LEU A 1178 4.99 22.99 16.30
N PHE A 1179 5.49 22.66 17.50
CA PHE A 1179 6.08 23.61 18.43
C PHE A 1179 7.30 24.33 17.82
N ASN A 1180 7.23 25.66 17.80
CA ASN A 1180 8.17 26.53 17.10
C ASN A 1180 8.43 27.83 17.88
N LEU A 1181 9.34 28.68 17.38
CA LEU A 1181 9.71 29.93 18.06
C LEU A 1181 8.57 30.94 18.16
N ASP A 1182 7.53 30.86 17.32
CA ASP A 1182 6.38 31.76 17.43
C ASP A 1182 5.52 31.42 18.66
N HIS A 1183 5.46 30.14 19.06
CA HIS A 1183 4.87 29.72 20.33
C HIS A 1183 5.69 30.24 21.52
N VAL A 1184 7.03 30.09 21.46
CA VAL A 1184 7.95 30.63 22.49
C VAL A 1184 7.76 32.15 22.67
N ARG A 1185 7.57 32.89 21.56
CA ARG A 1185 7.35 34.34 21.58
C ARG A 1185 6.01 34.74 22.20
N GLN A 1186 5.01 33.86 22.17
CA GLN A 1186 3.67 34.12 22.70
C GLN A 1186 3.51 33.77 24.19
N LEU A 1187 4.48 33.06 24.81
CA LEU A 1187 4.42 32.69 26.23
C LEU A 1187 4.29 33.95 27.11
N PRO A 1188 3.18 34.15 27.83
CA PRO A 1188 2.87 35.39 28.56
C PRO A 1188 3.21 35.29 30.05
N VAL A 1189 4.20 34.48 30.40
CA VAL A 1189 4.66 34.25 31.78
C VAL A 1189 6.18 34.27 31.85
N ARG A 1190 6.76 34.31 33.05
CA ARG A 1190 8.21 34.21 33.23
C ARG A 1190 8.70 32.79 32.90
N VAL A 1191 9.66 32.61 31.99
CA VAL A 1191 10.13 31.30 31.50
C VAL A 1191 11.65 31.13 31.59
N LEU A 1192 12.09 30.06 32.26
CA LEU A 1192 13.47 29.58 32.20
C LEU A 1192 13.54 28.29 31.38
N SER A 1193 14.20 28.33 30.22
CA SER A 1193 14.44 27.19 29.34
C SER A 1193 15.83 26.59 29.60
N ILE A 1194 15.94 25.26 29.74
CA ILE A 1194 17.17 24.61 30.21
C ILE A 1194 17.61 23.45 29.31
N ALA A 1195 18.88 23.44 28.93
CA ALA A 1195 19.50 22.39 28.12
C ALA A 1195 20.61 21.64 28.88
N GLY A 1196 20.56 20.31 28.88
CA GLY A 1196 21.70 19.47 29.22
C GLY A 1196 22.61 19.31 28.01
N ALA A 1197 23.81 19.92 28.03
CA ALA A 1197 24.64 20.10 26.83
C ALA A 1197 25.09 18.80 26.15
N LYS A 1198 25.10 17.67 26.87
CA LYS A 1198 25.48 16.36 26.32
C LYS A 1198 24.34 15.65 25.60
N GLY A 1199 23.10 16.13 25.72
CA GLY A 1199 21.90 15.47 25.19
C GLY A 1199 20.97 16.36 24.36
N ASP A 1200 20.81 17.64 24.72
CA ASP A 1200 19.84 18.57 24.12
C ASP A 1200 20.38 19.36 22.91
N ASP A 1201 19.47 19.91 22.11
CA ASP A 1201 19.80 20.74 20.95
C ASP A 1201 20.07 22.19 21.40
N VAL A 1202 21.31 22.41 21.87
CA VAL A 1202 21.79 23.72 22.35
C VAL A 1202 21.52 24.86 21.35
N PRO A 1203 21.79 24.74 20.03
CA PRO A 1203 21.43 25.77 19.05
C PRO A 1203 19.94 26.12 18.96
N SER A 1204 19.03 25.22 19.31
CA SER A 1204 17.60 25.54 19.39
C SER A 1204 17.26 26.30 20.68
N ILE A 1205 17.95 25.98 21.77
CA ILE A 1205 17.78 26.63 23.08
C ILE A 1205 18.38 28.05 23.07
N GLU A 1206 19.49 28.28 22.35
CA GLU A 1206 20.04 29.63 22.08
C GLU A 1206 18.99 30.52 21.39
N LYS A 1207 18.35 30.03 20.32
CA LYS A 1207 17.26 30.74 19.63
C LYS A 1207 16.02 30.93 20.50
N THR A 1208 15.76 30.00 21.41
CA THR A 1208 14.70 30.10 22.43
C THR A 1208 15.03 31.25 23.39
N ALA A 1209 16.29 31.40 23.82
CA ALA A 1209 16.76 32.53 24.64
C ALA A 1209 16.64 33.88 23.92
N GLU A 1210 17.07 33.96 22.65
CA GLU A 1210 16.89 35.15 21.80
C GLU A 1210 15.41 35.52 21.65
N THR A 1211 14.54 34.51 21.47
CA THR A 1211 13.10 34.71 21.30
C THR A 1211 12.42 35.17 22.60
N LEU A 1212 12.78 34.58 23.74
CA LEU A 1212 12.28 35.01 25.06
C LEU A 1212 12.75 36.42 25.42
N ARG A 1213 13.94 36.85 24.98
CA ARG A 1213 14.43 38.23 25.17
C ARG A 1213 13.83 39.25 24.22
N SER A 1214 13.34 38.82 23.05
CA SER A 1214 12.77 39.69 22.01
C SER A 1214 11.24 39.67 21.92
N ARG A 1215 10.57 38.91 22.81
CA ARG A 1215 9.10 38.82 22.85
C ARG A 1215 8.45 40.15 23.24
N ARG A 1216 7.21 40.34 22.76
CA ARG A 1216 6.44 41.57 22.94
C ARG A 1216 5.09 41.28 23.58
N THR A 1217 4.54 42.24 24.30
CA THR A 1217 3.18 42.18 24.84
C THR A 1217 2.16 42.30 23.71
N GLY A 1218 0.88 42.01 23.99
CA GLY A 1218 -0.20 42.20 23.01
C GLY A 1218 -0.39 43.64 22.52
N GLN A 1219 0.27 44.61 23.17
CA GLN A 1219 0.28 46.03 22.79
C GLN A 1219 1.56 46.44 22.02
N GLY A 1220 2.49 45.50 21.75
CA GLY A 1220 3.69 45.72 20.96
C GLY A 1220 4.92 46.19 21.76
N GLU A 1221 4.79 46.43 23.06
CA GLU A 1221 5.91 46.77 23.95
C GLU A 1221 6.83 45.56 24.19
N LEU A 1222 8.11 45.78 24.48
CA LEU A 1222 8.99 44.70 24.93
C LEU A 1222 8.53 44.18 26.29
N TRP A 1223 8.62 42.88 26.51
CA TRP A 1223 8.39 42.34 27.86
C TRP A 1223 9.37 42.94 28.88
N PRO A 1224 8.95 43.19 30.13
CA PRO A 1224 9.86 43.57 31.20
C PRO A 1224 11.00 42.54 31.35
N GLU A 1225 12.16 42.96 31.85
CA GLU A 1225 13.22 42.03 32.27
C GLU A 1225 12.79 41.27 33.53
N ASP A 1226 11.90 40.29 33.35
CA ASP A 1226 11.36 39.42 34.38
C ASP A 1226 12.32 38.28 34.80
N GLY A 1227 13.47 38.18 34.14
CA GLY A 1227 14.47 37.12 34.32
C GLY A 1227 14.39 35.98 33.30
N SER A 1228 13.41 35.99 32.39
CA SER A 1228 13.24 34.96 31.36
C SER A 1228 14.43 34.82 30.42
N GLY A 1229 14.61 33.63 29.87
CA GLY A 1229 15.70 33.31 28.95
C GLY A 1229 16.02 31.83 28.95
N ALA A 1230 17.26 31.48 28.59
CA ALA A 1230 17.73 30.10 28.68
C ALA A 1230 19.10 29.98 29.36
N VAL A 1231 19.36 28.78 29.87
CA VAL A 1231 20.60 28.38 30.53
C VAL A 1231 21.02 26.99 30.08
N ILE A 1232 22.33 26.72 30.13
CA ILE A 1232 22.94 25.41 29.85
C ILE A 1232 23.53 24.85 31.13
N VAL A 1233 23.35 23.55 31.34
CA VAL A 1233 24.12 22.76 32.31
C VAL A 1233 25.07 21.86 31.50
N ARG A 1234 26.38 22.16 31.52
CA ARG A 1234 27.36 21.59 30.55
C ARG A 1234 27.65 20.10 30.74
N ASP A 1235 27.59 19.62 31.97
CA ASP A 1235 27.87 18.23 32.36
C ASP A 1235 26.63 17.31 32.29
N ALA A 1236 25.44 17.90 32.14
CA ALA A 1236 24.14 17.26 32.11
C ALA A 1236 23.76 16.62 30.76
N THR A 1237 22.94 15.57 30.85
CA THR A 1237 22.24 14.92 29.72
C THR A 1237 20.77 15.39 29.67
N HIS A 1238 19.89 14.74 28.89
CA HIS A 1238 18.49 15.17 28.74
C HIS A 1238 17.65 14.97 30.01
N GLY A 1239 17.77 13.82 30.68
CA GLY A 1239 17.09 13.51 31.95
C GLY A 1239 17.99 13.80 33.15
N TRP A 1240 18.46 15.05 33.27
CA TRP A 1240 19.46 15.42 34.26
C TRP A 1240 18.90 15.68 35.67
N ASP A 1241 17.59 15.78 35.79
CA ASP A 1241 16.83 15.60 37.03
C ASP A 1241 17.15 14.26 37.72
N LEU A 1242 17.24 13.16 36.94
CA LEU A 1242 17.67 11.84 37.41
C LEU A 1242 19.21 11.70 37.52
N GLN A 1243 19.98 12.66 37.00
CA GLN A 1243 21.45 12.65 37.01
C GLN A 1243 22.02 13.46 38.18
N PHE A 1244 21.40 14.61 38.48
CA PHE A 1244 21.84 15.60 39.46
C PHE A 1244 20.62 16.20 40.21
N PRO A 1245 19.83 15.38 40.95
CA PRO A 1245 18.56 15.80 41.55
C PRO A 1245 18.70 16.98 42.52
N GLU A 1246 19.79 17.03 43.30
CA GLU A 1246 20.12 18.17 44.16
C GLU A 1246 20.30 19.48 43.36
N ARG A 1247 21.07 19.45 42.27
CA ARG A 1247 21.30 20.63 41.41
C ARG A 1247 20.00 21.04 40.70
N PHE A 1248 19.18 20.08 40.28
CA PHE A 1248 17.86 20.34 39.69
C PHE A 1248 16.95 21.06 40.70
N ALA A 1249 16.83 20.52 41.93
CA ALA A 1249 16.04 21.13 43.00
C ALA A 1249 16.54 22.52 43.40
N LEU A 1250 17.86 22.73 43.49
CA LEU A 1250 18.45 24.05 43.75
C LEU A 1250 18.10 25.06 42.64
N GLY A 1251 18.12 24.65 41.38
CA GLY A 1251 17.68 25.47 40.25
C GLY A 1251 16.19 25.85 40.34
N VAL A 1252 15.32 24.87 40.62
CA VAL A 1252 13.87 25.10 40.81
C VAL A 1252 13.61 26.04 41.99
N SER A 1253 14.22 25.78 43.14
CA SER A 1253 14.07 26.59 44.36
C SER A 1253 14.56 28.02 44.15
N ALA A 1254 15.70 28.22 43.50
CA ALA A 1254 16.21 29.53 43.16
C ALA A 1254 15.27 30.30 42.22
N TRP A 1255 14.78 29.63 41.16
CA TRP A 1255 13.83 30.22 40.20
C TRP A 1255 12.52 30.63 40.86
N VAL A 1256 11.87 29.70 41.57
CA VAL A 1256 10.60 29.93 42.28
C VAL A 1256 10.74 31.05 43.31
N SER A 1257 11.83 31.05 44.08
CA SER A 1257 12.12 32.08 45.10
C SER A 1257 12.61 33.43 44.54
N GLY A 1258 12.84 33.56 43.23
CA GLY A 1258 13.43 34.76 42.63
C GLY A 1258 14.89 35.03 43.04
N LYS A 1259 15.62 34.01 43.52
CA LYS A 1259 17.03 34.10 43.89
C LYS A 1259 17.93 33.94 42.66
N LYS A 1260 19.20 34.36 42.75
CA LYS A 1260 20.22 34.11 41.71
C LYS A 1260 20.34 32.60 41.48
N LEU A 1261 20.31 32.17 40.21
CA LEU A 1261 20.57 30.77 39.83
C LEU A 1261 22.00 30.34 40.24
N PRO A 1262 22.24 29.04 40.51
CA PRO A 1262 23.59 28.52 40.76
C PRO A 1262 24.55 28.78 39.59
N GLU A 1263 25.85 28.85 39.86
CA GLU A 1263 26.84 29.28 38.87
C GLU A 1263 26.98 28.31 37.69
N GLU A 1264 26.56 27.05 37.87
CA GLU A 1264 26.62 26.01 36.84
C GLU A 1264 25.44 26.06 35.84
N PHE A 1265 24.50 26.98 36.04
CA PHE A 1265 23.44 27.32 35.08
C PHE A 1265 23.93 28.47 34.19
N GLU A 1266 24.77 28.15 33.21
CA GLU A 1266 25.40 29.14 32.34
C GLU A 1266 24.36 29.80 31.43
N ARG A 1267 24.20 31.12 31.56
CA ARG A 1267 23.18 31.90 30.82
C ARG A 1267 23.58 32.08 29.36
N LEU A 1268 22.63 31.79 28.46
CA LEU A 1268 22.70 32.06 27.02
C LEU A 1268 22.18 33.47 26.70
#